data_AF-A0A8H7U758-F1
#
_entry.id   AF-A0A8H7U758-F1
#
_cell.length_a   1.000
_cell.length_b   1.000
_cell.length_c   1.000
_cell.angle_alpha   90.00
_cell.angle_beta   90.00
_cell.angle_gamma   90.00
#
_symmetry.space_group_name_H-M   'P 1'
#
loop_
_entity.id
_entity.type
_entity.pdbx_description
1 polymer ?
#
loop_
_entity_poly.entity_id
_entity_poly.type
_entity_poly.pdbx_seq_one_letter_code
_entity_poly.pdbx_strand_id
1 'polypeptide(L)'
;MSDSFRTPVQSDKKTDNDDDNGSEERTPEAWFKSPTVKTLKRRQVPLGAESSDAVGQHWFASRADARTVFERPASSISDLFETSPLRFLSSTSASTMQRQDQVTKELKIGSSFPLLKKLQLEKDSHKRPLANEILGSPSKPPNQSPLAKKQRNSPPCSQKSDDFGDDIPIEELNAILAMTSPTPVAQPVLQPISKSSRAKNYRRLLVMEVHNGGYNLEDSDTQLVEKILFLLDEKTNTEHTIKLRQDWVHTQVSCGDIVHVISYSPRAETTIIDNQSNLIIVHPDTLISSTAVSDSFTCIRKAVLRNRIRDLADFNEALVHGNILHRVFQNTILSQDFSVENLQKEIAETVASHLDQLYAIGQTDQTAILILERFIPNMQSWAATYLTSQPSSAAVVSSDRGPTYGQPGAGPVVIGVEKVLDIEEHIWSPMYGLKGMIDVSIQANIRQGSTVHTLTIPMEIKTGRKAKILAHRAQTILYTLLMHDRYDIGITTGMLFYSQTNDVLLVPPLRDEIRGLIIGRNNLATAFQDAGNLPPMIKNLQTCQRCYSVNACTIYHKSIERGTPQSSGLGKLFDEKTNHLNDLQTAFFRKWDELIQLEEGDIHKLRRGIWTTGSKEKELMGRCWSNMELMGKSDQEDEGRHLYVFQRHHQVVTTAARNSNEAAQKAKTLHSHISIGDPIVVSSEDDHINLGIGFVSKLSSTSVTVSLTRPFRGVPSRIQHQFDEKENQAFVGAADASGTDRDQTFYRIDKDEINSGMGLVRNNLLTLMLKEEDGGDIKRRRLVVDLEEPRFSTVMPHLNEGASLSLNPDQLHAAHQVLTAQDYCLILGMPGTGKTTTIAQIIRILVEQGKSILLTSYTHTAVDNVLSKVKESGIDVLRIGNPEKVSPALRDCMPNTSEKSMRELVELYESRKVVGTTCLGIGDSIFRRRRFDYCIVDEASQLTLPVCVGPLQNANVFVLVGDHYQLPPLVRSEEANKKGLTKSLFKLLSEAHPSSVVYLEHQYRMNKEIMTLSNHLIYDGRLKCGTEAVAHMTLDIPSFSGGSKGLHVFTKKNAEHGRALCSGNSCWLEQVIDPKRPVLFIDTDQIPAEESRLSATVINNTTEATLVHQVGDALRIKTCLHACKVLTQGLLKTIEMLLSMGVSETKVGVITPYRSQLRLIQQLLKGRGRVEVHTIDKYQGRDKECVVVSLVRSNANGLTGDLLKDWRRLNVALTRAKRKLIVFGSRSTLQQTALLRSFLQLVENKGWVSIYTLAKDAQWMHYVPQAPNQSPRKRSPK
;
A
#
# COMPACT_ATOMS: atom_id res chain seq x y z
N MET A 1 57.98 -1.08 26.03
CA MET A 1 57.87 0.16 26.82
C MET A 1 56.41 0.24 27.28
N SER A 2 56.06 -0.34 28.43
CA SER A 2 56.37 0.06 29.82
C SER A 2 55.46 1.21 30.27
N ASP A 3 54.41 0.93 31.04
CA ASP A 3 54.38 0.95 32.54
C ASP A 3 54.22 2.38 33.08
N SER A 4 53.35 2.72 34.04
CA SER A 4 52.39 1.96 34.89
C SER A 4 51.20 2.92 35.21
N PHE A 5 50.36 2.92 36.27
CA PHE A 5 50.18 2.27 37.60
C PHE A 5 48.73 2.64 38.09
N ARG A 6 48.09 2.20 39.19
CA ARG A 6 48.37 1.26 40.31
C ARG A 6 47.03 0.73 40.93
N THR A 7 47.15 -0.04 42.00
CA THR A 7 46.15 -0.72 42.88
C THR A 7 45.89 0.13 44.17
N PRO A 8 45.11 -0.23 45.26
CA PRO A 8 45.05 -1.58 45.88
C PRO A 8 43.89 -2.04 46.83
N VAL A 9 44.05 -3.29 47.33
CA VAL A 9 43.55 -3.87 48.63
C VAL A 9 42.04 -4.18 48.72
N GLN A 10 41.55 -5.35 49.17
CA GLN A 10 42.09 -6.65 49.70
C GLN A 10 41.02 -7.76 49.45
N SER A 11 41.10 -9.06 49.76
CA SER A 11 42.07 -10.05 50.34
C SER A 11 41.68 -11.46 49.75
N ASP A 12 42.01 -12.69 50.20
CA ASP A 12 42.70 -13.33 51.35
C ASP A 12 43.14 -14.78 50.93
N LYS A 13 43.74 -15.57 51.85
CA LYS A 13 43.80 -17.07 51.96
C LYS A 13 43.77 -17.94 50.68
N LYS A 14 44.85 -18.65 50.33
CA LYS A 14 45.26 -20.03 50.79
C LYS A 14 44.44 -21.18 50.10
N THR A 15 44.93 -22.37 49.66
CA THR A 15 46.26 -23.07 49.59
C THR A 15 46.10 -24.48 48.93
N ASP A 16 47.05 -25.44 48.75
CA ASP A 16 48.53 -25.70 48.95
C ASP A 16 48.89 -26.96 48.06
N ASN A 17 50.19 -27.31 47.82
CA ASN A 17 50.72 -28.63 47.32
C ASN A 17 50.43 -29.09 45.84
N ASP A 18 51.15 -30.00 45.14
CA ASP A 18 52.50 -30.65 45.20
C ASP A 18 52.86 -31.27 43.80
N ASP A 19 54.15 -31.58 43.55
CA ASP A 19 54.84 -32.64 42.74
C ASP A 19 54.17 -33.33 41.47
N ASP A 20 54.85 -33.91 40.47
CA ASP A 20 56.25 -34.38 40.32
C ASP A 20 56.74 -34.58 38.85
N ASN A 21 58.08 -34.67 38.67
CA ASN A 21 58.94 -35.36 37.66
C ASN A 21 58.52 -35.66 36.18
N GLY A 22 59.50 -35.52 35.25
CA GLY A 22 59.43 -36.12 33.90
C GLY A 22 60.46 -35.64 32.84
N SER A 23 61.68 -36.22 32.84
CA SER A 23 62.75 -36.08 31.82
C SER A 23 62.39 -36.74 30.45
N GLU A 24 63.10 -36.61 29.31
CA GLU A 24 64.55 -36.52 29.03
C GLU A 24 64.92 -35.67 27.76
N GLU A 25 66.22 -35.47 27.52
CA GLU A 25 66.82 -34.90 26.31
C GLU A 25 66.98 -35.93 25.17
N ARG A 26 67.08 -35.46 23.89
CA ARG A 26 68.20 -35.80 22.95
C ARG A 26 68.03 -35.27 21.51
N THR A 27 69.12 -34.71 20.99
CA THR A 27 69.54 -34.67 19.56
C THR A 27 70.55 -35.82 19.30
N PRO A 28 71.16 -36.07 18.10
CA PRO A 28 71.18 -35.27 16.85
C PRO A 28 71.08 -36.09 15.52
N GLU A 29 71.20 -35.38 14.36
CA GLU A 29 71.77 -35.81 13.06
C GLU A 29 71.27 -37.09 12.32
N ALA A 30 71.35 -37.26 10.99
CA ALA A 30 71.51 -36.38 9.81
C ALA A 30 71.27 -37.21 8.52
N TRP A 31 71.26 -36.58 7.33
CA TRP A 31 72.10 -36.94 6.15
C TRP A 31 71.71 -36.15 4.88
N PHE A 32 72.67 -35.39 4.33
CA PHE A 32 72.97 -35.04 2.91
C PHE A 32 71.85 -34.84 1.84
N LYS A 33 72.00 -33.95 0.82
CA LYS A 33 73.18 -33.27 0.24
C LYS A 33 72.78 -31.98 -0.51
N SER A 34 73.71 -31.02 -0.63
CA SER A 34 73.68 -29.90 -1.62
C SER A 34 74.80 -30.10 -2.66
N PRO A 35 74.95 -29.27 -3.74
CA PRO A 35 75.65 -27.97 -3.58
C PRO A 35 75.40 -26.84 -4.64
N THR A 36 76.00 -25.67 -4.34
CA THR A 36 76.57 -24.63 -5.24
C THR A 36 75.72 -23.61 -6.03
N VAL A 37 76.27 -22.39 -6.08
CA VAL A 37 75.94 -21.22 -6.93
C VAL A 37 77.04 -21.06 -8.01
N LYS A 38 76.72 -20.45 -9.17
CA LYS A 38 77.72 -19.86 -10.09
C LYS A 38 77.16 -18.70 -10.93
N THR A 39 78.04 -17.96 -11.62
CA THR A 39 77.84 -16.56 -12.02
C THR A 39 78.13 -16.22 -13.48
N LEU A 40 77.48 -15.15 -13.96
CA LEU A 40 77.91 -14.17 -14.98
C LEU A 40 78.26 -14.59 -16.43
N LYS A 41 77.62 -13.91 -17.40
CA LYS A 41 78.31 -13.20 -18.50
C LYS A 41 77.46 -12.08 -19.15
N ARG A 42 78.13 -11.02 -19.63
CA ARG A 42 77.61 -9.94 -20.52
C ARG A 42 77.56 -10.46 -21.98
N ARG A 43 76.94 -9.86 -23.02
CA ARG A 43 76.61 -8.47 -23.45
C ARG A 43 75.20 -8.49 -24.15
N GLN A 44 74.56 -7.42 -24.66
CA GLN A 44 75.03 -6.21 -25.36
C GLN A 44 73.95 -5.09 -25.38
N VAL A 45 74.27 -3.91 -25.92
CA VAL A 45 73.48 -2.64 -25.97
C VAL A 45 73.73 -2.03 -27.36
N PRO A 46 72.73 -1.50 -28.12
CA PRO A 46 72.43 -0.05 -28.08
C PRO A 46 71.00 0.47 -28.43
N LEU A 47 70.61 1.53 -27.70
CA LEU A 47 70.04 2.84 -28.11
C LEU A 47 68.81 3.00 -29.05
N GLY A 48 67.95 3.96 -28.64
CA GLY A 48 67.04 4.75 -29.51
C GLY A 48 65.54 4.58 -29.18
N ALA A 49 64.71 5.62 -29.02
CA ALA A 49 64.97 7.06 -28.82
C ALA A 49 63.73 7.73 -28.14
N GLU A 50 63.87 9.00 -27.74
CA GLU A 50 62.87 10.10 -27.57
C GLU A 50 61.35 9.76 -27.52
N SER A 51 60.61 10.11 -26.44
CA SER A 51 59.96 11.43 -26.17
C SER A 51 58.64 11.65 -26.98
N SER A 52 57.64 12.48 -26.60
CA SER A 52 57.27 13.18 -25.35
C SER A 52 55.90 13.88 -25.50
N ASP A 53 55.09 13.90 -24.44
CA ASP A 53 54.10 14.95 -24.07
C ASP A 53 52.94 15.34 -25.05
N ALA A 54 52.13 16.31 -24.57
CA ALA A 54 50.95 16.98 -25.18
C ALA A 54 49.71 16.08 -25.39
N VAL A 55 48.52 16.30 -24.78
CA VAL A 55 47.83 17.50 -24.25
C VAL A 55 47.42 18.51 -25.34
N GLY A 56 46.11 18.75 -25.47
CA GLY A 56 45.49 19.51 -26.58
C GLY A 56 44.08 18.96 -26.88
N GLN A 57 43.12 19.02 -25.96
CA GLN A 57 42.25 20.18 -25.69
C GLN A 57 41.52 20.77 -26.93
N HIS A 58 40.19 20.77 -26.81
CA HIS A 58 39.25 21.80 -27.27
C HIS A 58 38.97 22.05 -28.78
N TRP A 59 37.73 21.74 -29.15
CA TRP A 59 36.64 22.70 -29.46
C TRP A 59 35.98 22.69 -30.86
N PHE A 60 34.64 22.63 -30.78
CA PHE A 60 33.64 23.34 -31.60
C PHE A 60 33.35 22.95 -33.07
N ALA A 61 32.08 22.59 -33.27
CA ALA A 61 31.15 23.18 -34.26
C ALA A 61 31.42 22.98 -35.77
N SER A 62 30.42 23.06 -36.66
CA SER A 62 28.95 22.84 -36.60
C SER A 62 28.39 22.94 -38.03
N ARG A 63 27.15 22.49 -38.27
CA ARG A 63 26.34 22.79 -39.49
C ARG A 63 26.91 22.21 -40.82
N ALA A 64 26.13 21.98 -41.87
CA ALA A 64 24.66 21.92 -42.02
C ALA A 64 24.28 21.09 -43.27
N ASP A 65 23.01 20.67 -43.30
CA ASP A 65 22.13 20.40 -44.44
C ASP A 65 22.69 20.37 -45.88
N ALA A 66 22.37 19.29 -46.58
CA ALA A 66 22.07 19.32 -48.01
C ALA A 66 20.83 18.46 -48.33
N ARG A 67 19.88 19.03 -49.10
CA ARG A 67 18.84 18.29 -49.85
C ARG A 67 19.46 17.85 -51.20
N THR A 68 18.87 17.07 -52.11
CA THR A 68 17.44 16.84 -52.43
C THR A 68 17.29 15.62 -53.39
N VAL A 69 16.10 14.99 -53.39
CA VAL A 69 15.35 14.38 -54.54
C VAL A 69 16.08 13.63 -55.67
N PHE A 70 15.65 12.37 -55.92
CA PHE A 70 15.23 11.80 -57.23
C PHE A 70 14.32 10.57 -56.91
N GLU A 71 12.98 10.61 -57.12
CA GLU A 71 12.19 10.19 -58.31
C GLU A 71 11.83 8.68 -58.43
N ARG A 72 10.71 8.39 -59.11
CA ARG A 72 10.14 7.05 -59.45
C ARG A 72 9.72 7.04 -60.93
N PRO A 73 9.73 5.89 -61.63
CA PRO A 73 8.48 5.14 -61.91
C PRO A 73 8.64 3.63 -61.60
N ALA A 74 7.63 2.76 -61.36
CA ALA A 74 6.20 2.64 -61.72
C ALA A 74 5.89 1.78 -62.96
N SER A 75 5.45 0.53 -62.75
CA SER A 75 4.67 -0.31 -63.68
C SER A 75 4.03 -1.52 -62.95
N SER A 76 3.03 -2.18 -63.54
CA SER A 76 2.26 -3.31 -62.98
C SER A 76 1.80 -4.28 -64.08
N ILE A 77 1.02 -5.33 -63.74
CA ILE A 77 0.30 -6.29 -64.65
C ILE A 77 1.22 -7.40 -65.24
N SER A 78 0.83 -8.69 -65.41
CA SER A 78 -0.10 -9.59 -64.68
C SER A 78 0.09 -11.07 -65.14
N ASP A 79 -0.61 -12.00 -64.44
CA ASP A 79 -1.27 -13.23 -64.95
C ASP A 79 -0.56 -14.59 -65.26
N LEU A 80 -1.14 -15.63 -64.60
CA LEU A 80 -1.39 -17.03 -65.06
C LEU A 80 -0.21 -18.04 -65.17
N PHE A 81 -0.37 -19.37 -65.04
CA PHE A 81 -1.56 -20.26 -64.99
C PHE A 81 -1.40 -21.45 -63.99
N GLU A 82 -2.51 -21.90 -63.39
CA GLU A 82 -2.97 -23.28 -62.99
C GLU A 82 -1.99 -24.41 -62.49
N THR A 83 -2.39 -25.47 -61.76
CA THR A 83 -3.67 -26.25 -61.72
C THR A 83 -4.14 -26.67 -60.31
N SER A 84 -5.46 -26.90 -60.14
CA SER A 84 -6.08 -27.66 -59.02
C SER A 84 -6.67 -29.00 -59.53
N PRO A 85 -7.21 -29.90 -58.66
CA PRO A 85 -8.68 -29.91 -58.50
C PRO A 85 -9.29 -30.46 -57.19
N LEU A 86 -10.27 -29.71 -56.63
CA LEU A 86 -11.57 -30.19 -56.05
C LEU A 86 -11.53 -30.99 -54.72
N ARG A 87 -12.54 -31.03 -53.82
CA ARG A 87 -13.92 -30.48 -53.65
C ARG A 87 -14.31 -30.65 -52.15
N PHE A 88 -15.43 -30.24 -51.50
CA PHE A 88 -16.68 -29.46 -51.69
C PHE A 88 -17.21 -29.21 -50.23
N LEU A 89 -18.14 -28.34 -49.80
CA LEU A 89 -19.06 -27.27 -50.27
C LEU A 89 -18.79 -26.00 -49.40
N SER A 90 -19.38 -24.79 -49.48
CA SER A 90 -20.68 -24.18 -49.87
C SER A 90 -21.84 -24.31 -48.85
N SER A 91 -22.65 -23.27 -48.56
CA SER A 91 -22.84 -21.97 -49.26
C SER A 91 -23.30 -20.80 -48.35
N THR A 92 -23.22 -19.58 -48.90
CA THR A 92 -23.56 -18.26 -48.32
C THR A 92 -25.01 -17.80 -48.55
N SER A 93 -25.50 -16.79 -47.81
CA SER A 93 -26.10 -15.55 -48.36
C SER A 93 -26.60 -14.59 -47.25
N ALA A 94 -26.93 -13.34 -47.59
CA ALA A 94 -27.45 -12.32 -46.67
C ALA A 94 -28.33 -11.28 -47.39
N SER A 95 -29.43 -10.82 -46.76
CA SER A 95 -30.14 -9.57 -47.13
C SER A 95 -31.23 -9.13 -46.12
N THR A 96 -31.01 -7.95 -45.52
CA THR A 96 -31.93 -6.78 -45.51
C THR A 96 -33.46 -6.90 -45.23
N MET A 97 -33.90 -6.19 -44.17
CA MET A 97 -35.17 -5.43 -43.96
C MET A 97 -36.47 -6.05 -43.36
N GLN A 98 -37.16 -5.11 -42.67
CA GLN A 98 -38.59 -5.02 -42.31
C GLN A 98 -39.14 -5.69 -41.02
N ARG A 99 -40.39 -5.33 -40.69
CA ARG A 99 -40.93 -5.13 -39.33
C ARG A 99 -41.98 -6.19 -38.90
N GLN A 100 -42.19 -6.21 -37.57
CA GLN A 100 -43.48 -6.17 -36.85
C GLN A 100 -44.06 -7.45 -36.20
N ASP A 101 -44.48 -7.22 -34.95
CA ASP A 101 -45.61 -7.77 -34.16
C ASP A 101 -45.65 -9.23 -33.64
N GLN A 102 -45.65 -9.31 -32.30
CA GLN A 102 -46.42 -10.20 -31.39
C GLN A 102 -46.17 -11.74 -31.52
N VAL A 103 -46.21 -12.56 -30.45
CA VAL A 103 -47.11 -12.59 -29.27
C VAL A 103 -46.37 -13.10 -28.01
N THR A 104 -46.74 -12.58 -26.84
CA THR A 104 -46.33 -13.09 -25.51
C THR A 104 -47.27 -14.18 -24.97
N LYS A 105 -46.76 -15.14 -24.19
CA LYS A 105 -47.57 -15.91 -23.22
C LYS A 105 -46.81 -16.18 -21.92
N GLU A 106 -47.52 -16.08 -20.80
CA GLU A 106 -46.99 -16.19 -19.42
C GLU A 106 -47.09 -17.62 -18.85
N LEU A 107 -46.43 -17.86 -17.71
CA LEU A 107 -46.98 -18.42 -16.44
C LEU A 107 -45.87 -18.21 -15.36
N LYS A 108 -46.02 -17.30 -14.38
CA LYS A 108 -46.60 -17.48 -13.01
C LYS A 108 -45.88 -18.59 -12.22
N ILE A 109 -45.40 -18.40 -10.97
CA ILE A 109 -46.04 -17.91 -9.71
C ILE A 109 -44.93 -17.31 -8.79
N GLY A 110 -45.11 -16.38 -7.84
CA GLY A 110 -46.26 -15.54 -7.45
C GLY A 110 -46.18 -15.03 -5.99
N SER A 111 -46.66 -13.79 -5.72
CA SER A 111 -46.99 -13.16 -4.41
C SER A 111 -45.87 -12.96 -3.33
N SER A 112 -45.86 -11.90 -2.50
CA SER A 112 -46.77 -10.73 -2.39
C SER A 112 -46.14 -9.48 -1.73
N PHE A 113 -46.53 -8.31 -2.22
CA PHE A 113 -46.42 -6.94 -1.66
C PHE A 113 -47.45 -6.72 -0.51
N PRO A 114 -47.53 -5.59 0.26
CA PRO A 114 -47.37 -4.17 -0.14
C PRO A 114 -46.56 -3.28 0.86
N LEU A 115 -46.43 -1.94 0.76
CA LEU A 115 -47.27 -0.90 0.13
C LEU A 115 -46.47 0.40 -0.16
N LEU A 116 -46.57 0.96 -1.38
CA LEU A 116 -46.60 2.41 -1.69
C LEU A 116 -46.93 2.61 -3.19
N LYS A 117 -47.59 3.73 -3.55
CA LYS A 117 -48.19 3.96 -4.88
C LYS A 117 -48.45 5.46 -5.12
N LYS A 118 -48.45 5.89 -6.40
CA LYS A 118 -48.55 7.27 -6.94
C LYS A 118 -47.19 7.98 -7.06
N LEU A 119 -46.89 8.80 -8.09
CA LEU A 119 -47.70 9.15 -9.28
C LEU A 119 -46.82 9.49 -10.52
N GLN A 120 -47.19 8.90 -11.65
CA GLN A 120 -46.97 9.32 -13.05
C GLN A 120 -48.18 8.74 -13.82
N LEU A 121 -48.68 9.27 -14.94
CA LEU A 121 -48.35 10.43 -15.78
C LEU A 121 -49.64 10.74 -16.57
N GLU A 122 -49.86 11.98 -17.03
CA GLU A 122 -50.77 12.23 -18.15
C GLU A 122 -50.09 13.08 -19.24
N LYS A 123 -50.57 12.88 -20.48
CA LYS A 123 -50.19 13.56 -21.71
C LYS A 123 -51.41 14.39 -22.19
N ASP A 124 -51.47 15.09 -23.32
CA ASP A 124 -50.93 14.76 -24.65
C ASP A 124 -51.07 15.94 -25.65
N SER A 125 -50.61 15.71 -26.89
CA SER A 125 -50.87 16.53 -28.10
C SER A 125 -50.11 17.89 -28.22
N HIS A 126 -49.79 18.43 -29.41
CA HIS A 126 -49.98 17.94 -30.80
C HIS A 126 -48.99 18.59 -31.81
N LYS A 127 -48.50 17.77 -32.78
CA LYS A 127 -48.14 18.06 -34.20
C LYS A 127 -47.09 19.16 -34.60
N ARG A 128 -46.46 18.91 -35.77
CA ARG A 128 -45.45 19.72 -36.54
C ARG A 128 -46.16 20.55 -37.67
N PRO A 129 -45.52 21.36 -38.56
CA PRO A 129 -44.07 21.54 -38.87
C PRO A 129 -43.58 23.01 -39.12
N LEU A 130 -42.39 23.17 -39.71
CA LEU A 130 -41.72 24.45 -40.07
C LEU A 130 -42.27 25.09 -41.35
N ALA A 131 -42.10 26.42 -41.53
CA ALA A 131 -41.39 27.03 -42.69
C ALA A 131 -41.26 28.59 -42.61
N ASN A 132 -40.34 29.14 -43.42
CA ASN A 132 -40.20 30.53 -43.94
C ASN A 132 -39.38 31.59 -43.16
N GLU A 133 -39.14 32.73 -43.84
CA GLU A 133 -37.80 33.35 -43.98
C GLU A 133 -37.69 34.85 -43.62
N ILE A 134 -36.47 35.22 -43.19
CA ILE A 134 -35.70 36.46 -43.48
C ILE A 134 -36.43 37.82 -43.52
N LEU A 135 -36.11 38.72 -42.55
CA LEU A 135 -35.55 40.07 -42.78
C LEU A 135 -35.35 40.86 -41.46
N GLY A 136 -34.44 41.85 -41.45
CA GLY A 136 -34.34 42.89 -40.43
C GLY A 136 -33.06 42.90 -39.58
N SER A 137 -32.41 44.07 -39.47
CA SER A 137 -31.19 44.31 -38.67
C SER A 137 -31.28 45.67 -37.93
N PRO A 138 -30.34 46.05 -37.02
CA PRO A 138 -30.72 46.60 -35.71
C PRO A 138 -30.53 48.12 -35.49
N SER A 139 -31.02 48.62 -34.35
CA SER A 139 -30.77 49.99 -33.86
C SER A 139 -30.56 50.09 -32.33
N LYS A 140 -29.97 51.21 -31.90
CA LYS A 140 -29.38 51.49 -30.55
C LYS A 140 -30.42 51.88 -29.48
N PRO A 141 -30.01 51.99 -28.20
CA PRO A 141 -29.83 53.34 -27.62
C PRO A 141 -28.47 53.50 -26.85
N PRO A 142 -28.20 54.48 -25.93
CA PRO A 142 -27.36 55.63 -26.30
C PRO A 142 -26.16 55.97 -25.36
N ASN A 143 -25.42 57.03 -25.74
CA ASN A 143 -24.31 57.69 -25.00
C ASN A 143 -24.84 58.49 -23.75
N GLN A 144 -24.05 59.08 -22.81
CA GLN A 144 -22.82 59.88 -22.97
C GLN A 144 -21.83 59.91 -21.77
N SER A 145 -20.56 60.09 -22.16
CA SER A 145 -19.27 60.48 -21.53
C SER A 145 -19.24 61.80 -20.71
N PRO A 146 -18.08 62.41 -20.28
CA PRO A 146 -16.64 62.13 -20.53
C PRO A 146 -15.64 62.37 -19.33
N LEU A 147 -14.33 62.45 -19.66
CA LEU A 147 -13.15 63.00 -18.91
C LEU A 147 -12.32 62.02 -18.05
N ALA A 148 -10.96 62.08 -18.02
CA ALA A 148 -9.97 62.85 -18.79
C ALA A 148 -8.62 62.09 -18.97
N LYS A 149 -7.75 62.56 -19.88
CA LYS A 149 -6.41 61.98 -20.15
C LYS A 149 -5.30 62.55 -19.25
N LYS A 150 -4.27 61.75 -18.97
CA LYS A 150 -2.87 62.23 -18.79
C LYS A 150 -1.88 61.22 -19.40
N GLN A 151 -0.87 61.72 -20.10
CA GLN A 151 0.26 60.94 -20.64
C GLN A 151 1.48 61.06 -19.71
N ARG A 152 2.41 60.11 -19.79
CA ARG A 152 3.86 60.39 -19.74
C ARG A 152 4.66 59.30 -20.43
N ASN A 153 5.87 59.65 -20.86
CA ASN A 153 6.69 58.86 -21.79
C ASN A 153 7.70 57.97 -21.05
N SER A 154 8.15 56.92 -21.71
CA SER A 154 9.30 56.09 -21.31
C SER A 154 10.60 56.56 -21.97
N PRO A 155 11.75 56.40 -21.29
CA PRO A 155 13.06 56.21 -21.92
C PRO A 155 13.46 54.71 -21.91
N PRO A 156 14.35 54.25 -22.81
CA PRO A 156 14.85 52.87 -22.81
C PRO A 156 15.98 52.67 -21.78
N CYS A 157 16.12 51.44 -21.25
CA CYS A 157 17.26 51.03 -20.44
C CYS A 157 17.86 49.70 -20.95
N SER A 158 19.16 49.53 -20.77
CA SER A 158 19.97 48.40 -21.25
C SER A 158 19.98 47.20 -20.30
N GLN A 159 20.41 46.05 -20.82
CA GLN A 159 20.57 44.80 -20.08
C GLN A 159 21.45 44.94 -18.81
N LYS A 160 20.93 44.44 -17.68
CA LYS A 160 21.67 43.76 -16.61
C LYS A 160 20.79 42.63 -16.05
N SER A 161 21.39 41.66 -15.39
CA SER A 161 20.67 40.67 -14.59
C SER A 161 20.18 41.31 -13.28
N ASP A 162 19.02 40.86 -12.77
CA ASP A 162 18.93 40.13 -11.49
C ASP A 162 17.46 39.93 -11.04
N ASP A 163 17.30 39.01 -10.09
CA ASP A 163 16.22 38.82 -9.10
C ASP A 163 14.81 38.29 -9.49
N PHE A 164 14.17 37.68 -8.48
CA PHE A 164 12.85 37.05 -8.51
C PHE A 164 11.84 37.82 -7.63
N GLY A 165 10.81 38.43 -8.22
CA GLY A 165 9.71 39.02 -7.43
C GLY A 165 8.46 39.36 -8.25
N ASP A 166 7.30 38.89 -7.76
CA ASP A 166 6.05 39.65 -7.85
C ASP A 166 5.83 40.28 -6.47
N ASP A 167 6.56 41.36 -6.17
CA ASP A 167 6.45 42.03 -4.87
C ASP A 167 5.22 42.95 -4.84
N ILE A 168 4.25 42.61 -4.00
CA ILE A 168 3.27 43.57 -3.47
C ILE A 168 3.87 44.10 -2.17
N PRO A 169 4.07 45.42 -2.01
CA PRO A 169 4.53 46.01 -0.76
C PRO A 169 3.65 45.57 0.41
N ILE A 170 4.28 45.19 1.53
CA ILE A 170 3.58 44.77 2.76
C ILE A 170 2.61 45.86 3.23
N GLU A 171 2.96 47.13 2.98
CA GLU A 171 2.15 48.31 3.28
C GLU A 171 0.84 48.37 2.46
N GLU A 172 0.85 48.01 1.18
CA GLU A 172 -0.37 47.92 0.37
C GLU A 172 -1.22 46.71 0.77
N LEU A 173 -0.61 45.57 1.09
CA LEU A 173 -1.34 44.40 1.58
C LEU A 173 -2.04 44.70 2.92
N ASN A 174 -1.35 45.39 3.83
CA ASN A 174 -1.90 45.83 5.10
C ASN A 174 -3.03 46.87 4.91
N ALA A 175 -2.89 47.79 3.95
CA ALA A 175 -3.95 48.76 3.62
C ALA A 175 -5.21 48.08 3.07
N ILE A 176 -5.05 47.09 2.19
CA ILE A 176 -6.16 46.29 1.64
C ILE A 176 -6.87 45.52 2.76
N LEU A 177 -6.12 44.88 3.67
CA LEU A 177 -6.68 44.16 4.82
C LEU A 177 -7.40 45.08 5.82
N ALA A 178 -6.87 46.30 6.05
CA ALA A 178 -7.47 47.28 6.95
C ALA A 178 -8.77 47.90 6.42
N MET A 179 -8.98 47.92 5.10
CA MET A 179 -10.20 48.46 4.48
C MET A 179 -11.41 47.51 4.51
N THR A 180 -11.27 46.26 4.99
CA THR A 180 -12.33 45.24 4.94
C THR A 180 -12.63 44.57 6.29
N SER A 181 -12.94 45.34 7.34
CA SER A 181 -13.52 44.79 8.58
C SER A 181 -14.34 45.79 9.40
N PRO A 182 -15.64 45.55 9.66
CA PRO A 182 -16.30 46.08 10.85
C PRO A 182 -15.78 45.35 12.10
N THR A 183 -15.83 45.99 13.26
CA THR A 183 -15.34 45.43 14.54
C THR A 183 -16.17 44.24 15.02
N PRO A 184 -15.61 43.03 15.16
CA PRO A 184 -16.31 41.88 15.72
C PRO A 184 -16.10 41.79 17.24
N VAL A 185 -17.18 41.66 18.01
CA VAL A 185 -17.11 41.25 19.42
C VAL A 185 -16.81 39.74 19.45
N ALA A 186 -15.75 39.34 20.15
CA ALA A 186 -15.32 37.95 20.22
C ALA A 186 -16.29 37.08 21.04
N GLN A 187 -17.26 36.46 20.36
CA GLN A 187 -18.07 35.37 20.92
C GLN A 187 -17.30 34.04 20.86
N PRO A 188 -17.38 33.17 21.89
CA PRO A 188 -16.73 31.86 21.88
C PRO A 188 -17.35 30.96 20.79
N VAL A 189 -16.50 30.47 19.89
CA VAL A 189 -16.92 29.90 18.60
C VAL A 189 -17.45 28.47 18.69
N LEU A 190 -17.01 27.72 19.70
CA LEU A 190 -17.41 26.34 20.00
C LEU A 190 -17.64 26.21 21.51
N GLN A 191 -18.59 25.37 21.91
CA GLN A 191 -18.84 25.05 23.32
C GLN A 191 -18.03 23.82 23.76
N PRO A 192 -17.56 23.75 25.02
CA PRO A 192 -16.85 22.60 25.58
C PRO A 192 -17.48 21.23 25.33
N ILE A 193 -16.67 20.23 24.98
CA ILE A 193 -17.09 18.83 24.93
C ILE A 193 -17.15 18.30 26.38
N SER A 194 -18.36 18.12 26.91
CA SER A 194 -18.50 17.51 28.24
C SER A 194 -17.96 16.07 28.25
N LYS A 195 -17.14 15.72 29.25
CA LYS A 195 -16.44 14.42 29.35
C LYS A 195 -17.35 13.18 29.22
N SER A 196 -18.65 13.30 29.53
CA SER A 196 -19.62 12.20 29.42
C SER A 196 -20.30 12.09 28.05
N SER A 197 -19.81 12.79 27.01
CA SER A 197 -20.52 12.99 25.74
C SER A 197 -19.79 12.64 24.45
N ARG A 198 -18.49 12.29 24.43
CA ARG A 198 -17.73 12.12 23.18
C ARG A 198 -18.38 11.13 22.19
N ALA A 199 -18.78 9.95 22.65
CA ALA A 199 -19.52 8.94 21.86
C ALA A 199 -20.97 9.35 21.44
N LYS A 200 -21.49 10.48 21.93
CA LYS A 200 -22.84 11.00 21.65
C LYS A 200 -22.86 12.13 20.62
N ASN A 201 -21.72 12.80 20.41
CA ASN A 201 -21.66 14.03 19.62
C ASN A 201 -21.52 13.75 18.12
N TYR A 202 -20.64 12.81 17.71
CA TYR A 202 -20.53 12.44 16.30
C TYR A 202 -21.71 11.58 15.82
N ARG A 203 -22.43 12.11 14.84
CA ARG A 203 -23.62 11.55 14.19
C ARG A 203 -23.47 11.58 12.68
N ARG A 204 -23.90 10.51 12.02
CA ARG A 204 -24.04 10.42 10.56
C ARG A 204 -25.53 10.55 10.24
N LEU A 205 -25.89 11.60 9.53
CA LEU A 205 -27.26 11.92 9.15
C LEU A 205 -27.37 11.76 7.63
N LEU A 206 -28.21 10.83 7.17
CA LEU A 206 -28.46 10.58 5.76
C LEU A 206 -29.44 11.61 5.20
N VAL A 207 -29.08 12.30 4.13
CA VAL A 207 -29.95 13.27 3.44
C VAL A 207 -31.00 12.51 2.63
N MET A 208 -32.25 12.57 3.09
CA MET A 208 -33.40 11.96 2.42
C MET A 208 -33.94 12.88 1.32
N GLU A 209 -34.15 14.16 1.62
CA GLU A 209 -34.65 15.15 0.66
C GLU A 209 -33.96 16.51 0.81
N VAL A 210 -33.93 17.28 -0.28
CA VAL A 210 -33.37 18.64 -0.36
C VAL A 210 -34.36 19.54 -1.08
N HIS A 211 -34.83 20.59 -0.40
CA HIS A 211 -35.77 21.58 -0.91
C HIS A 211 -35.21 22.99 -0.81
N ASN A 212 -35.71 23.92 -1.63
CA ASN A 212 -35.46 25.35 -1.47
C ASN A 212 -36.72 26.01 -0.91
N GLY A 213 -36.56 26.91 0.05
CA GLY A 213 -37.62 27.68 0.68
C GLY A 213 -37.24 29.14 0.83
N GLY A 214 -38.14 29.91 1.45
CA GLY A 214 -37.91 31.31 1.79
C GLY A 214 -38.12 31.57 3.28
N TYR A 215 -37.39 32.53 3.83
CA TYR A 215 -37.57 33.04 5.19
C TYR A 215 -37.46 34.57 5.19
N ASN A 216 -38.16 35.23 6.09
CA ASN A 216 -38.02 36.66 6.30
C ASN A 216 -37.02 36.92 7.44
N LEU A 217 -36.32 38.04 7.39
CA LEU A 217 -35.67 38.60 8.57
C LEU A 217 -36.75 39.18 9.50
N GLU A 218 -36.47 39.17 10.80
CA GLU A 218 -37.24 39.96 11.77
C GLU A 218 -37.15 41.45 11.35
N ASP A 219 -38.28 42.15 11.42
CA ASP A 219 -38.49 43.53 10.95
C ASP A 219 -38.17 43.82 9.47
N SER A 220 -38.30 42.83 8.56
CA SER A 220 -38.14 43.06 7.11
C SER A 220 -39.03 42.19 6.22
N ASP A 221 -39.79 42.82 5.30
CA ASP A 221 -40.52 42.17 4.20
C ASP A 221 -39.62 41.52 3.13
N THR A 222 -38.29 41.66 3.25
CA THR A 222 -37.32 41.03 2.33
C THR A 222 -37.30 39.51 2.53
N GLN A 223 -37.92 38.78 1.61
CA GLN A 223 -37.85 37.32 1.57
C GLN A 223 -36.45 36.86 1.10
N LEU A 224 -35.72 36.19 2.00
CA LEU A 224 -34.42 35.58 1.73
C LEU A 224 -34.56 34.07 1.46
N VAL A 225 -33.58 33.49 0.77
CA VAL A 225 -33.59 32.06 0.40
C VAL A 225 -33.01 31.20 1.54
N GLU A 226 -33.66 30.07 1.84
CA GLU A 226 -33.10 29.00 2.67
C GLU A 226 -33.13 27.66 1.91
N LYS A 227 -32.21 26.75 2.24
CA LYS A 227 -32.20 25.36 1.76
C LYS A 227 -32.58 24.44 2.91
N ILE A 228 -33.60 23.63 2.71
CA ILE A 228 -34.17 22.74 3.72
C ILE A 228 -33.71 21.30 3.41
N LEU A 229 -33.12 20.64 4.40
CA LEU A 229 -32.70 19.25 4.33
C LEU A 229 -33.57 18.42 5.27
N PHE A 230 -34.14 17.32 4.76
CA PHE A 230 -34.77 16.30 5.59
C PHE A 230 -33.80 15.13 5.74
N LEU A 231 -33.47 14.78 6.99
CA LEU A 231 -32.39 13.87 7.33
C LEU A 231 -32.86 12.70 8.19
N LEU A 232 -32.19 11.55 8.07
CA LEU A 232 -32.37 10.39 8.93
C LEU A 232 -31.08 10.09 9.71
N ASP A 233 -31.13 10.03 11.04
CA ASP A 233 -29.99 9.58 11.87
C ASP A 233 -29.83 8.06 11.76
N GLU A 234 -28.72 7.58 11.19
CA GLU A 234 -28.51 6.13 10.96
C GLU A 234 -28.38 5.31 12.26
N LYS A 235 -28.05 5.94 13.40
CA LYS A 235 -27.90 5.25 14.69
C LYS A 235 -29.24 5.13 15.42
N THR A 236 -30.08 6.17 15.37
CA THR A 236 -31.37 6.20 16.10
C THR A 236 -32.59 5.97 15.21
N ASN A 237 -32.44 5.96 13.89
CA ASN A 237 -33.51 5.88 12.88
C ASN A 237 -34.62 6.93 13.15
N THR A 238 -34.20 8.16 13.46
CA THR A 238 -35.09 9.30 13.72
C THR A 238 -34.86 10.39 12.68
N GLU A 239 -35.93 11.08 12.31
CA GLU A 239 -35.91 12.15 11.30
C GLU A 239 -35.58 13.52 11.92
N HIS A 240 -34.87 14.37 11.16
CA HIS A 240 -34.44 15.71 11.57
C HIS A 240 -34.56 16.69 10.40
N THR A 241 -35.07 17.89 10.65
CA THR A 241 -35.09 18.97 9.65
C THR A 241 -33.94 19.94 9.88
N ILE A 242 -33.22 20.31 8.82
CA ILE A 242 -32.17 21.35 8.86
C ILE A 242 -32.47 22.47 7.88
N LYS A 243 -32.27 23.72 8.29
CA LYS A 243 -32.41 24.91 7.46
C LYS A 243 -31.06 25.61 7.31
N LEU A 244 -30.49 25.56 6.11
CA LEU A 244 -29.26 26.28 5.75
C LEU A 244 -29.62 27.68 5.22
N ARG A 245 -29.06 28.72 5.84
CA ARG A 245 -29.31 30.13 5.52
C ARG A 245 -28.01 30.88 5.24
N GLN A 246 -28.13 32.06 4.63
CA GLN A 246 -26.99 32.94 4.30
C GLN A 246 -25.93 32.15 3.52
N ASP A 247 -24.63 32.25 3.85
CA ASP A 247 -23.54 31.62 3.09
C ASP A 247 -23.73 30.10 2.91
N TRP A 248 -24.36 29.44 3.90
CA TRP A 248 -24.61 27.99 3.86
C TRP A 248 -25.65 27.56 2.82
N VAL A 249 -26.49 28.47 2.30
CA VAL A 249 -27.47 28.12 1.26
C VAL A 249 -26.80 27.56 0.00
N HIS A 250 -25.56 27.97 -0.27
CA HIS A 250 -24.73 27.53 -1.39
C HIS A 250 -24.03 26.17 -1.18
N THR A 251 -24.15 25.57 0.01
CA THR A 251 -23.58 24.25 0.32
C THR A 251 -24.05 23.21 -0.70
N GLN A 252 -23.10 22.50 -1.32
CA GLN A 252 -23.38 21.39 -2.21
C GLN A 252 -23.76 20.17 -1.37
N VAL A 253 -24.99 19.70 -1.53
CA VAL A 253 -25.56 18.55 -0.80
C VAL A 253 -26.76 18.01 -1.58
N SER A 254 -26.89 16.69 -1.66
CA SER A 254 -27.85 15.95 -2.47
C SER A 254 -28.54 14.84 -1.65
N CYS A 255 -29.66 14.33 -2.16
CA CYS A 255 -30.25 13.09 -1.66
C CYS A 255 -29.22 11.94 -1.72
N GLY A 256 -29.08 11.19 -0.62
CA GLY A 256 -28.09 10.12 -0.47
C GLY A 256 -26.77 10.54 0.18
N ASP A 257 -26.52 11.83 0.38
CA ASP A 257 -25.31 12.30 1.06
C ASP A 257 -25.37 12.04 2.57
N ILE A 258 -24.22 11.83 3.20
CA ILE A 258 -24.08 11.80 4.67
C ILE A 258 -23.59 13.17 5.14
N VAL A 259 -24.26 13.75 6.12
CA VAL A 259 -23.85 15.00 6.79
C VAL A 259 -23.66 14.80 8.29
N HIS A 260 -22.89 15.70 8.90
CA HIS A 260 -22.77 15.85 10.36
C HIS A 260 -22.96 17.32 10.73
N VAL A 261 -23.41 17.58 11.97
CA VAL A 261 -23.74 18.93 12.46
C VAL A 261 -23.07 19.16 13.81
N ILE A 262 -22.29 20.22 13.89
CA ILE A 262 -21.60 20.64 15.12
C ILE A 262 -22.52 21.58 15.89
N SER A 263 -22.53 21.46 17.23
CA SER A 263 -23.47 22.12 18.16
C SER A 263 -24.95 21.71 18.03
N TYR A 264 -25.22 20.56 17.40
CA TYR A 264 -26.56 19.98 17.26
C TYR A 264 -27.26 19.67 18.61
N SER A 265 -28.54 20.05 18.71
CA SER A 265 -29.41 19.77 19.86
C SER A 265 -30.42 18.66 19.52
N PRO A 266 -30.33 17.44 20.11
CA PRO A 266 -31.25 16.33 19.82
C PRO A 266 -32.71 16.51 20.26
N ARG A 267 -33.07 17.69 20.76
CA ARG A 267 -34.43 18.06 21.20
C ARG A 267 -35.10 19.07 20.26
N ALA A 268 -34.39 19.57 19.25
CA ALA A 268 -34.92 20.53 18.28
C ALA A 268 -35.39 19.81 17.02
N GLU A 269 -36.69 19.85 16.75
CA GLU A 269 -37.34 19.27 15.56
C GLU A 269 -36.84 19.90 14.25
N THR A 270 -36.42 21.17 14.30
CA THR A 270 -35.71 21.88 13.24
C THR A 270 -34.44 22.52 13.79
N THR A 271 -33.30 22.30 13.13
CA THR A 271 -32.03 23.00 13.41
C THR A 271 -31.73 24.04 12.33
N ILE A 272 -31.43 25.27 12.71
CA ILE A 272 -30.99 26.33 11.78
C ILE A 272 -29.46 26.39 11.76
N ILE A 273 -28.88 26.57 10.57
CA ILE A 273 -27.43 26.76 10.37
C ILE A 273 -27.24 27.99 9.48
N ASP A 274 -26.59 29.00 10.02
CA ASP A 274 -26.47 30.34 9.44
C ASP A 274 -25.10 30.96 9.76
N ASN A 275 -24.90 32.25 9.42
CA ASN A 275 -23.63 32.91 9.68
C ASN A 275 -23.37 33.20 11.16
N GLN A 276 -24.31 32.93 12.09
CA GLN A 276 -24.20 33.13 13.54
C GLN A 276 -24.28 31.84 14.39
N SER A 277 -24.99 30.80 13.92
CA SER A 277 -25.22 29.54 14.66
C SER A 277 -24.84 28.28 13.90
N ASN A 278 -24.28 27.30 14.63
CA ASN A 278 -23.94 25.94 14.17
C ASN A 278 -22.94 25.86 13.00
N LEU A 279 -22.58 24.64 12.57
CA LEU A 279 -21.79 24.32 11.37
C LEU A 279 -22.29 22.98 10.78
N ILE A 280 -22.25 22.82 9.44
CA ILE A 280 -22.52 21.55 8.76
C ILE A 280 -21.27 21.00 8.05
N ILE A 281 -21.05 19.69 8.16
CA ILE A 281 -19.95 18.93 7.54
C ILE A 281 -20.54 17.94 6.55
N VAL A 282 -20.26 18.08 5.25
CA VAL A 282 -20.79 17.22 4.18
C VAL A 282 -19.78 16.13 3.81
N HIS A 283 -20.19 14.87 3.76
CA HIS A 283 -19.32 13.69 3.73
C HIS A 283 -18.25 13.73 4.86
N PRO A 284 -18.65 13.67 6.15
CA PRO A 284 -17.72 13.69 7.29
C PRO A 284 -16.74 12.50 7.26
N ASP A 285 -17.14 11.37 6.68
CA ASP A 285 -16.29 10.18 6.56
C ASP A 285 -15.06 10.40 5.64
N THR A 286 -15.03 11.48 4.87
CA THR A 286 -13.95 11.84 3.94
C THR A 286 -12.96 12.77 4.64
N LEU A 287 -11.93 12.19 5.27
CA LEU A 287 -10.91 12.92 6.02
C LEU A 287 -9.93 13.66 5.09
N ILE A 288 -10.11 14.98 4.94
CA ILE A 288 -9.27 15.84 4.11
C ILE A 288 -8.14 16.44 4.95
N SER A 289 -6.92 16.51 4.41
CA SER A 289 -5.78 17.14 5.09
C SER A 289 -5.92 18.67 5.15
N SER A 290 -5.62 19.29 6.30
CA SER A 290 -5.68 20.76 6.48
C SER A 290 -4.94 21.53 5.38
N THR A 291 -3.77 21.05 4.95
CA THR A 291 -2.97 21.60 3.85
C THR A 291 -3.68 21.56 2.49
N ALA A 292 -4.55 20.58 2.24
CA ALA A 292 -5.31 20.47 1.00
C ALA A 292 -6.52 21.43 0.98
N VAL A 293 -7.15 21.67 2.14
CA VAL A 293 -8.20 22.70 2.27
C VAL A 293 -7.60 24.09 2.04
N SER A 294 -6.48 24.41 2.71
CA SER A 294 -5.78 25.70 2.52
C SER A 294 -5.23 25.90 1.10
N ASP A 295 -4.75 24.84 0.43
CA ASP A 295 -4.37 24.89 -1.00
C ASP A 295 -5.57 25.18 -1.93
N SER A 296 -6.77 24.68 -1.58
CA SER A 296 -7.93 24.63 -2.48
C SER A 296 -8.50 26.00 -2.88
N PHE A 297 -8.36 27.02 -2.03
CA PHE A 297 -8.79 28.39 -2.32
C PHE A 297 -8.13 28.97 -3.58
N THR A 298 -6.89 28.54 -3.88
CA THR A 298 -6.20 28.94 -5.12
C THR A 298 -6.69 28.18 -6.35
N CYS A 299 -7.05 26.90 -6.18
CA CYS A 299 -7.56 26.03 -7.22
C CYS A 299 -8.03 24.69 -6.62
N ILE A 300 -9.34 24.44 -6.55
CA ILE A 300 -9.90 23.17 -6.03
C ILE A 300 -9.41 21.98 -6.88
N ARG A 301 -9.36 22.13 -8.21
CA ARG A 301 -8.85 21.11 -9.14
C ARG A 301 -7.42 20.67 -8.82
N LYS A 302 -6.54 21.60 -8.42
CA LYS A 302 -5.16 21.32 -7.97
C LYS A 302 -5.15 20.44 -6.73
N ALA A 303 -5.99 20.75 -5.74
CA ALA A 303 -6.11 19.96 -4.51
C ALA A 303 -6.65 18.53 -4.75
N VAL A 304 -7.60 18.36 -5.68
CA VAL A 304 -8.08 17.03 -6.10
C VAL A 304 -6.99 16.24 -6.85
N LEU A 305 -6.28 16.87 -7.79
CA LEU A 305 -5.16 16.22 -8.51
C LEU A 305 -4.05 15.77 -7.54
N ARG A 306 -3.67 16.62 -6.58
CA ARG A 306 -2.69 16.30 -5.51
C ARG A 306 -3.14 15.14 -4.60
N ASN A 307 -4.44 14.86 -4.53
CA ASN A 307 -4.97 13.72 -3.79
C ASN A 307 -5.01 12.44 -4.65
N ARG A 308 -5.42 12.56 -5.92
CA ARG A 308 -5.57 11.45 -6.88
C ARG A 308 -4.22 10.87 -7.33
N ILE A 309 -3.18 11.71 -7.44
CA ILE A 309 -1.88 11.39 -8.03
C ILE A 309 -0.79 11.72 -7.01
N ARG A 310 0.15 10.79 -6.81
CA ARG A 310 1.38 11.07 -6.06
C ARG A 310 2.42 11.52 -7.08
N ASP A 311 2.64 12.83 -7.15
CA ASP A 311 3.76 13.35 -7.92
C ASP A 311 5.07 12.77 -7.39
N LEU A 312 6.00 12.52 -8.30
CA LEU A 312 7.34 12.08 -7.98
C LEU A 312 8.34 13.24 -8.04
N ALA A 313 8.06 14.35 -8.73
CA ALA A 313 9.04 15.40 -9.04
C ALA A 313 9.34 16.39 -7.89
N ASP A 314 8.65 16.30 -6.75
CA ASP A 314 8.61 17.37 -5.73
C ASP A 314 9.96 17.72 -5.03
N PHE A 315 11.01 16.90 -5.15
CA PHE A 315 12.32 17.20 -4.53
C PHE A 315 13.05 18.35 -5.23
N ASN A 316 12.94 19.54 -4.64
CA ASN A 316 13.74 20.72 -4.93
C ASN A 316 14.55 21.14 -3.68
N GLU A 317 15.63 21.88 -3.88
CA GLU A 317 16.56 22.29 -2.81
C GLU A 317 15.87 22.96 -1.62
N ALA A 318 14.98 23.94 -1.87
CA ALA A 318 14.25 24.65 -0.83
C ALA A 318 13.30 23.74 -0.01
N LEU A 319 12.73 22.69 -0.62
CA LEU A 319 11.95 21.68 0.11
C LEU A 319 12.85 20.79 0.96
N VAL A 320 14.00 20.34 0.45
CA VAL A 320 14.92 19.46 1.20
C VAL A 320 15.54 20.20 2.38
N HIS A 321 16.03 21.43 2.19
CA HIS A 321 16.50 22.29 3.28
C HIS A 321 15.37 22.63 4.26
N GLY A 322 14.17 22.90 3.73
CA GLY A 322 12.98 23.16 4.53
C GLY A 322 12.64 21.99 5.46
N ASN A 323 12.66 20.75 4.96
CA ASN A 323 12.44 19.55 5.77
C ASN A 323 13.51 19.39 6.87
N ILE A 324 14.79 19.63 6.54
CA ILE A 324 15.91 19.49 7.49
C ILE A 324 15.83 20.55 8.59
N LEU A 325 15.65 21.84 8.25
CA LEU A 325 15.48 22.93 9.24
C LEU A 325 14.29 22.69 10.16
N HIS A 326 13.17 22.23 9.59
CA HIS A 326 11.96 21.90 10.33
C HIS A 326 12.23 20.80 11.35
N ARG A 327 12.97 19.75 10.96
CA ARG A 327 13.31 18.65 11.87
C ARG A 327 14.32 19.03 12.95
N VAL A 328 15.35 19.80 12.62
CA VAL A 328 16.31 20.35 13.59
C VAL A 328 15.56 21.12 14.69
N PHE A 329 14.67 22.03 14.29
CA PHE A 329 13.88 22.83 15.23
C PHE A 329 12.93 21.98 16.10
N GLN A 330 12.35 20.91 15.55
CA GLN A 330 11.54 19.95 16.33
C GLN A 330 12.36 19.21 17.39
N ASN A 331 13.61 18.83 17.09
CA ASN A 331 14.49 18.16 18.05
C ASN A 331 14.95 19.14 19.14
N THR A 332 15.33 20.39 18.79
CA THR A 332 15.79 21.39 19.78
C THR A 332 14.66 21.96 20.64
N ILE A 333 13.44 22.16 20.12
CA ILE A 333 12.30 22.58 20.95
C ILE A 333 11.86 21.48 21.93
N LEU A 334 12.03 20.21 21.56
CA LEU A 334 11.70 19.06 22.42
C LEU A 334 12.74 18.83 23.52
N SER A 335 14.02 19.05 23.24
CA SER A 335 15.11 19.00 24.24
C SER A 335 15.27 20.29 25.06
N GLN A 336 14.68 21.39 24.58
CA GLN A 336 14.85 22.77 25.08
C GLN A 336 16.28 23.32 24.99
N ASP A 337 17.18 22.65 24.25
CA ASP A 337 18.57 23.07 24.07
C ASP A 337 18.80 23.73 22.69
N PHE A 338 18.96 25.05 22.72
CA PHE A 338 19.32 25.91 21.58
C PHE A 338 20.73 26.52 21.75
N SER A 339 21.65 25.81 22.40
CA SER A 339 23.09 26.12 22.33
C SER A 339 23.60 26.04 20.88
N VAL A 340 24.72 26.71 20.58
CA VAL A 340 25.30 26.66 19.22
C VAL A 340 25.77 25.23 18.94
N GLU A 341 26.38 24.64 19.95
CA GLU A 341 26.92 23.29 20.01
C GLU A 341 25.85 22.24 19.72
N ASN A 342 24.68 22.32 20.37
CA ASN A 342 23.58 21.39 20.10
C ASN A 342 22.92 21.67 18.74
N LEU A 343 22.75 22.92 18.32
CA LEU A 343 22.19 23.25 17.00
C LEU A 343 23.08 22.76 15.84
N GLN A 344 24.41 22.90 15.94
CA GLN A 344 25.34 22.36 14.95
C GLN A 344 25.32 20.81 14.92
N LYS A 345 25.28 20.16 16.10
CA LYS A 345 25.13 18.71 16.23
C LYS A 345 23.83 18.22 15.57
N GLU A 346 22.69 18.81 15.91
CA GLU A 346 21.38 18.44 15.37
C GLU A 346 21.29 18.69 13.86
N ILE A 347 21.92 19.74 13.33
CA ILE A 347 22.06 19.95 11.88
C ILE A 347 22.86 18.81 11.24
N ALA A 348 24.01 18.42 11.81
CA ALA A 348 24.84 17.34 11.27
C ALA A 348 24.12 15.97 11.31
N GLU A 349 23.49 15.62 12.42
CA GLU A 349 22.72 14.37 12.61
C GLU A 349 21.46 14.33 11.72
N THR A 350 20.80 15.48 11.53
CA THR A 350 19.66 15.57 10.60
C THR A 350 20.11 15.49 9.14
N VAL A 351 21.24 16.11 8.77
CA VAL A 351 21.81 15.97 7.41
C VAL A 351 22.21 14.52 7.11
N ALA A 352 22.87 13.83 8.05
CA ALA A 352 23.25 12.41 7.90
C ALA A 352 22.03 11.50 7.71
N SER A 353 20.92 11.77 8.40
CA SER A 353 19.65 11.04 8.21
C SER A 353 18.86 11.45 6.94
N HIS A 354 19.29 12.49 6.21
CA HIS A 354 18.61 13.04 5.03
C HIS A 354 19.42 12.90 3.72
N LEU A 355 20.54 12.17 3.73
CA LEU A 355 21.45 12.02 2.57
C LEU A 355 20.76 11.51 1.29
N ASP A 356 19.73 10.67 1.38
CA ASP A 356 18.93 10.24 0.21
C ASP A 356 18.22 11.41 -0.48
N GLN A 357 17.77 12.42 0.27
CA GLN A 357 17.15 13.63 -0.29
C GLN A 357 18.19 14.56 -0.91
N LEU A 358 19.39 14.65 -0.32
CA LEU A 358 20.52 15.39 -0.87
C LEU A 358 21.07 14.72 -2.15
N TYR A 359 21.14 13.39 -2.19
CA TYR A 359 21.46 12.63 -3.41
C TYR A 359 20.47 12.93 -4.55
N ALA A 360 19.17 12.97 -4.25
CA ALA A 360 18.12 13.24 -5.23
C ALA A 360 18.27 14.61 -5.91
N ILE A 361 18.69 15.65 -5.18
CA ILE A 361 18.95 17.00 -5.71
C ILE A 361 20.40 17.21 -6.18
N GLY A 362 21.30 16.26 -5.95
CA GLY A 362 22.71 16.32 -6.38
C GLY A 362 23.65 17.12 -5.46
N GLN A 363 23.26 17.36 -4.20
CA GLN A 363 24.00 18.20 -3.26
C GLN A 363 24.84 17.38 -2.27
N THR A 364 25.97 17.94 -1.83
CA THR A 364 26.82 17.37 -0.76
C THR A 364 26.26 17.68 0.63
N ASP A 365 26.47 16.78 1.58
CA ASP A 365 26.36 17.00 3.03
C ASP A 365 27.01 18.32 3.50
N GLN A 366 28.28 18.57 3.16
CA GLN A 366 29.02 19.77 3.56
C GLN A 366 28.35 21.08 3.10
N THR A 367 27.96 21.17 1.82
CA THR A 367 27.23 22.32 1.28
C THR A 367 25.87 22.50 1.96
N ALA A 368 25.15 21.42 2.27
CA ALA A 368 23.89 21.51 3.00
C ALA A 368 24.10 22.09 4.41
N ILE A 369 25.06 21.58 5.18
CA ILE A 369 25.40 22.09 6.52
C ILE A 369 25.72 23.59 6.47
N LEU A 370 26.60 24.02 5.56
CA LEU A 370 27.00 25.43 5.37
C LEU A 370 25.86 26.39 4.94
N ILE A 371 24.73 25.85 4.49
CA ILE A 371 23.50 26.62 4.21
C ILE A 371 22.60 26.62 5.44
N LEU A 372 22.46 25.48 6.12
CA LEU A 372 21.60 25.28 7.29
C LEU A 372 22.10 26.03 8.54
N GLU A 373 23.41 26.06 8.78
CA GLU A 373 24.03 26.77 9.92
C GLU A 373 23.72 28.27 9.92
N ARG A 374 23.44 28.86 8.75
CA ARG A 374 23.07 30.28 8.61
C ARG A 374 21.77 30.65 9.34
N PHE A 375 20.95 29.65 9.67
CA PHE A 375 19.69 29.83 10.41
C PHE A 375 19.85 29.65 11.94
N ILE A 376 21.03 29.26 12.43
CA ILE A 376 21.30 29.12 13.88
C ILE A 376 20.97 30.41 14.65
N PRO A 377 21.42 31.62 14.25
CA PRO A 377 21.14 32.84 15.00
C PRO A 377 19.64 33.14 15.14
N ASN A 378 18.83 32.81 14.11
CA ASN A 378 17.38 32.96 14.16
C ASN A 378 16.75 32.00 15.19
N MET A 379 17.19 30.74 15.21
CA MET A 379 16.67 29.73 16.14
C MET A 379 17.04 30.06 17.60
N GLN A 380 18.25 30.55 17.84
CA GLN A 380 18.66 31.04 19.16
C GLN A 380 17.89 32.29 19.58
N SER A 381 17.73 33.27 18.68
CA SER A 381 16.95 34.48 18.93
C SER A 381 15.48 34.16 19.22
N TRP A 382 14.89 33.18 18.53
CA TRP A 382 13.54 32.69 18.83
C TRP A 382 13.46 32.11 20.24
N ALA A 383 14.35 31.16 20.59
CA ALA A 383 14.32 30.49 21.88
C ALA A 383 14.52 31.46 23.05
N ALA A 384 15.50 32.37 22.95
CA ALA A 384 15.77 33.39 23.96
C ALA A 384 14.61 34.40 24.14
N THR A 385 13.75 34.54 23.13
CA THR A 385 12.58 35.45 23.18
C THR A 385 11.34 34.73 23.73
N TYR A 386 11.06 33.51 23.26
CA TYR A 386 9.77 32.85 23.43
C TYR A 386 9.79 31.56 24.27
N LEU A 387 10.92 30.87 24.45
CA LEU A 387 11.00 29.63 25.22
C LEU A 387 11.15 29.92 26.73
N THR A 388 10.09 30.46 27.32
CA THR A 388 10.08 30.97 28.70
C THR A 388 8.78 30.59 29.41
N SER A 389 8.86 30.09 30.65
CA SER A 389 7.67 29.81 31.48
C SER A 389 6.88 31.05 31.89
N GLN A 390 7.53 32.22 31.92
CA GLN A 390 6.89 33.53 32.11
C GLN A 390 7.19 34.45 30.93
N PRO A 391 6.19 34.93 30.17
CA PRO A 391 6.45 35.72 28.97
C PRO A 391 7.20 37.03 29.30
N SER A 392 8.22 37.32 28.50
CA SER A 392 9.02 38.54 28.60
C SER A 392 8.31 39.73 27.94
N SER A 393 8.77 40.96 28.21
CA SER A 393 8.33 42.17 27.49
C SER A 393 8.87 42.25 26.06
N ALA A 394 9.85 41.42 25.69
CA ALA A 394 10.34 41.28 24.32
C ALA A 394 9.50 40.30 23.50
N ALA A 395 8.80 39.36 24.14
CA ALA A 395 8.00 38.30 23.52
C ALA A 395 6.65 38.79 22.96
N VAL A 396 6.58 40.03 22.47
CA VAL A 396 5.39 40.61 21.85
C VAL A 396 5.06 39.83 20.58
N VAL A 397 3.78 39.52 20.39
CA VAL A 397 3.29 38.89 19.17
C VAL A 397 2.36 39.84 18.43
N SER A 398 2.64 40.09 17.16
CA SER A 398 1.70 40.81 16.30
C SER A 398 0.51 39.90 15.97
N SER A 399 -0.69 40.34 16.34
CA SER A 399 -1.90 39.97 15.61
C SER A 399 -1.89 40.71 14.27
N ASP A 400 -2.15 39.99 13.18
CA ASP A 400 -2.08 40.51 11.81
C ASP A 400 -3.28 41.40 11.44
N ARG A 401 -4.29 41.49 12.32
CA ARG A 401 -5.40 42.47 12.23
C ARG A 401 -5.22 43.65 13.21
N GLY A 402 -3.99 43.89 13.67
CA GLY A 402 -3.65 44.95 14.62
C GLY A 402 -3.51 44.45 16.08
N PRO A 403 -3.07 45.32 17.01
CA PRO A 403 -2.60 44.92 18.34
C PRO A 403 -3.70 44.38 19.29
N THR A 404 -4.98 44.55 18.95
CA THR A 404 -6.11 44.16 19.79
C THR A 404 -6.59 42.73 19.52
N TYR A 405 -5.94 41.77 20.16
CA TYR A 405 -6.74 40.80 20.91
C TYR A 405 -7.33 41.55 22.12
N GLY A 406 -8.59 41.28 22.48
CA GLY A 406 -9.29 42.04 23.53
C GLY A 406 -9.77 43.43 23.09
N GLN A 407 -10.37 44.18 24.02
CA GLN A 407 -10.99 45.48 23.75
C GLN A 407 -9.96 46.58 23.46
N PRO A 408 -10.33 47.66 22.73
CA PRO A 408 -9.46 48.83 22.55
C PRO A 408 -9.02 49.40 23.90
N GLY A 409 -7.71 49.38 24.15
CA GLY A 409 -7.10 49.66 25.46
C GLY A 409 -6.38 48.47 26.11
N ALA A 410 -6.58 47.24 25.60
CA ALA A 410 -5.73 46.11 25.94
C ALA A 410 -4.28 46.36 25.50
N GLY A 411 -3.32 46.10 26.39
CA GLY A 411 -1.88 46.22 26.10
C GLY A 411 -1.37 45.11 25.17
N PRO A 412 -0.09 45.20 24.73
CA PRO A 412 0.50 44.22 23.83
C PRO A 412 0.44 42.79 24.40
N VAL A 413 0.02 41.85 23.57
CA VAL A 413 -0.02 40.42 23.92
C VAL A 413 1.40 39.86 23.85
N VAL A 414 1.83 39.20 24.91
CA VAL A 414 3.15 38.52 25.01
C VAL A 414 2.97 37.03 25.32
N ILE A 415 3.80 36.18 24.71
CA ILE A 415 3.70 34.72 24.83
C ILE A 415 5.00 34.08 25.34
N GLY A 416 4.86 33.10 26.23
CA GLY A 416 5.95 32.23 26.67
C GLY A 416 5.57 30.78 26.41
N VAL A 417 6.34 30.08 25.56
CA VAL A 417 6.23 28.64 25.37
C VAL A 417 6.83 27.98 26.61
N GLU A 418 5.97 27.38 27.43
CA GLU A 418 6.39 26.73 28.68
C GLU A 418 6.89 25.31 28.40
N LYS A 419 6.19 24.58 27.52
CA LYS A 419 6.29 23.11 27.45
C LYS A 419 5.82 22.56 26.10
N VAL A 420 6.54 21.55 25.59
CA VAL A 420 6.11 20.76 24.44
C VAL A 420 5.27 19.57 24.91
N LEU A 421 4.08 19.40 24.33
CA LEU A 421 3.18 18.29 24.62
C LEU A 421 3.48 17.10 23.69
N ASP A 422 3.59 17.35 22.38
CA ASP A 422 4.05 16.38 21.38
C ASP A 422 4.60 17.07 20.12
N ILE A 423 5.29 16.33 19.24
CA ILE A 423 5.77 16.81 17.93
C ILE A 423 5.20 15.98 16.79
N GLU A 424 4.95 16.62 15.64
CA GLU A 424 4.32 16.00 14.46
C GLU A 424 2.97 15.30 14.76
N GLU A 425 2.13 15.87 15.65
CA GLU A 425 0.95 15.18 16.18
C GLU A 425 -0.08 14.90 15.06
N HIS A 426 -0.30 13.62 14.75
CA HIS A 426 -1.13 13.19 13.62
C HIS A 426 -2.57 12.91 14.08
N ILE A 427 -3.47 13.86 13.83
CA ILE A 427 -4.87 13.80 14.28
C ILE A 427 -5.80 13.50 13.10
N TRP A 428 -6.73 12.56 13.30
CA TRP A 428 -7.85 12.25 12.38
C TRP A 428 -9.17 12.56 13.08
N SER A 429 -9.99 13.44 12.50
CA SER A 429 -11.27 13.87 13.06
C SER A 429 -12.43 13.63 12.09
N PRO A 430 -13.24 12.58 12.29
CA PRO A 430 -14.53 12.42 11.61
C PRO A 430 -15.54 13.51 11.98
N MET A 431 -15.38 14.16 13.15
CA MET A 431 -16.23 15.27 13.59
C MET A 431 -16.17 16.43 12.59
N TYR A 432 -14.97 16.88 12.22
CA TYR A 432 -14.80 17.94 11.22
C TYR A 432 -14.61 17.41 9.79
N GLY A 433 -14.52 16.09 9.60
CA GLY A 433 -14.11 15.46 8.34
C GLY A 433 -12.70 15.90 7.90
N LEU A 434 -11.79 16.05 8.86
CA LEU A 434 -10.45 16.59 8.71
C LEU A 434 -9.38 15.59 9.19
N LYS A 435 -8.14 15.82 8.74
CA LYS A 435 -6.93 15.26 9.34
C LYS A 435 -5.79 16.26 9.24
N GLY A 436 -4.79 16.13 10.10
CA GLY A 436 -3.63 17.01 10.10
C GLY A 436 -2.44 16.38 10.80
N MET A 437 -1.26 16.91 10.53
CA MET A 437 -0.04 16.64 11.28
C MET A 437 0.42 17.99 11.81
N ILE A 438 0.31 18.20 13.12
CA ILE A 438 0.63 19.48 13.77
C ILE A 438 2.12 19.47 14.07
N ASP A 439 2.86 20.49 13.62
CA ASP A 439 4.32 20.48 13.73
C ASP A 439 4.80 20.36 15.18
N VAL A 440 4.20 21.16 16.09
CA VAL A 440 4.38 21.04 17.54
C VAL A 440 3.06 21.34 18.26
N SER A 441 2.64 20.48 19.18
CA SER A 441 1.56 20.75 20.15
C SER A 441 2.21 21.32 21.42
N ILE A 442 1.86 22.54 21.84
CA ILE A 442 2.51 23.24 22.97
C ILE A 442 1.53 23.71 24.06
N GLN A 443 2.04 23.84 25.28
CA GLN A 443 1.43 24.62 26.35
C GLN A 443 2.17 25.97 26.44
N ALA A 444 1.42 27.06 26.37
CA ALA A 444 1.96 28.42 26.34
C ALA A 444 1.23 29.36 27.31
N ASN A 445 2.00 30.20 27.98
CA ASN A 445 1.53 31.23 28.89
C ASN A 445 1.40 32.56 28.13
N ILE A 446 0.15 32.96 27.87
CA ILE A 446 -0.20 34.19 27.15
C ILE A 446 -0.61 35.24 28.17
N ARG A 447 0.11 36.38 28.22
CA ARG A 447 -0.23 37.53 29.07
C ARG A 447 -0.90 38.62 28.25
N GLN A 448 -1.98 39.17 28.77
CA GLN A 448 -2.76 40.25 28.17
C GLN A 448 -3.14 41.28 29.24
N GLY A 449 -2.44 42.42 29.26
CA GLY A 449 -2.52 43.33 30.40
C GLY A 449 -2.00 42.67 31.68
N SER A 450 -2.86 42.49 32.68
CA SER A 450 -2.51 41.87 33.97
C SER A 450 -2.82 40.37 34.09
N THR A 451 -3.64 39.79 33.21
CA THR A 451 -3.95 38.35 33.25
C THR A 451 -2.93 37.53 32.49
N VAL A 452 -2.65 36.32 32.99
CA VAL A 452 -1.85 35.28 32.32
C VAL A 452 -2.73 34.04 32.22
N HIS A 453 -2.88 33.49 31.01
CA HIS A 453 -3.64 32.28 30.76
C HIS A 453 -2.69 31.19 30.25
N THR A 454 -2.78 29.99 30.81
CA THR A 454 -2.00 28.81 30.40
C THR A 454 -2.83 28.01 29.42
N LEU A 455 -2.45 28.01 28.13
CA LEU A 455 -3.29 27.50 27.04
C LEU A 455 -2.57 26.42 26.24
N THR A 456 -3.32 25.39 25.82
CA THR A 456 -2.84 24.34 24.91
C THR A 456 -3.16 24.76 23.47
N ILE A 457 -2.13 24.94 22.63
CA ILE A 457 -2.28 25.50 21.28
C ILE A 457 -1.42 24.76 20.24
N PRO A 458 -1.85 24.73 18.96
CA PRO A 458 -1.01 24.24 17.87
C PRO A 458 0.02 25.30 17.48
N MET A 459 1.26 24.86 17.21
CA MET A 459 2.29 25.65 16.56
C MET A 459 2.60 25.06 15.18
N GLU A 460 2.54 25.89 14.13
CA GLU A 460 2.93 25.56 12.76
C GLU A 460 4.21 26.31 12.38
N ILE A 461 5.16 25.60 11.76
CA ILE A 461 6.50 26.10 11.42
C ILE A 461 6.62 26.25 9.90
N LYS A 462 7.07 27.43 9.44
CA LYS A 462 7.31 27.72 8.02
C LYS A 462 8.76 28.12 7.78
N THR A 463 9.35 27.50 6.77
CA THR A 463 10.76 27.64 6.35
C THR A 463 10.94 28.48 5.08
N GLY A 464 9.95 29.33 4.75
CA GLY A 464 9.95 30.20 3.57
C GLY A 464 9.19 31.52 3.80
N ARG A 465 9.39 32.50 2.91
CA ARG A 465 8.81 33.86 2.99
C ARG A 465 7.27 33.88 3.14
N LYS A 466 6.73 34.97 3.73
CA LYS A 466 5.30 35.25 4.00
C LYS A 466 4.34 35.26 2.79
N ALA A 467 4.79 35.02 1.56
CA ALA A 467 3.99 35.10 0.33
C ALA A 467 2.75 34.16 0.26
N LYS A 468 2.60 33.22 1.20
CA LYS A 468 1.43 32.33 1.34
C LYS A 468 0.70 32.48 2.69
N ILE A 469 0.84 33.62 3.36
CA ILE A 469 0.32 33.86 4.73
C ILE A 469 -1.14 33.45 4.93
N LEU A 470 -2.05 33.72 3.98
CA LEU A 470 -3.45 33.30 4.07
C LEU A 470 -3.64 31.77 4.11
N ALA A 471 -2.87 31.03 3.31
CA ALA A 471 -2.91 29.57 3.32
C ALA A 471 -2.30 29.00 4.60
N HIS A 472 -1.25 29.63 5.13
CA HIS A 472 -0.64 29.25 6.41
C HIS A 472 -1.59 29.49 7.59
N ARG A 473 -2.25 30.67 7.67
CA ARG A 473 -3.33 30.95 8.63
C ARG A 473 -4.44 29.90 8.55
N ALA A 474 -4.96 29.64 7.35
CA ALA A 474 -6.00 28.65 7.11
C ALA A 474 -5.60 27.27 7.64
N GLN A 475 -4.35 26.86 7.44
CA GLN A 475 -3.82 25.61 7.97
C GLN A 475 -3.78 25.61 9.51
N THR A 476 -3.29 26.68 10.14
CA THR A 476 -3.25 26.84 11.62
C THR A 476 -4.65 26.82 12.25
N ILE A 477 -5.65 27.50 11.66
CA ILE A 477 -7.04 27.48 12.14
C ILE A 477 -7.65 26.07 12.04
N LEU A 478 -7.33 25.31 10.99
CA LEU A 478 -7.79 23.93 10.87
C LEU A 478 -7.14 23.00 11.92
N TYR A 479 -5.98 23.34 12.48
CA TYR A 479 -5.39 22.60 13.58
C TYR A 479 -6.01 22.87 14.94
N THR A 480 -6.55 24.07 15.21
CA THR A 480 -7.29 24.32 16.46
C THR A 480 -8.53 23.44 16.54
N LEU A 481 -9.23 23.22 15.41
CA LEU A 481 -10.34 22.27 15.31
C LEU A 481 -9.91 20.81 15.54
N LEU A 482 -8.75 20.42 15.03
CA LEU A 482 -8.21 19.07 15.24
C LEU A 482 -7.77 18.84 16.70
N MET A 483 -7.11 19.82 17.34
CA MET A 483 -6.78 19.72 18.77
C MET A 483 -8.02 19.78 19.66
N HIS A 484 -9.07 20.53 19.29
CA HIS A 484 -10.35 20.53 20.01
C HIS A 484 -10.97 19.13 20.11
N ASP A 485 -10.96 18.37 19.00
CA ASP A 485 -11.34 16.94 19.03
C ASP A 485 -10.33 16.14 19.88
N ARG A 486 -9.03 16.20 19.58
CA ARG A 486 -8.00 15.36 20.24
C ARG A 486 -7.89 15.55 21.76
N TYR A 487 -8.04 16.75 22.29
CA TYR A 487 -7.86 17.08 23.71
C TYR A 487 -9.19 17.27 24.50
N ASP A 488 -10.35 17.21 23.82
CA ASP A 488 -11.70 17.49 24.35
C ASP A 488 -11.83 18.88 25.01
N ILE A 489 -11.25 19.94 24.42
CA ILE A 489 -11.22 21.31 24.98
C ILE A 489 -11.44 22.41 23.93
N GLY A 490 -11.90 23.59 24.37
CA GLY A 490 -11.88 24.80 23.56
C GLY A 490 -10.47 25.33 23.27
N ILE A 491 -9.97 25.14 22.04
CA ILE A 491 -8.69 25.71 21.58
C ILE A 491 -8.93 27.13 21.05
N THR A 492 -8.38 28.14 21.74
CA THR A 492 -8.74 29.55 21.57
C THR A 492 -7.85 30.35 20.61
N THR A 493 -6.67 29.83 20.25
CA THR A 493 -5.72 30.42 19.30
C THR A 493 -4.74 29.37 18.79
N GLY A 494 -3.91 29.72 17.80
CA GLY A 494 -2.75 28.95 17.35
C GLY A 494 -1.55 29.85 17.08
N MET A 495 -0.35 29.28 17.03
CA MET A 495 0.91 29.97 16.78
C MET A 495 1.42 29.64 15.37
N LEU A 496 1.84 30.65 14.61
CA LEU A 496 2.44 30.49 13.29
C LEU A 496 3.82 31.15 13.27
N PHE A 497 4.86 30.36 13.01
CA PHE A 497 6.26 30.79 13.10
C PHE A 497 6.96 30.72 11.74
N TYR A 498 7.68 31.79 11.35
CA TYR A 498 8.50 31.86 10.14
C TYR A 498 9.99 31.86 10.51
N SER A 499 10.60 30.68 10.49
CA SER A 499 12.01 30.47 10.90
C SER A 499 13.05 31.29 10.11
N GLN A 500 12.77 31.66 8.86
CA GLN A 500 13.68 32.49 8.04
C GLN A 500 13.71 33.97 8.47
N THR A 501 12.62 34.50 9.03
CA THR A 501 12.48 35.91 9.39
C THR A 501 12.28 36.14 10.89
N ASN A 502 12.24 35.06 11.68
CA ASN A 502 11.91 35.03 13.10
C ASN A 502 10.52 35.65 13.44
N ASP A 503 9.60 35.73 12.48
CA ASP A 503 8.25 36.24 12.74
C ASP A 503 7.39 35.21 13.46
N VAL A 504 6.75 35.63 14.55
CA VAL A 504 5.67 34.88 15.22
C VAL A 504 4.35 35.63 15.04
N LEU A 505 3.29 34.90 14.69
CA LEU A 505 1.91 35.39 14.61
C LEU A 505 0.99 34.54 15.49
N LEU A 506 0.07 35.19 16.20
CA LEU A 506 -1.09 34.51 16.80
C LEU A 506 -2.24 34.46 15.79
N VAL A 507 -2.84 33.29 15.65
CA VAL A 507 -3.89 32.99 14.66
C VAL A 507 -5.18 32.59 15.40
N PRO A 508 -6.08 33.55 15.70
CA PRO A 508 -7.40 33.24 16.26
C PRO A 508 -8.21 32.38 15.28
N PRO A 509 -8.94 31.35 15.75
CA PRO A 509 -9.95 30.66 14.97
C PRO A 509 -11.24 31.51 14.92
N LEU A 510 -11.21 32.58 14.13
CA LEU A 510 -12.37 33.48 13.96
C LEU A 510 -13.51 32.76 13.26
N ARG A 511 -14.76 33.01 13.69
CA ARG A 511 -15.92 32.22 13.25
C ARG A 511 -16.25 32.39 11.75
N ASP A 512 -16.02 33.56 11.17
CA ASP A 512 -16.12 33.77 9.72
C ASP A 512 -15.03 33.02 8.94
N GLU A 513 -13.79 32.98 9.46
CA GLU A 513 -12.69 32.23 8.86
C GLU A 513 -12.97 30.72 8.94
N ILE A 514 -13.46 30.20 10.08
CA ILE A 514 -13.94 28.81 10.19
C ILE A 514 -15.08 28.54 9.22
N ARG A 515 -16.09 29.42 9.08
CA ARG A 515 -17.19 29.23 8.12
C ARG A 515 -16.66 29.07 6.69
N GLY A 516 -15.78 29.99 6.25
CA GLY A 516 -15.14 29.90 4.93
C GLY A 516 -14.30 28.62 4.74
N LEU A 517 -13.56 28.20 5.78
CA LEU A 517 -12.75 26.98 5.78
C LEU A 517 -13.59 25.70 5.72
N ILE A 518 -14.70 25.63 6.45
CA ILE A 518 -15.61 24.49 6.45
C ILE A 518 -16.41 24.41 5.14
N ILE A 519 -16.86 25.54 4.59
CA ILE A 519 -17.49 25.57 3.25
C ILE A 519 -16.49 25.11 2.17
N GLY A 520 -15.24 25.61 2.20
CA GLY A 520 -14.17 25.15 1.32
C GLY A 520 -13.87 23.64 1.46
N ARG A 521 -13.81 23.14 2.70
CA ARG A 521 -13.63 21.73 3.03
C ARG A 521 -14.79 20.86 2.53
N ASN A 522 -16.04 21.32 2.63
CA ASN A 522 -17.21 20.61 2.12
C ASN A 522 -17.20 20.54 0.59
N ASN A 523 -16.94 21.65 -0.09
CA ASN A 523 -16.82 21.68 -1.56
C ASN A 523 -15.71 20.73 -2.06
N LEU A 524 -14.59 20.66 -1.34
CA LEU A 524 -13.49 19.72 -1.63
C LEU A 524 -13.86 18.26 -1.29
N ALA A 525 -14.71 18.01 -0.29
CA ALA A 525 -15.21 16.67 0.06
C ALA A 525 -16.15 16.12 -1.00
N THR A 526 -17.08 16.93 -1.52
CA THR A 526 -17.95 16.56 -2.64
C THR A 526 -17.12 16.29 -3.90
N ALA A 527 -16.12 17.14 -4.18
CA ALA A 527 -15.15 16.92 -5.27
C ALA A 527 -14.21 15.71 -5.06
N PHE A 528 -14.18 15.10 -3.87
CA PHE A 528 -13.50 13.82 -3.60
C PHE A 528 -14.48 12.63 -3.67
N GLN A 529 -15.81 12.83 -3.60
CA GLN A 529 -16.80 11.77 -3.85
C GLN A 529 -17.10 11.61 -5.34
N ASP A 530 -17.15 12.69 -6.12
CA ASP A 530 -17.13 12.59 -7.58
C ASP A 530 -15.72 12.24 -8.07
N ALA A 531 -15.37 10.97 -7.92
CA ALA A 531 -14.12 10.43 -8.42
C ALA A 531 -14.07 10.40 -9.97
N GLY A 532 -15.20 10.58 -10.67
CA GLY A 532 -15.25 10.55 -12.13
C GLY A 532 -14.86 11.89 -12.76
N ASN A 533 -15.35 13.00 -12.22
CA ASN A 533 -15.12 14.33 -12.76
C ASN A 533 -14.20 15.16 -11.86
N LEU A 534 -13.07 15.60 -12.40
CA LEU A 534 -12.28 16.64 -11.74
C LEU A 534 -13.02 17.99 -11.77
N PRO A 535 -12.87 18.86 -10.74
CA PRO A 535 -13.39 20.22 -10.79
C PRO A 535 -12.91 20.97 -12.05
N PRO A 536 -13.68 21.95 -12.55
CA PRO A 536 -13.37 22.63 -13.81
C PRO A 536 -12.01 23.34 -13.77
N MET A 537 -11.41 23.48 -14.96
CA MET A 537 -10.23 24.34 -15.16
C MET A 537 -10.56 25.78 -14.73
N ILE A 538 -9.68 26.43 -13.97
CA ILE A 538 -9.89 27.81 -13.49
C ILE A 538 -9.72 28.88 -14.58
N LYS A 539 -9.27 28.49 -15.79
CA LYS A 539 -9.08 29.34 -16.98
C LYS A 539 -8.22 30.60 -16.76
N ASN A 540 -7.37 30.61 -15.74
CA ASN A 540 -6.42 31.68 -15.46
C ASN A 540 -5.00 31.21 -15.85
N LEU A 541 -4.49 31.74 -16.97
CA LEU A 541 -3.16 31.37 -17.49
C LEU A 541 -2.02 31.72 -16.53
N GLN A 542 -2.06 32.89 -15.87
CA GLN A 542 -1.00 33.33 -14.95
C GLN A 542 -0.86 32.40 -13.74
N THR A 543 -1.99 31.95 -13.17
CA THR A 543 -2.02 30.98 -12.07
C THR A 543 -1.66 29.57 -12.56
N CYS A 544 -2.14 29.15 -13.73
CA CYS A 544 -1.92 27.79 -14.24
C CYS A 544 -0.52 27.55 -14.78
N GLN A 545 0.14 28.52 -15.43
CA GLN A 545 1.49 28.36 -15.96
C GLN A 545 2.55 28.15 -14.87
N ARG A 546 2.30 28.66 -13.66
CA ARG A 546 3.14 28.48 -12.46
C ARG A 546 2.68 27.31 -11.57
N CYS A 547 1.68 26.54 -11.99
CA CYS A 547 1.15 25.42 -11.22
C CYS A 547 1.96 24.16 -11.51
N TYR A 548 2.66 23.61 -10.51
CA TYR A 548 3.41 22.35 -10.64
C TYR A 548 2.54 21.20 -11.21
N SER A 549 1.27 21.13 -10.82
CA SER A 549 0.32 20.14 -11.33
C SER A 549 -0.16 20.38 -12.78
N VAL A 550 0.34 21.39 -13.51
CA VAL A 550 -0.17 21.74 -14.86
C VAL A 550 -0.08 20.57 -15.83
N ASN A 551 1.01 19.78 -15.75
CA ASN A 551 1.23 18.59 -16.58
C ASN A 551 0.12 17.53 -16.34
N ALA A 552 -0.16 17.17 -15.09
CA ALA A 552 -1.29 16.31 -14.76
C ALA A 552 -2.63 16.93 -15.21
N CYS A 553 -2.81 18.22 -14.96
CA CYS A 553 -4.04 18.96 -15.16
C CYS A 553 -4.49 18.98 -16.64
N THR A 554 -3.56 19.23 -17.56
CA THR A 554 -3.82 19.25 -19.01
C THR A 554 -4.02 17.86 -19.58
N ILE A 555 -3.23 16.85 -19.16
CA ILE A 555 -3.37 15.46 -19.60
C ILE A 555 -4.73 14.89 -19.19
N TYR A 556 -5.19 15.14 -17.95
CA TYR A 556 -6.53 14.74 -17.52
C TYR A 556 -7.63 15.47 -18.30
N HIS A 557 -7.49 16.78 -18.52
CA HIS A 557 -8.47 17.55 -19.28
C HIS A 557 -8.58 17.06 -20.74
N LYS A 558 -7.46 16.80 -21.43
CA LYS A 558 -7.43 16.21 -22.78
C LYS A 558 -8.01 14.78 -22.79
N SER A 559 -7.56 13.93 -21.87
CA SER A 559 -7.77 12.47 -21.98
C SER A 559 -9.08 12.01 -21.36
N ILE A 560 -9.44 12.50 -20.18
CA ILE A 560 -10.68 12.13 -19.49
C ILE A 560 -11.82 13.00 -20.01
N GLU A 561 -11.68 14.33 -19.84
CA GLU A 561 -12.74 15.32 -20.08
C GLU A 561 -12.92 15.70 -21.57
N ARG A 562 -12.04 15.24 -22.46
CA ARG A 562 -12.01 15.55 -23.91
C ARG A 562 -11.88 17.06 -24.22
N GLY A 563 -11.21 17.79 -23.33
CA GLY A 563 -11.00 19.22 -23.42
C GLY A 563 -10.04 19.67 -24.52
N THR A 564 -10.16 20.94 -24.88
CA THR A 564 -9.45 21.64 -25.95
C THR A 564 -8.67 22.84 -25.39
N PRO A 565 -7.81 23.51 -26.19
CA PRO A 565 -7.18 24.78 -25.81
C PRO A 565 -8.19 25.83 -25.33
N GLN A 566 -9.37 25.87 -25.95
CA GLN A 566 -10.44 26.82 -25.64
C GLN A 566 -11.21 26.45 -24.36
N SER A 567 -11.51 25.16 -24.11
CA SER A 567 -12.18 24.76 -22.86
C SER A 567 -11.25 24.86 -21.65
N SER A 568 -9.94 24.67 -21.85
CA SER A 568 -8.94 24.77 -20.78
C SER A 568 -8.70 26.21 -20.29
N GLY A 569 -8.88 27.20 -21.16
CA GLY A 569 -8.50 28.59 -20.92
C GLY A 569 -6.99 28.86 -20.94
N LEU A 570 -6.17 27.89 -21.39
CA LEU A 570 -4.71 28.02 -21.44
C LEU A 570 -4.15 28.26 -22.85
N GLY A 571 -4.96 28.09 -23.90
CA GLY A 571 -4.54 28.32 -25.28
C GLY A 571 -3.31 27.47 -25.65
N LYS A 572 -2.26 28.13 -26.18
CA LYS A 572 -1.03 27.46 -26.64
C LYS A 572 -0.37 26.56 -25.58
N LEU A 573 -0.41 26.93 -24.31
CA LEU A 573 0.15 26.10 -23.22
C LEU A 573 -0.57 24.74 -23.08
N PHE A 574 -1.83 24.63 -23.52
CA PHE A 574 -2.52 23.34 -23.61
C PHE A 574 -2.06 22.52 -24.82
N ASP A 575 -1.89 23.17 -25.98
CA ASP A 575 -1.38 22.55 -27.20
C ASP A 575 0.05 22.00 -26.99
N GLU A 576 0.95 22.83 -26.46
CA GLU A 576 2.35 22.54 -26.10
C GLU A 576 2.53 21.37 -25.11
N LYS A 577 1.47 21.02 -24.38
CA LYS A 577 1.43 19.96 -23.35
C LYS A 577 0.62 18.73 -23.76
N THR A 578 -0.09 18.75 -24.89
CA THR A 578 -1.03 17.66 -25.24
C THR A 578 -1.10 17.25 -26.71
N ASN A 579 -0.55 18.03 -27.65
CA ASN A 579 -0.67 17.71 -29.08
C ASN A 579 0.27 16.59 -29.58
N HIS A 580 1.17 16.09 -28.73
CA HIS A 580 1.92 14.85 -28.99
C HIS A 580 1.11 13.58 -28.69
N LEU A 581 -0.15 13.69 -28.23
CA LEU A 581 -1.03 12.55 -27.94
C LEU A 581 -2.11 12.35 -28.99
N ASN A 582 -2.29 11.08 -29.39
CA ASN A 582 -3.34 10.63 -30.30
C ASN A 582 -4.57 10.06 -29.54
N ASP A 583 -5.63 9.75 -30.29
CA ASP A 583 -6.88 9.21 -29.71
C ASP A 583 -6.72 7.82 -29.07
N LEU A 584 -5.80 6.99 -29.57
CA LEU A 584 -5.48 5.67 -28.98
C LEU A 584 -4.86 5.84 -27.59
N GLN A 585 -3.90 6.73 -27.45
CA GLN A 585 -3.17 7.00 -26.22
C GLN A 585 -4.07 7.66 -25.16
N THR A 586 -4.89 8.63 -25.56
CA THR A 586 -5.87 9.24 -24.64
C THR A 586 -6.97 8.26 -24.21
N ALA A 587 -7.43 7.37 -25.11
CA ALA A 587 -8.36 6.30 -24.76
C ALA A 587 -7.74 5.24 -23.84
N PHE A 588 -6.48 4.88 -24.05
CA PHE A 588 -5.71 4.00 -23.16
C PHE A 588 -5.61 4.60 -21.74
N PHE A 589 -5.20 5.87 -21.63
CA PHE A 589 -5.11 6.56 -20.35
C PHE A 589 -6.46 6.56 -19.62
N ARG A 590 -7.54 6.95 -20.32
CA ARG A 590 -8.91 6.96 -19.79
C ARG A 590 -9.33 5.60 -19.25
N LYS A 591 -9.11 4.53 -20.03
CA LYS A 591 -9.45 3.16 -19.61
C LYS A 591 -8.72 2.75 -18.33
N TRP A 592 -7.41 2.97 -18.24
CA TRP A 592 -6.66 2.49 -17.08
C TRP A 592 -6.87 3.34 -15.83
N ASP A 593 -7.10 4.66 -15.94
CA ASP A 593 -7.48 5.50 -14.79
C ASP A 593 -8.87 5.15 -14.25
N GLU A 594 -9.85 4.86 -15.12
CA GLU A 594 -11.18 4.34 -14.73
C GLU A 594 -11.06 3.01 -13.97
N LEU A 595 -10.23 2.08 -14.47
CA LEU A 595 -9.98 0.79 -13.82
C LEU A 595 -9.33 0.95 -12.42
N ILE A 596 -8.36 1.87 -12.28
CA ILE A 596 -7.75 2.17 -10.97
C ILE A 596 -8.77 2.80 -10.02
N GLN A 597 -9.61 3.72 -10.52
CA GLN A 597 -10.67 4.35 -9.73
C GLN A 597 -11.68 3.34 -9.17
N LEU A 598 -12.08 2.34 -9.96
CA LEU A 598 -12.98 1.27 -9.52
C LEU A 598 -12.36 0.39 -8.41
N GLU A 599 -11.07 0.08 -8.48
CA GLU A 599 -10.34 -0.66 -7.43
C GLU A 599 -10.13 0.20 -6.17
N GLU A 600 -9.76 1.47 -6.34
CA GLU A 600 -9.52 2.40 -5.23
C GLU A 600 -10.81 2.69 -4.44
N GLY A 601 -11.97 2.76 -5.11
CA GLY A 601 -13.26 2.94 -4.47
C GLY A 601 -13.58 1.89 -3.41
N ASP A 602 -13.21 0.62 -3.64
CA ASP A 602 -13.40 -0.45 -2.65
C ASP A 602 -12.35 -0.43 -1.53
N ILE A 603 -11.13 0.07 -1.80
CA ILE A 603 -10.11 0.31 -0.77
C ILE A 603 -10.58 1.43 0.18
N HIS A 604 -11.10 2.55 -0.35
CA HIS A 604 -11.61 3.66 0.47
C HIS A 604 -12.83 3.28 1.32
N LYS A 605 -13.74 2.42 0.82
CA LYS A 605 -14.84 1.86 1.64
C LYS A 605 -14.30 1.12 2.87
N LEU A 606 -13.31 0.23 2.66
CA LEU A 606 -12.72 -0.56 3.75
C LEU A 606 -11.90 0.29 4.73
N ARG A 607 -11.25 1.37 4.26
CA ARG A 607 -10.47 2.28 5.11
C ARG A 607 -11.36 3.19 5.97
N ARG A 608 -12.45 3.73 5.41
CA ARG A 608 -13.47 4.48 6.17
C ARG A 608 -14.05 3.66 7.33
N GLY A 609 -14.17 2.35 7.13
CA GLY A 609 -14.56 1.37 8.16
C GLY A 609 -13.87 1.54 9.52
N ILE A 610 -12.60 2.01 9.56
CA ILE A 610 -11.86 2.25 10.81
C ILE A 610 -12.63 3.17 11.76
N TRP A 611 -13.31 4.20 11.24
CA TRP A 611 -14.08 5.18 12.03
C TRP A 611 -15.60 5.15 11.79
N THR A 612 -16.09 4.52 10.71
CA THR A 612 -17.55 4.36 10.49
C THR A 612 -18.14 3.09 11.10
N THR A 613 -17.33 2.12 11.54
CA THR A 613 -17.79 0.79 11.97
C THR A 613 -17.27 0.45 13.37
N GLY A 614 -18.11 -0.12 14.23
CA GLY A 614 -17.80 -0.38 15.64
C GLY A 614 -16.71 -1.45 15.85
N SER A 615 -15.88 -1.32 16.89
CA SER A 615 -14.75 -2.22 17.15
C SER A 615 -15.13 -3.71 17.23
N LYS A 616 -16.25 -4.02 17.90
CA LYS A 616 -16.81 -5.39 18.00
C LYS A 616 -17.23 -5.97 16.64
N GLU A 617 -17.80 -5.16 15.78
CA GLU A 617 -18.21 -5.57 14.43
C GLU A 617 -16.98 -5.80 13.53
N LYS A 618 -16.01 -4.87 13.58
CA LYS A 618 -14.72 -5.03 12.89
C LYS A 618 -13.97 -6.27 13.36
N GLU A 619 -14.05 -6.64 14.64
CA GLU A 619 -13.48 -7.90 15.15
C GLU A 619 -14.19 -9.13 14.59
N LEU A 620 -15.53 -9.14 14.50
CA LEU A 620 -16.28 -10.23 13.83
C LEU A 620 -15.89 -10.37 12.33
N MET A 621 -15.59 -9.25 11.66
CA MET A 621 -15.03 -9.23 10.31
C MET A 621 -13.54 -9.62 10.24
N GLY A 622 -12.87 -9.84 11.40
CA GLY A 622 -11.44 -10.11 11.51
C GLY A 622 -10.54 -8.93 11.15
N ARG A 623 -11.03 -7.69 11.17
CA ARG A 623 -10.31 -6.47 10.75
C ARG A 623 -9.75 -5.63 11.90
N CYS A 624 -10.12 -5.95 13.14
CA CYS A 624 -9.75 -5.22 14.36
C CYS A 624 -9.47 -6.22 15.50
N TRP A 625 -8.62 -5.84 16.45
CA TRP A 625 -8.59 -6.42 17.81
C TRP A 625 -9.13 -5.38 18.79
N SER A 626 -10.22 -5.70 19.49
CA SER A 626 -10.89 -4.80 20.45
C SER A 626 -10.47 -5.09 21.90
N ASN A 627 -10.66 -4.12 22.79
CA ASN A 627 -10.42 -4.21 24.23
C ASN A 627 -8.97 -4.65 24.56
N MET A 628 -8.01 -3.95 23.95
CA MET A 628 -6.58 -4.16 24.12
C MET A 628 -6.01 -3.21 25.17
N GLU A 629 -5.14 -3.71 26.02
CA GLU A 629 -4.50 -3.00 27.12
C GLU A 629 -3.00 -2.88 26.84
N LEU A 630 -2.40 -1.71 27.10
CA LEU A 630 -0.99 -1.44 26.85
C LEU A 630 -0.14 -1.99 28.02
N MET A 631 0.70 -2.99 27.74
CA MET A 631 1.58 -3.60 28.74
C MET A 631 2.91 -2.85 28.91
N GLY A 632 3.31 -2.05 27.92
CA GLY A 632 4.54 -1.24 27.95
C GLY A 632 5.32 -1.23 26.62
N LYS A 633 6.52 -0.65 26.67
CA LYS A 633 7.55 -0.79 25.62
C LYS A 633 8.15 -2.21 25.69
N SER A 634 8.59 -2.77 24.57
CA SER A 634 9.27 -4.08 24.55
C SER A 634 10.74 -3.97 24.98
N ASP A 635 11.24 -4.92 25.77
CA ASP A 635 12.65 -5.01 26.24
C ASP A 635 13.69 -5.32 25.13
N GLN A 636 13.28 -5.26 23.86
CA GLN A 636 14.13 -5.44 22.71
C GLN A 636 14.15 -4.13 21.96
N GLU A 637 15.15 -3.30 22.27
CA GLU A 637 15.43 -2.10 21.48
C GLU A 637 16.03 -2.51 20.14
N ASP A 638 15.56 -1.85 19.08
CA ASP A 638 15.84 -2.12 17.68
C ASP A 638 15.91 -0.73 17.04
N GLU A 639 17.04 -0.37 16.45
CA GLU A 639 17.42 1.03 16.24
C GLU A 639 16.38 1.78 15.38
N GLY A 640 15.95 2.94 15.88
CA GLY A 640 14.90 3.75 15.26
C GLY A 640 13.47 3.19 15.34
N ARG A 641 13.18 2.15 16.15
CA ARG A 641 11.83 1.56 16.26
C ARG A 641 11.22 1.68 17.66
N HIS A 642 9.93 2.04 17.70
CA HIS A 642 9.16 2.10 18.94
C HIS A 642 8.26 0.85 19.06
N LEU A 643 8.79 -0.20 19.68
CA LEU A 643 8.06 -1.45 19.91
C LEU A 643 7.19 -1.39 21.17
N TYR A 644 5.89 -1.63 21.02
CA TYR A 644 4.91 -1.66 22.13
C TYR A 644 4.15 -2.99 22.17
N VAL A 645 3.87 -3.47 23.38
CA VAL A 645 3.14 -4.73 23.63
C VAL A 645 1.73 -4.42 24.12
N PHE A 646 0.73 -4.94 23.40
CA PHE A 646 -0.67 -4.88 23.78
C PHE A 646 -1.22 -6.28 24.09
N GLN A 647 -1.99 -6.42 25.16
CA GLN A 647 -2.62 -7.68 25.58
C GLN A 647 -4.15 -7.53 25.61
N ARG A 648 -4.90 -8.59 25.32
CA ARG A 648 -6.36 -8.53 25.40
C ARG A 648 -6.81 -8.48 26.88
N HIS A 649 -7.55 -7.43 27.26
CA HIS A 649 -8.11 -7.32 28.60
C HIS A 649 -9.12 -8.44 28.89
N HIS A 650 -9.27 -8.83 30.16
CA HIS A 650 -10.10 -9.96 30.57
C HIS A 650 -11.27 -9.50 31.45
N GLN A 651 -12.41 -9.18 30.82
CA GLN A 651 -13.66 -9.03 31.57
C GLN A 651 -13.97 -10.33 32.33
N VAL A 652 -14.16 -10.23 33.63
CA VAL A 652 -14.56 -11.36 34.48
C VAL A 652 -15.97 -11.79 34.09
N VAL A 653 -16.04 -12.89 33.33
CA VAL A 653 -17.30 -13.52 32.94
C VAL A 653 -18.12 -13.82 34.20
N THR A 654 -19.27 -13.17 34.33
CA THR A 654 -20.15 -13.31 35.49
C THR A 654 -20.61 -14.75 35.66
N THR A 655 -20.90 -15.13 36.90
CA THR A 655 -21.05 -16.53 37.34
C THR A 655 -22.08 -17.36 36.57
N ALA A 656 -23.06 -16.72 35.91
CA ALA A 656 -24.06 -17.37 35.06
C ALA A 656 -23.46 -18.11 33.84
N ALA A 657 -22.36 -17.61 33.26
CA ALA A 657 -21.79 -18.16 32.02
C ALA A 657 -20.66 -19.20 32.24
N ARG A 658 -20.45 -19.68 33.47
CA ARG A 658 -19.44 -20.70 33.80
C ARG A 658 -19.71 -22.10 33.19
N ASN A 659 -20.92 -22.37 32.70
CA ASN A 659 -21.31 -23.70 32.22
C ASN A 659 -20.87 -24.02 30.78
N SER A 660 -20.07 -23.18 30.11
CA SER A 660 -19.52 -23.49 28.78
C SER A 660 -18.04 -23.09 28.62
N ASN A 661 -17.14 -24.04 28.84
CA ASN A 661 -15.69 -23.84 28.66
C ASN A 661 -15.33 -23.33 27.25
N GLU A 662 -16.09 -23.71 26.21
CA GLU A 662 -15.84 -23.24 24.84
C GLU A 662 -15.98 -21.72 24.68
N ALA A 663 -16.91 -21.07 25.38
CA ALA A 663 -17.08 -19.62 25.31
C ALA A 663 -15.89 -18.91 25.97
N ALA A 664 -15.51 -19.36 27.16
CA ALA A 664 -14.35 -18.87 27.90
C ALA A 664 -12.99 -19.13 27.20
N GLN A 665 -12.95 -20.05 26.24
CA GLN A 665 -11.73 -20.37 25.48
C GLN A 665 -11.69 -19.72 24.09
N LYS A 666 -12.85 -19.48 23.44
CA LYS A 666 -12.97 -18.61 22.25
C LYS A 666 -12.58 -17.17 22.58
N ALA A 667 -12.99 -16.64 23.74
CA ALA A 667 -12.65 -15.28 24.19
C ALA A 667 -11.13 -15.02 24.33
N LYS A 668 -10.33 -16.07 24.56
CA LYS A 668 -8.89 -15.99 24.85
C LYS A 668 -7.97 -15.92 23.62
N THR A 669 -8.51 -15.97 22.40
CA THR A 669 -7.67 -16.12 21.19
C THR A 669 -7.86 -14.95 20.22
N LEU A 670 -6.75 -14.32 19.80
CA LEU A 670 -6.69 -13.22 18.83
C LEU A 670 -7.02 -13.67 17.38
N HIS A 671 -8.25 -14.14 17.14
CA HIS A 671 -8.72 -14.59 15.83
C HIS A 671 -9.01 -13.42 14.87
N SER A 672 -8.09 -13.08 13.96
CA SER A 672 -8.30 -12.03 12.94
C SER A 672 -7.77 -12.40 11.54
N HIS A 673 -7.88 -11.46 10.60
CA HIS A 673 -7.25 -11.48 9.27
C HIS A 673 -5.88 -10.77 9.25
N ILE A 674 -5.44 -10.24 10.38
CA ILE A 674 -4.21 -9.44 10.52
C ILE A 674 -3.04 -10.39 10.76
N SER A 675 -1.93 -10.17 10.06
CA SER A 675 -0.71 -10.99 10.06
C SER A 675 0.50 -10.15 10.47
N ILE A 676 1.62 -10.79 10.83
CA ILE A 676 2.91 -10.08 10.99
C ILE A 676 3.26 -9.36 9.67
N GLY A 677 3.72 -8.11 9.78
CA GLY A 677 4.02 -7.22 8.66
C GLY A 677 2.80 -6.50 8.05
N ASP A 678 1.57 -6.75 8.54
CA ASP A 678 0.41 -5.93 8.17
C ASP A 678 0.47 -4.54 8.86
N PRO A 679 0.07 -3.48 8.14
CA PRO A 679 -0.09 -2.14 8.70
C PRO A 679 -1.32 -2.03 9.61
N ILE A 680 -1.20 -1.24 10.67
CA ILE A 680 -2.25 -1.00 11.67
C ILE A 680 -2.35 0.47 12.08
N VAL A 681 -3.52 0.83 12.60
CA VAL A 681 -3.78 2.07 13.35
C VAL A 681 -4.19 1.68 14.77
N VAL A 682 -3.55 2.28 15.77
CA VAL A 682 -3.95 2.21 17.17
C VAL A 682 -4.87 3.40 17.48
N SER A 683 -6.01 3.13 18.10
CA SER A 683 -7.00 4.12 18.56
C SER A 683 -7.47 3.74 19.98
N SER A 684 -8.09 4.65 20.74
CA SER A 684 -8.84 4.22 21.94
C SER A 684 -10.16 3.54 21.54
N GLU A 685 -10.79 2.82 22.47
CA GLU A 685 -12.18 2.40 22.33
C GLU A 685 -13.13 3.62 22.43
N ASP A 686 -12.78 4.62 23.24
CA ASP A 686 -13.46 5.93 23.36
C ASP A 686 -13.21 6.90 22.18
N ASP A 687 -13.11 6.35 20.97
CA ASP A 687 -13.02 7.04 19.68
C ASP A 687 -11.92 8.12 19.52
N HIS A 688 -10.85 8.09 20.33
CA HIS A 688 -9.61 8.80 19.99
C HIS A 688 -8.92 8.05 18.84
N ILE A 689 -9.22 8.47 17.60
CA ILE A 689 -8.69 7.83 16.40
C ILE A 689 -7.24 8.28 16.15
N ASN A 690 -6.44 7.34 15.64
CA ASN A 690 -5.06 7.57 15.19
C ASN A 690 -4.12 8.08 16.30
N LEU A 691 -4.01 7.31 17.39
CA LEU A 691 -3.00 7.49 18.45
C LEU A 691 -1.63 6.92 18.07
N GLY A 692 -1.57 6.08 17.04
CA GLY A 692 -0.30 5.58 16.48
C GLY A 692 -0.52 4.81 15.18
N ILE A 693 0.44 4.93 14.26
CA ILE A 693 0.49 4.16 13.00
C ILE A 693 1.75 3.30 13.01
N GLY A 694 1.62 2.05 12.54
CA GLY A 694 2.75 1.13 12.49
C GLY A 694 2.42 -0.21 11.83
N PHE A 695 3.22 -1.23 12.16
CA PHE A 695 3.10 -2.59 11.64
C PHE A 695 3.04 -3.61 12.78
N VAL A 696 2.39 -4.75 12.53
CA VAL A 696 2.41 -5.89 13.46
C VAL A 696 3.79 -6.56 13.41
N SER A 697 4.55 -6.49 14.51
CA SER A 697 5.89 -7.07 14.64
C SER A 697 5.83 -8.53 15.10
N LYS A 698 5.04 -8.84 16.14
CA LYS A 698 4.90 -10.19 16.72
C LYS A 698 3.46 -10.48 17.11
N LEU A 699 3.05 -11.74 17.05
CA LEU A 699 1.72 -12.21 17.47
C LEU A 699 1.83 -13.42 18.38
N SER A 700 1.06 -13.40 19.48
CA SER A 700 0.80 -14.57 20.33
C SER A 700 -0.71 -14.91 20.30
N SER A 701 -1.15 -15.85 21.14
CA SER A 701 -2.59 -16.13 21.29
C SER A 701 -3.37 -15.00 21.96
N THR A 702 -2.72 -14.21 22.82
CA THR A 702 -3.34 -13.28 23.78
C THR A 702 -2.78 -11.85 23.71
N SER A 703 -1.65 -11.65 23.03
CA SER A 703 -0.95 -10.37 22.89
C SER A 703 -0.39 -10.16 21.48
N VAL A 704 -0.16 -8.89 21.16
CA VAL A 704 0.45 -8.42 19.91
C VAL A 704 1.54 -7.40 20.23
N THR A 705 2.68 -7.52 19.55
CA THR A 705 3.72 -6.47 19.56
C THR A 705 3.60 -5.68 18.26
N VAL A 706 3.47 -4.37 18.36
CA VAL A 706 3.44 -3.45 17.22
C VAL A 706 4.72 -2.61 17.15
N SER A 707 5.18 -2.36 15.92
CA SER A 707 6.29 -1.47 15.57
C SER A 707 5.68 -0.16 15.12
N LEU A 708 5.72 0.88 15.96
CA LEU A 708 5.14 2.19 15.66
C LEU A 708 6.19 3.16 15.12
N THR A 709 5.74 4.03 14.21
CA THR A 709 6.59 5.01 13.50
C THR A 709 7.03 6.21 14.33
N ARG A 710 6.43 6.41 15.51
CA ARG A 710 6.74 7.47 16.49
C ARG A 710 6.50 6.94 17.92
N PRO A 711 7.01 7.61 18.97
CA PRO A 711 6.70 7.25 20.36
C PRO A 711 5.19 7.28 20.64
N PHE A 712 4.67 6.26 21.33
CA PHE A 712 3.26 6.20 21.69
C PHE A 712 3.00 7.01 22.96
N ARG A 713 2.26 8.13 22.84
CA ARG A 713 1.87 8.97 23.98
C ARG A 713 0.63 8.44 24.71
N GLY A 714 -0.29 7.80 23.98
CA GLY A 714 -1.61 7.40 24.46
C GLY A 714 -2.64 8.52 24.34
N VAL A 715 -3.68 8.51 25.17
CA VAL A 715 -4.70 9.57 25.24
C VAL A 715 -4.16 10.79 26.02
N PRO A 716 -4.36 12.04 25.54
CA PRO A 716 -3.95 13.24 26.28
C PRO A 716 -4.53 13.31 27.69
N SER A 717 -3.65 13.41 28.70
CA SER A 717 -4.02 13.33 30.11
C SER A 717 -3.94 14.71 30.80
N ARG A 718 -5.05 15.18 31.38
CA ARG A 718 -5.16 16.49 32.06
C ARG A 718 -4.53 16.45 33.45
N ILE A 719 -3.85 17.51 33.85
CA ILE A 719 -3.27 17.63 35.21
C ILE A 719 -4.39 18.01 36.20
N GLN A 720 -5.04 16.99 36.78
CA GLN A 720 -6.35 17.13 37.44
C GLN A 720 -6.42 18.18 38.56
N HIS A 721 -5.33 18.41 39.31
CA HIS A 721 -5.31 19.35 40.44
C HIS A 721 -5.15 20.82 40.06
N GLN A 722 -4.90 21.14 38.79
CA GLN A 722 -4.66 22.52 38.32
C GLN A 722 -5.49 22.90 37.08
N PHE A 723 -6.11 21.93 36.40
CA PHE A 723 -6.78 22.12 35.12
C PHE A 723 -8.05 22.99 35.23
N ASP A 724 -8.09 24.08 34.46
CA ASP A 724 -9.30 24.83 34.10
C ASP A 724 -9.38 25.00 32.58
N GLU A 725 -10.55 24.84 31.98
CA GLU A 725 -10.69 24.81 30.52
C GLU A 725 -10.51 26.19 29.84
N LYS A 726 -10.62 27.29 30.58
CA LYS A 726 -10.43 28.66 30.05
C LYS A 726 -9.08 29.25 30.46
N GLU A 727 -8.70 29.04 31.72
CA GLU A 727 -7.59 29.75 32.36
C GLU A 727 -6.30 28.91 32.44
N ASN A 728 -6.41 27.58 32.58
CA ASN A 728 -5.25 26.69 32.77
C ASN A 728 -5.41 25.30 32.15
N GLN A 729 -5.19 25.21 30.84
CA GLN A 729 -5.30 24.00 30.04
C GLN A 729 -4.04 23.11 30.14
N ALA A 730 -3.67 22.72 31.36
CA ALA A 730 -2.42 21.97 31.62
C ALA A 730 -2.55 20.44 31.35
N PHE A 731 -1.61 19.89 30.58
CA PHE A 731 -1.53 18.46 30.23
C PHE A 731 -0.16 17.85 30.57
N VAL A 732 -0.16 16.53 30.79
CA VAL A 732 1.05 15.70 30.86
C VAL A 732 1.75 15.75 29.51
N GLY A 733 3.01 16.19 29.47
CA GLY A 733 3.73 16.48 28.22
C GLY A 733 4.74 15.40 27.81
N ALA A 734 5.56 15.74 26.82
CA ALA A 734 6.47 14.80 26.17
C ALA A 734 7.56 14.21 27.10
N ALA A 735 7.99 14.98 28.12
CA ALA A 735 9.02 14.58 29.08
C ALA A 735 8.47 13.82 30.30
N ASP A 736 7.24 14.15 30.75
CA ASP A 736 6.68 13.68 32.04
C ASP A 736 6.17 12.23 32.02
N ALA A 737 6.45 11.47 30.95
CA ALA A 737 5.76 10.20 30.66
C ALA A 737 6.02 9.08 31.69
N SER A 738 6.97 9.25 32.61
CA SER A 738 7.35 8.30 33.66
C SER A 738 6.70 8.62 35.02
N GLY A 739 5.60 7.92 35.35
CA GLY A 739 5.26 7.64 36.76
C GLY A 739 3.93 8.15 37.31
N THR A 740 3.09 8.86 36.56
CA THR A 740 1.74 9.24 37.04
C THR A 740 0.73 8.12 36.82
N ASP A 741 -0.15 7.91 37.81
CA ASP A 741 -1.27 6.97 37.73
C ASP A 741 -2.20 7.36 36.55
N ARG A 742 -2.45 6.42 35.62
CA ARG A 742 -3.23 6.67 34.38
C ARG A 742 -4.53 5.90 34.44
N ASP A 743 -5.65 6.57 34.17
CA ASP A 743 -6.95 5.93 33.93
C ASP A 743 -6.79 4.78 32.91
N GLN A 744 -7.34 3.59 33.24
CA GLN A 744 -7.13 2.34 32.48
C GLN A 744 -7.75 2.44 31.07
N THR A 745 -6.96 2.97 30.14
CA THR A 745 -7.39 3.27 28.77
C THR A 745 -7.39 2.00 27.93
N PHE A 746 -8.54 1.64 27.37
CA PHE A 746 -8.64 0.54 26.42
C PHE A 746 -8.44 1.02 24.99
N TYR A 747 -7.68 0.24 24.24
CA TYR A 747 -7.30 0.50 22.86
C TYR A 747 -7.92 -0.52 21.91
N ARG A 748 -8.04 -0.11 20.64
CA ARG A 748 -8.34 -0.99 19.51
C ARG A 748 -7.24 -0.86 18.46
N ILE A 749 -6.94 -1.99 17.82
CA ILE A 749 -5.89 -2.09 16.79
C ILE A 749 -6.59 -2.51 15.50
N ASP A 750 -6.77 -1.54 14.61
CA ASP A 750 -7.46 -1.66 13.32
C ASP A 750 -6.45 -1.91 12.19
N LYS A 751 -6.79 -2.77 11.22
CA LYS A 751 -5.98 -2.97 10.02
C LYS A 751 -6.16 -1.84 9.01
N ASP A 752 -5.07 -1.14 8.67
CA ASP A 752 -5.12 -0.11 7.63
C ASP A 752 -5.06 -0.72 6.23
N GLU A 753 -6.02 -0.40 5.37
CA GLU A 753 -5.91 -0.69 3.93
C GLU A 753 -5.15 0.47 3.28
N ILE A 754 -3.83 0.35 3.28
CA ILE A 754 -2.89 1.34 2.74
C ILE A 754 -3.33 1.82 1.34
N ASN A 755 -3.51 3.15 1.20
CA ASN A 755 -3.66 3.80 -0.11
C ASN A 755 -2.33 4.37 -0.67
N SER A 756 -1.17 4.14 -0.01
CA SER A 756 0.14 4.47 -0.59
C SER A 756 0.54 3.46 -1.67
N GLY A 757 -0.21 3.53 -2.77
CA GLY A 757 -0.02 2.77 -4.00
C GLY A 757 -0.71 3.48 -5.15
N MET A 758 -2.03 3.68 -5.10
CA MET A 758 -2.82 4.12 -6.25
C MET A 758 -2.39 5.48 -6.84
N GLY A 759 -1.95 6.43 -5.99
CA GLY A 759 -1.38 7.70 -6.47
C GLY A 759 -0.10 7.54 -7.31
N LEU A 760 0.78 6.58 -6.96
CA LEU A 760 1.97 6.22 -7.74
C LEU A 760 1.58 5.45 -9.01
N VAL A 761 0.61 4.54 -8.89
CA VAL A 761 0.11 3.73 -10.01
C VAL A 761 -0.53 4.60 -11.11
N ARG A 762 -1.22 5.69 -10.74
CA ARG A 762 -1.64 6.73 -11.70
C ARG A 762 -0.48 7.57 -12.22
N ASN A 763 0.51 7.91 -11.38
CA ASN A 763 1.67 8.66 -11.85
C ASN A 763 2.47 7.89 -12.92
N ASN A 764 2.59 6.57 -12.80
CA ASN A 764 3.19 5.71 -13.83
C ASN A 764 2.50 5.87 -15.19
N LEU A 765 1.16 5.93 -15.21
CA LEU A 765 0.35 6.16 -16.42
C LEU A 765 0.47 7.60 -16.93
N LEU A 766 0.47 8.59 -16.03
CA LEU A 766 0.66 9.99 -16.40
C LEU A 766 2.01 10.17 -17.10
N THR A 767 3.07 9.59 -16.56
CA THR A 767 4.43 9.67 -17.11
C THR A 767 4.54 9.05 -18.51
N LEU A 768 3.72 8.02 -18.85
CA LEU A 768 3.63 7.56 -20.24
C LEU A 768 3.03 8.60 -21.18
N MET A 769 2.15 9.49 -20.69
CA MET A 769 1.42 10.46 -21.51
C MET A 769 2.09 11.84 -21.59
N LEU A 770 3.13 12.10 -20.79
CA LEU A 770 3.92 13.34 -20.89
C LEU A 770 4.81 13.34 -22.14
N LYS A 771 5.29 14.53 -22.51
CA LYS A 771 6.39 14.70 -23.48
C LYS A 771 7.74 14.55 -22.77
N GLU A 772 8.79 14.29 -23.53
CA GLU A 772 10.13 14.00 -23.00
C GLU A 772 10.71 15.16 -22.17
N GLU A 773 10.51 16.41 -22.61
CA GLU A 773 10.82 17.64 -21.87
C GLU A 773 10.17 17.70 -20.47
N ASP A 774 9.00 17.07 -20.32
CA ASP A 774 8.21 17.00 -19.08
C ASP A 774 8.46 15.69 -18.30
N GLY A 775 9.51 14.94 -18.66
CA GLY A 775 9.88 13.67 -18.02
C GLY A 775 9.15 12.43 -18.55
N GLY A 776 8.47 12.52 -19.70
CA GLY A 776 7.65 11.43 -20.25
C GLY A 776 8.41 10.37 -21.04
N ASP A 777 8.14 9.08 -20.77
CA ASP A 777 8.76 7.95 -21.48
C ASP A 777 8.06 7.65 -22.82
N ILE A 778 8.50 8.32 -23.87
CA ILE A 778 8.00 8.14 -25.25
C ILE A 778 8.27 6.71 -25.77
N LYS A 779 9.39 6.08 -25.40
CA LYS A 779 9.72 4.72 -25.82
C LYS A 779 8.70 3.72 -25.26
N ARG A 780 8.31 3.86 -24.00
CA ARG A 780 7.32 2.97 -23.37
C ARG A 780 5.90 3.32 -23.78
N ARG A 781 5.58 4.56 -24.12
CA ARG A 781 4.31 4.88 -24.80
C ARG A 781 4.18 4.06 -26.09
N ARG A 782 5.17 4.10 -26.96
CA ARG A 782 5.17 3.33 -28.22
C ARG A 782 5.05 1.82 -28.01
N LEU A 783 5.90 1.24 -27.15
CA LEU A 783 5.92 -0.21 -26.91
C LEU A 783 4.72 -0.77 -26.11
N VAL A 784 4.08 0.04 -25.25
CA VAL A 784 3.02 -0.44 -24.32
C VAL A 784 1.62 0.04 -24.70
N VAL A 785 1.51 1.21 -25.35
CA VAL A 785 0.24 1.86 -25.69
C VAL A 785 -0.08 1.73 -27.17
N ASP A 786 0.89 2.06 -28.03
CA ASP A 786 0.74 1.96 -29.49
C ASP A 786 1.03 0.52 -30.01
N LEU A 787 1.58 -0.36 -29.16
CA LEU A 787 1.92 -1.76 -29.44
C LEU A 787 2.87 -1.92 -30.64
N GLU A 788 3.95 -1.14 -30.64
CA GLU A 788 5.05 -1.31 -31.59
C GLU A 788 5.88 -2.56 -31.30
N GLU A 789 6.26 -3.30 -32.35
CA GLU A 789 6.98 -4.58 -32.20
C GLU A 789 8.40 -4.39 -31.62
N PRO A 790 8.85 -5.26 -30.69
CA PRO A 790 10.18 -5.18 -30.11
C PRO A 790 11.26 -5.60 -31.10
N ARG A 791 12.34 -4.81 -31.20
CA ARG A 791 13.48 -5.10 -32.08
C ARG A 791 14.53 -5.96 -31.38
N PHE A 792 15.15 -6.85 -32.15
CA PHE A 792 16.26 -7.71 -31.74
C PHE A 792 17.46 -7.53 -32.67
N SER A 793 18.67 -7.63 -32.12
CA SER A 793 19.93 -7.63 -32.87
C SER A 793 20.11 -8.94 -33.65
N THR A 794 20.62 -8.85 -34.88
CA THR A 794 21.09 -10.01 -35.66
C THR A 794 22.48 -10.49 -35.24
N VAL A 795 23.24 -9.66 -34.52
CA VAL A 795 24.57 -10.02 -34.00
C VAL A 795 24.39 -10.86 -32.73
N MET A 796 24.75 -12.14 -32.82
CA MET A 796 24.79 -13.03 -31.66
C MET A 796 25.97 -12.68 -30.75
N PRO A 797 25.75 -12.33 -29.48
CA PRO A 797 26.83 -12.05 -28.54
C PRO A 797 27.49 -13.37 -28.08
N HIS A 798 28.82 -13.36 -27.97
CA HIS A 798 29.56 -14.49 -27.40
C HIS A 798 29.15 -14.74 -25.94
N LEU A 799 28.90 -16.01 -25.62
CA LEU A 799 28.75 -16.51 -24.27
C LEU A 799 30.04 -17.19 -23.83
N ASN A 800 30.41 -17.01 -22.55
CA ASN A 800 31.50 -17.76 -21.94
C ASN A 800 31.10 -19.24 -21.82
N GLU A 801 31.96 -20.17 -22.26
CA GLU A 801 31.65 -21.61 -22.33
C GLU A 801 31.11 -22.19 -21.01
N GLY A 802 31.70 -21.76 -19.88
CA GLY A 802 31.25 -22.15 -18.54
C GLY A 802 29.84 -21.71 -18.15
N ALA A 803 29.28 -20.67 -18.80
CA ALA A 803 27.87 -20.29 -18.62
C ALA A 803 26.96 -21.22 -19.44
N SER A 804 27.31 -21.47 -20.71
CA SER A 804 26.56 -22.36 -21.62
C SER A 804 26.45 -23.80 -21.10
N LEU A 805 27.48 -24.30 -20.41
CA LEU A 805 27.48 -25.62 -19.77
C LEU A 805 26.51 -25.75 -18.57
N SER A 806 25.97 -24.65 -18.05
CA SER A 806 25.12 -24.63 -16.85
C SER A 806 23.61 -24.50 -17.12
N LEU A 807 23.22 -24.17 -18.35
CA LEU A 807 21.85 -23.92 -18.76
C LEU A 807 21.31 -25.05 -19.66
N ASN A 808 20.02 -25.31 -19.55
CA ASN A 808 19.33 -26.16 -20.53
C ASN A 808 19.03 -25.37 -21.84
N PRO A 809 18.63 -26.03 -22.95
CA PRO A 809 18.47 -25.35 -24.25
C PRO A 809 17.45 -24.20 -24.25
N ASP A 810 16.36 -24.31 -23.49
CA ASP A 810 15.31 -23.29 -23.37
C ASP A 810 15.76 -22.09 -22.51
N GLN A 811 16.52 -22.31 -21.44
CA GLN A 811 17.14 -21.24 -20.65
C GLN A 811 18.27 -20.55 -21.42
N LEU A 812 19.05 -21.30 -22.21
CA LEU A 812 20.09 -20.76 -23.09
C LEU A 812 19.49 -19.89 -24.21
N HIS A 813 18.42 -20.35 -24.84
CA HIS A 813 17.65 -19.56 -25.81
C HIS A 813 17.08 -18.29 -25.16
N ALA A 814 16.54 -18.38 -23.94
CA ALA A 814 16.06 -17.20 -23.20
C ALA A 814 17.18 -16.19 -22.92
N ALA A 815 18.40 -16.65 -22.64
CA ALA A 815 19.56 -15.77 -22.50
C ALA A 815 19.92 -15.08 -23.83
N HIS A 816 20.04 -15.83 -24.94
CA HIS A 816 20.31 -15.24 -26.26
C HIS A 816 19.26 -14.20 -26.69
N GLN A 817 17.97 -14.46 -26.43
CA GLN A 817 16.89 -13.54 -26.79
C GLN A 817 16.93 -12.24 -25.95
N VAL A 818 17.29 -12.33 -24.66
CA VAL A 818 17.49 -11.13 -23.80
C VAL A 818 18.72 -10.32 -24.22
N LEU A 819 19.81 -11.00 -24.57
CA LEU A 819 21.07 -10.33 -24.95
C LEU A 819 20.99 -9.66 -26.33
N THR A 820 20.09 -10.13 -27.20
CA THR A 820 19.83 -9.51 -28.51
C THR A 820 18.73 -8.43 -28.46
N ALA A 821 17.87 -8.41 -27.43
CA ALA A 821 16.77 -7.45 -27.33
C ALA A 821 17.23 -5.98 -27.23
N GLN A 822 16.69 -5.13 -28.10
CA GLN A 822 16.91 -3.67 -28.08
C GLN A 822 15.79 -2.91 -27.36
N ASP A 823 14.62 -3.54 -27.21
CA ASP A 823 13.40 -2.93 -26.66
C ASP A 823 12.85 -3.74 -25.49
N TYR A 824 12.35 -4.95 -25.74
CA TYR A 824 12.00 -5.89 -24.67
C TYR A 824 12.04 -7.37 -25.09
N CYS A 825 12.06 -8.26 -24.08
CA CYS A 825 11.90 -9.71 -24.23
C CYS A 825 10.89 -10.23 -23.17
N LEU A 826 10.15 -11.30 -23.49
CA LEU A 826 9.23 -11.97 -22.57
C LEU A 826 9.71 -13.40 -22.31
N ILE A 827 9.76 -13.82 -21.04
CA ILE A 827 10.13 -15.20 -20.66
C ILE A 827 8.94 -15.85 -19.94
N LEU A 828 8.33 -16.84 -20.59
CA LEU A 828 7.24 -17.63 -20.01
C LEU A 828 7.81 -18.82 -19.26
N GLY A 829 7.98 -18.65 -17.95
CA GLY A 829 8.55 -19.64 -17.05
C GLY A 829 7.49 -20.46 -16.33
N MET A 830 7.13 -21.58 -16.94
CA MET A 830 6.13 -22.55 -16.44
C MET A 830 6.54 -23.16 -15.09
N PRO A 831 5.64 -23.83 -14.34
CA PRO A 831 5.93 -24.37 -13.01
C PRO A 831 7.13 -25.34 -12.97
N GLY A 832 8.12 -25.02 -12.14
CA GLY A 832 9.31 -25.85 -11.93
C GLY A 832 10.45 -25.64 -12.94
N THR A 833 10.30 -24.76 -13.95
CA THR A 833 11.29 -24.52 -15.03
C THR A 833 12.57 -23.76 -14.62
N GLY A 834 12.70 -23.42 -13.34
CA GLY A 834 13.89 -22.78 -12.81
C GLY A 834 13.98 -21.26 -13.00
N LYS A 835 12.88 -20.55 -13.32
CA LYS A 835 12.80 -19.06 -13.48
C LYS A 835 13.87 -18.25 -12.72
N THR A 836 13.91 -18.39 -11.40
CA THR A 836 14.81 -17.65 -10.49
C THR A 836 16.30 -17.91 -10.80
N THR A 837 16.66 -19.14 -11.19
CA THR A 837 18.00 -19.52 -11.67
C THR A 837 18.24 -18.94 -13.07
N THR A 838 17.27 -19.02 -13.99
CA THR A 838 17.37 -18.43 -15.33
C THR A 838 17.65 -16.93 -15.26
N ILE A 839 16.90 -16.21 -14.42
CA ILE A 839 17.10 -14.77 -14.18
C ILE A 839 18.49 -14.52 -13.59
N ALA A 840 18.92 -15.30 -12.59
CA ALA A 840 20.23 -15.10 -11.97
C ALA A 840 21.40 -15.30 -12.96
N GLN A 841 21.31 -16.29 -13.86
CA GLN A 841 22.34 -16.49 -14.89
C GLN A 841 22.28 -15.42 -15.99
N ILE A 842 21.09 -14.96 -16.39
CA ILE A 842 20.93 -13.81 -17.31
C ILE A 842 21.54 -12.54 -16.70
N ILE A 843 21.27 -12.26 -15.43
CA ILE A 843 21.90 -11.14 -14.69
C ILE A 843 23.41 -11.30 -14.68
N ARG A 844 23.94 -12.50 -14.39
CA ARG A 844 25.38 -12.77 -14.39
C ARG A 844 26.01 -12.46 -15.75
N ILE A 845 25.47 -12.98 -16.85
CA ILE A 845 26.01 -12.75 -18.20
C ILE A 845 25.98 -11.25 -18.55
N LEU A 846 24.91 -10.54 -18.18
CA LEU A 846 24.80 -9.09 -18.37
C LEU A 846 25.86 -8.32 -17.55
N VAL A 847 26.12 -8.69 -16.29
CA VAL A 847 27.17 -8.08 -15.47
C VAL A 847 28.57 -8.40 -16.00
N GLU A 848 28.82 -9.61 -16.49
CA GLU A 848 30.08 -9.98 -17.18
C GLU A 848 30.29 -9.13 -18.45
N GLN A 849 29.21 -8.69 -19.13
CA GLN A 849 29.23 -7.71 -20.22
C GLN A 849 29.20 -6.24 -19.74
N GLY A 850 29.46 -5.99 -18.46
CA GLY A 850 29.54 -4.66 -17.85
C GLY A 850 28.20 -3.93 -17.67
N LYS A 851 27.07 -4.56 -18.00
CA LYS A 851 25.72 -3.97 -17.96
C LYS A 851 25.21 -3.75 -16.54
N SER A 852 24.31 -2.78 -16.42
CA SER A 852 23.62 -2.43 -15.19
C SER A 852 22.17 -2.92 -15.21
N ILE A 853 21.69 -3.50 -14.10
CA ILE A 853 20.39 -4.17 -14.02
C ILE A 853 19.58 -3.66 -12.84
N LEU A 854 18.36 -3.22 -13.13
CA LEU A 854 17.29 -3.04 -12.17
C LEU A 854 16.43 -4.31 -12.12
N LEU A 855 16.46 -5.03 -11.01
CA LEU A 855 15.61 -6.18 -10.76
C LEU A 855 14.38 -5.75 -9.94
N THR A 856 13.20 -6.17 -10.35
CA THR A 856 11.96 -5.93 -9.60
C THR A 856 11.01 -7.12 -9.60
N SER A 857 10.08 -7.10 -8.64
CA SER A 857 8.88 -7.94 -8.64
C SER A 857 7.78 -7.27 -7.79
N TYR A 858 6.60 -7.89 -7.71
CA TYR A 858 5.53 -7.44 -6.81
C TYR A 858 5.87 -7.66 -5.33
N THR A 859 6.56 -8.76 -5.00
CA THR A 859 6.84 -9.17 -3.62
C THR A 859 8.31 -9.05 -3.27
N HIS A 860 8.62 -8.77 -2.00
CA HIS A 860 10.00 -8.76 -1.52
C HIS A 860 10.66 -10.14 -1.72
N THR A 861 9.96 -11.23 -1.36
CA THR A 861 10.48 -12.60 -1.45
C THR A 861 10.91 -13.00 -2.86
N ALA A 862 10.21 -12.57 -3.92
CA ALA A 862 10.62 -12.85 -5.30
C ALA A 862 11.94 -12.15 -5.66
N VAL A 863 12.07 -10.86 -5.32
CA VAL A 863 13.32 -10.08 -5.50
C VAL A 863 14.46 -10.72 -4.70
N ASP A 864 14.21 -11.04 -3.44
CA ASP A 864 15.21 -11.58 -2.51
C ASP A 864 15.72 -12.96 -2.96
N ASN A 865 14.83 -13.82 -3.50
CA ASN A 865 15.20 -15.14 -4.01
C ASN A 865 16.15 -15.07 -5.22
N VAL A 866 15.97 -14.08 -6.11
CA VAL A 866 16.87 -13.87 -7.26
C VAL A 866 18.18 -13.24 -6.79
N LEU A 867 18.13 -12.18 -5.99
CA LEU A 867 19.34 -11.49 -5.50
C LEU A 867 20.25 -12.41 -4.69
N SER A 868 19.69 -13.32 -3.89
CA SER A 868 20.49 -14.28 -3.13
C SER A 868 21.34 -15.15 -4.06
N LYS A 869 20.79 -15.60 -5.20
CA LYS A 869 21.52 -16.37 -6.22
C LYS A 869 22.57 -15.58 -6.98
N VAL A 870 22.32 -14.29 -7.19
CA VAL A 870 23.30 -13.37 -7.81
C VAL A 870 24.46 -13.13 -6.85
N LYS A 871 24.19 -12.91 -5.56
CA LYS A 871 25.16 -12.77 -4.48
C LYS A 871 25.97 -14.06 -4.24
N GLU A 872 25.32 -15.22 -4.27
CA GLU A 872 25.96 -16.57 -4.26
C GLU A 872 26.96 -16.73 -5.42
N SER A 873 26.79 -16.01 -6.53
CA SER A 873 27.68 -16.02 -7.70
C SER A 873 28.85 -15.02 -7.59
N GLY A 874 29.05 -14.38 -6.42
CA GLY A 874 30.10 -13.39 -6.20
C GLY A 874 29.82 -12.00 -6.78
N ILE A 875 28.60 -11.73 -7.25
CA ILE A 875 28.21 -10.43 -7.80
C ILE A 875 27.68 -9.52 -6.68
N ASP A 876 28.26 -8.34 -6.58
CA ASP A 876 27.87 -7.31 -5.61
C ASP A 876 26.51 -6.69 -5.96
N VAL A 877 25.54 -6.85 -5.06
CA VAL A 877 24.15 -6.36 -5.20
C VAL A 877 23.83 -5.23 -4.23
N LEU A 878 22.80 -4.44 -4.56
CA LEU A 878 22.18 -3.43 -3.69
C LEU A 878 20.67 -3.69 -3.55
N ARG A 879 20.13 -3.56 -2.33
CA ARG A 879 18.75 -3.92 -1.97
C ARG A 879 17.98 -2.72 -1.41
N ILE A 880 16.94 -2.29 -2.11
CA ILE A 880 16.11 -1.12 -1.73
C ILE A 880 14.72 -1.56 -1.20
N GLY A 881 14.33 -1.10 0.00
CA GLY A 881 13.01 -1.36 0.58
C GLY A 881 13.01 -1.39 2.12
N ASN A 882 11.86 -1.73 2.75
CA ASN A 882 11.74 -1.84 4.21
C ASN A 882 12.51 -3.09 4.76
N PRO A 883 13.47 -2.95 5.70
CA PRO A 883 14.24 -4.06 6.30
C PRO A 883 13.41 -5.15 7.01
N GLU A 884 12.23 -4.82 7.53
CA GLU A 884 11.30 -5.79 8.14
C GLU A 884 10.80 -6.83 7.12
N LYS A 885 10.77 -6.46 5.83
CA LYS A 885 10.22 -7.26 4.72
C LYS A 885 11.30 -7.88 3.84
N VAL A 886 12.57 -7.53 4.05
CA VAL A 886 13.73 -8.07 3.34
C VAL A 886 14.31 -9.28 4.09
N SER A 887 14.64 -10.32 3.33
CA SER A 887 15.33 -11.52 3.80
C SER A 887 16.59 -11.19 4.61
N PRO A 888 16.81 -11.81 5.79
CA PRO A 888 17.99 -11.54 6.62
C PRO A 888 19.33 -11.65 5.88
N ALA A 889 19.44 -12.54 4.88
CA ALA A 889 20.65 -12.78 4.09
C ALA A 889 21.01 -11.66 3.09
N LEU A 890 20.18 -10.62 2.98
CA LEU A 890 20.37 -9.45 2.09
C LEU A 890 20.30 -8.10 2.82
N ARG A 891 20.25 -8.10 4.16
CA ARG A 891 20.20 -6.85 4.96
C ARG A 891 21.51 -6.08 4.92
N ASP A 892 22.61 -6.81 4.85
CA ASP A 892 23.96 -6.29 4.57
C ASP A 892 24.11 -5.67 3.17
N CYS A 893 23.23 -6.02 2.23
CA CYS A 893 23.16 -5.42 0.89
C CYS A 893 22.25 -4.19 0.82
N MET A 894 21.70 -3.71 1.94
CA MET A 894 20.85 -2.51 1.97
C MET A 894 21.68 -1.24 2.20
N PRO A 895 21.20 -0.06 1.77
CA PRO A 895 21.78 1.18 2.23
C PRO A 895 21.49 1.36 3.73
N ASN A 896 22.54 1.35 4.55
CA ASN A 896 22.51 2.06 5.82
C ASN A 896 23.03 3.48 5.57
N THR A 897 22.21 4.50 5.80
CA THR A 897 22.55 5.91 5.53
C THR A 897 23.02 6.67 6.75
N SER A 898 22.62 6.26 7.96
CA SER A 898 23.00 6.93 9.22
C SER A 898 24.50 6.90 9.54
N GLU A 899 25.26 5.97 8.94
CA GLU A 899 26.69 5.75 9.21
C GLU A 899 27.61 6.22 8.07
N LYS A 900 27.08 6.86 7.00
CA LYS A 900 27.83 7.11 5.76
C LYS A 900 27.94 8.59 5.45
N SER A 901 29.06 8.99 4.85
CA SER A 901 29.16 10.28 4.15
C SER A 901 28.36 10.26 2.83
N MET A 902 28.03 11.43 2.31
CA MET A 902 27.41 11.57 0.99
C MET A 902 28.27 10.95 -0.13
N ARG A 903 29.60 10.96 0.02
CA ARG A 903 30.54 10.32 -0.91
C ARG A 903 30.36 8.80 -0.94
N GLU A 904 30.30 8.16 0.22
CA GLU A 904 30.13 6.70 0.33
C GLU A 904 28.73 6.26 -0.10
N LEU A 905 27.71 7.12 0.06
CA LEU A 905 26.37 6.87 -0.47
C LEU A 905 26.34 6.91 -2.00
N VAL A 906 26.98 7.91 -2.62
CA VAL A 906 27.15 7.97 -4.09
C VAL A 906 27.93 6.74 -4.59
N GLU A 907 29.04 6.40 -3.93
CA GLU A 907 29.85 5.23 -4.31
C GLU A 907 29.05 3.91 -4.20
N LEU A 908 28.25 3.73 -3.15
CA LEU A 908 27.31 2.62 -3.00
C LEU A 908 26.25 2.60 -4.12
N TYR A 909 25.67 3.76 -4.44
CA TYR A 909 24.57 3.88 -5.40
C TYR A 909 25.01 3.81 -6.86
N GLU A 910 26.27 4.11 -7.18
CA GLU A 910 26.79 4.11 -8.55
C GLU A 910 27.65 2.87 -8.89
N SER A 911 28.42 2.31 -7.94
CA SER A 911 29.27 1.12 -8.18
C SER A 911 28.47 -0.18 -8.40
N ARG A 912 27.37 -0.36 -7.67
CA ARG A 912 26.62 -1.63 -7.57
C ARG A 912 25.87 -1.92 -8.86
N LYS A 913 26.40 -2.79 -9.74
CA LYS A 913 25.81 -3.09 -11.07
C LYS A 913 24.39 -3.65 -11.02
N VAL A 914 24.01 -4.36 -9.95
CA VAL A 914 22.68 -4.95 -9.76
C VAL A 914 21.96 -4.29 -8.59
N VAL A 915 20.77 -3.72 -8.85
CA VAL A 915 19.92 -3.08 -7.83
C VAL A 915 18.56 -3.77 -7.82
N GLY A 916 18.06 -4.17 -6.63
CA GLY A 916 16.77 -4.84 -6.49
C GLY A 916 15.79 -4.13 -5.55
N THR A 917 14.59 -3.83 -6.08
CA THR A 917 13.47 -3.18 -5.35
C THR A 917 12.12 -3.85 -5.69
N THR A 918 11.03 -3.52 -5.02
CA THR A 918 9.68 -3.92 -5.49
C THR A 918 9.16 -2.92 -6.53
N CYS A 919 8.18 -3.29 -7.35
CA CYS A 919 7.63 -2.40 -8.38
C CYS A 919 6.98 -1.12 -7.83
N LEU A 920 6.65 -1.08 -6.52
CA LEU A 920 6.17 0.11 -5.82
C LEU A 920 7.29 0.86 -5.05
N GLY A 921 8.47 0.24 -4.91
CA GLY A 921 9.68 0.83 -4.32
C GLY A 921 10.49 1.70 -5.28
N ILE A 922 9.95 2.03 -6.46
CA ILE A 922 10.55 2.92 -7.46
C ILE A 922 10.51 4.41 -7.08
N GLY A 923 9.80 4.75 -5.99
CA GLY A 923 9.75 6.12 -5.47
C GLY A 923 11.00 6.55 -4.68
N ASP A 924 11.96 5.65 -4.54
CA ASP A 924 13.25 5.86 -3.87
C ASP A 924 14.16 6.87 -4.61
N SER A 925 15.01 7.55 -3.86
CA SER A 925 15.91 8.58 -4.39
C SER A 925 16.92 8.08 -5.42
N ILE A 926 17.34 6.81 -5.39
CA ILE A 926 18.31 6.29 -6.37
C ILE A 926 17.80 6.45 -7.82
N PHE A 927 16.50 6.28 -8.04
CA PHE A 927 15.83 6.33 -9.35
C PHE A 927 15.68 7.75 -9.93
N ARG A 928 16.08 8.79 -9.18
CA ARG A 928 16.15 10.17 -9.69
C ARG A 928 17.23 10.33 -10.75
N ARG A 929 18.44 9.94 -10.37
CA ARG A 929 19.67 10.11 -11.14
C ARG A 929 20.09 8.84 -11.86
N ARG A 930 19.83 7.67 -11.27
CA ARG A 930 20.31 6.41 -11.83
C ARG A 930 19.38 5.88 -12.93
N ARG A 931 19.99 5.46 -14.03
CA ARG A 931 19.39 4.65 -15.09
C ARG A 931 20.15 3.35 -15.24
N PHE A 932 19.51 2.38 -15.89
CA PHE A 932 20.01 1.01 -16.03
C PHE A 932 19.98 0.58 -17.50
N ASP A 933 20.83 -0.38 -17.89
CA ASP A 933 20.74 -0.99 -19.22
C ASP A 933 19.46 -1.83 -19.32
N TYR A 934 19.21 -2.68 -18.32
CA TYR A 934 18.08 -3.62 -18.28
C TYR A 934 17.20 -3.43 -17.04
N CYS A 935 15.88 -3.48 -17.22
CA CYS A 935 14.92 -3.72 -16.14
C CYS A 935 14.35 -5.14 -16.25
N ILE A 936 14.56 -6.00 -15.27
CA ILE A 936 13.98 -7.35 -15.21
C ILE A 936 12.84 -7.34 -14.19
N VAL A 937 11.65 -7.79 -14.62
CA VAL A 937 10.45 -7.88 -13.76
C VAL A 937 10.07 -9.34 -13.60
N ASP A 938 10.30 -9.93 -12.42
CA ASP A 938 9.87 -11.30 -12.09
C ASP A 938 8.42 -11.33 -11.58
N GLU A 939 7.74 -12.44 -11.86
CA GLU A 939 6.30 -12.64 -11.68
C GLU A 939 5.44 -11.52 -12.31
N ALA A 940 5.87 -10.98 -13.45
CA ALA A 940 5.23 -9.89 -14.18
C ALA A 940 3.80 -10.20 -14.66
N SER A 941 3.41 -11.49 -14.72
CA SER A 941 2.03 -11.89 -15.00
C SER A 941 1.05 -11.60 -13.85
N GLN A 942 1.56 -11.43 -12.62
CA GLN A 942 0.80 -11.09 -11.41
C GLN A 942 0.67 -9.57 -11.17
N LEU A 943 1.30 -8.74 -12.00
CA LEU A 943 1.24 -7.27 -11.90
C LEU A 943 0.15 -6.69 -12.80
N THR A 944 -0.67 -5.77 -12.28
CA THR A 944 -1.50 -4.92 -13.15
C THR A 944 -0.58 -4.09 -14.03
N LEU A 945 -0.98 -3.83 -15.28
CA LEU A 945 -0.15 -3.08 -16.24
C LEU A 945 0.37 -1.75 -15.65
N PRO A 946 -0.46 -0.91 -14.99
CA PRO A 946 -0.01 0.36 -14.43
C PRO A 946 1.07 0.24 -13.33
N VAL A 947 1.11 -0.86 -12.55
CA VAL A 947 2.19 -1.12 -11.58
C VAL A 947 3.46 -1.58 -12.31
N CYS A 948 3.30 -2.44 -13.34
CA CYS A 948 4.42 -3.02 -14.09
C CYS A 948 5.22 -1.96 -14.89
N VAL A 949 4.55 -0.92 -15.40
CA VAL A 949 5.15 0.16 -16.20
C VAL A 949 6.20 0.97 -15.44
N GLY A 950 5.97 1.27 -14.16
CA GLY A 950 6.78 2.19 -13.37
C GLY A 950 8.30 1.89 -13.36
N PRO A 951 8.76 0.68 -13.01
CA PRO A 951 10.19 0.37 -13.05
C PRO A 951 10.82 0.40 -14.44
N LEU A 952 10.05 0.19 -15.52
CA LEU A 952 10.58 0.14 -16.89
C LEU A 952 11.17 1.49 -17.34
N GLN A 953 10.62 2.60 -16.82
CA GLN A 953 11.05 3.98 -17.08
C GLN A 953 12.50 4.26 -16.64
N ASN A 954 13.06 3.39 -15.79
CA ASN A 954 14.42 3.54 -15.26
C ASN A 954 15.49 2.79 -16.09
N ALA A 955 15.12 2.08 -17.16
CA ALA A 955 16.06 1.31 -17.98
C ALA A 955 15.95 1.58 -19.48
N ASN A 956 16.88 1.03 -20.28
CA ASN A 956 16.87 1.11 -21.75
C ASN A 956 16.13 -0.07 -22.42
N VAL A 957 16.35 -1.28 -21.92
CA VAL A 957 15.69 -2.53 -22.34
C VAL A 957 14.88 -3.09 -21.15
N PHE A 958 13.81 -3.84 -21.39
CA PHE A 958 13.13 -4.56 -20.31
C PHE A 958 12.86 -6.04 -20.59
N VAL A 959 12.85 -6.85 -19.54
CA VAL A 959 12.57 -8.28 -19.59
C VAL A 959 11.43 -8.58 -18.62
N LEU A 960 10.29 -9.03 -19.14
CA LEU A 960 9.19 -9.47 -18.28
C LEU A 960 9.24 -10.98 -18.15
N VAL A 961 9.38 -11.47 -16.92
CA VAL A 961 9.40 -12.91 -16.62
C VAL A 961 8.14 -13.25 -15.84
N GLY A 962 7.44 -14.29 -16.25
CA GLY A 962 6.16 -14.63 -15.64
C GLY A 962 5.52 -15.87 -16.23
N ASP A 963 4.26 -16.05 -15.90
CA ASP A 963 3.42 -17.11 -16.44
C ASP A 963 1.96 -16.66 -16.36
N HIS A 964 1.35 -16.36 -17.52
CA HIS A 964 -0.04 -15.94 -17.59
C HIS A 964 -1.04 -17.12 -17.51
N TYR A 965 -0.53 -18.35 -17.41
CA TYR A 965 -1.28 -19.56 -17.09
C TYR A 965 -1.29 -19.88 -15.57
N GLN A 966 -0.55 -19.12 -14.74
CA GLN A 966 -0.72 -19.06 -13.28
C GLN A 966 -1.57 -17.84 -12.88
N LEU A 967 -1.61 -17.47 -11.59
CA LEU A 967 -2.59 -16.46 -11.11
C LEU A 967 -2.43 -15.10 -11.82
N PRO A 968 -3.54 -14.43 -12.19
CA PRO A 968 -3.54 -13.06 -12.68
C PRO A 968 -3.29 -12.08 -11.51
N PRO A 969 -3.17 -10.76 -11.79
CA PRO A 969 -3.13 -9.74 -10.75
C PRO A 969 -4.35 -9.81 -9.84
N LEU A 970 -4.14 -9.64 -8.52
CA LEU A 970 -5.24 -9.60 -7.57
C LEU A 970 -5.97 -8.26 -7.66
N VAL A 971 -7.22 -8.30 -8.11
CA VAL A 971 -8.15 -7.17 -8.21
C VAL A 971 -9.35 -7.47 -7.29
N ARG A 972 -9.73 -6.51 -6.45
CA ARG A 972 -10.85 -6.63 -5.50
C ARG A 972 -12.18 -6.26 -6.14
N SER A 973 -12.19 -5.20 -6.94
CA SER A 973 -13.38 -4.71 -7.63
C SER A 973 -13.78 -5.68 -8.74
N GLU A 974 -14.94 -6.33 -8.60
CA GLU A 974 -15.46 -7.26 -9.59
C GLU A 974 -15.72 -6.56 -10.94
N GLU A 975 -16.08 -5.27 -10.90
CA GLU A 975 -16.26 -4.44 -12.10
C GLU A 975 -14.93 -4.13 -12.80
N ALA A 976 -13.90 -3.72 -12.04
CA ALA A 976 -12.57 -3.48 -12.61
C ALA A 976 -11.98 -4.77 -13.21
N ASN A 977 -12.24 -5.93 -12.57
CA ASN A 977 -11.86 -7.23 -13.11
C ASN A 977 -12.58 -7.51 -14.45
N LYS A 978 -13.91 -7.35 -14.52
CA LYS A 978 -14.70 -7.52 -15.75
C LYS A 978 -14.27 -6.57 -16.88
N LYS A 979 -13.93 -5.31 -16.56
CA LYS A 979 -13.43 -4.31 -17.51
C LYS A 979 -11.95 -4.50 -17.89
N GLY A 980 -11.24 -5.42 -17.22
CA GLY A 980 -9.95 -5.97 -17.66
C GLY A 980 -8.69 -5.57 -16.86
N LEU A 981 -8.82 -5.04 -15.64
CA LEU A 981 -7.65 -4.69 -14.79
C LEU A 981 -6.74 -5.90 -14.49
N THR A 982 -7.28 -7.12 -14.58
CA THR A 982 -6.55 -8.39 -14.45
C THR A 982 -5.75 -8.80 -15.70
N LYS A 983 -5.74 -7.99 -16.78
CA LYS A 983 -4.81 -8.17 -17.91
C LYS A 983 -3.46 -7.52 -17.58
N SER A 984 -2.51 -8.33 -17.14
CA SER A 984 -1.14 -7.91 -16.87
C SER A 984 -0.38 -7.48 -18.14
N LEU A 985 0.66 -6.66 -17.99
CA LEU A 985 1.48 -6.21 -19.12
C LEU A 985 2.15 -7.38 -19.85
N PHE A 986 2.63 -8.37 -19.10
CA PHE A 986 3.16 -9.63 -19.66
C PHE A 986 2.14 -10.30 -20.58
N LYS A 987 0.87 -10.37 -20.17
CA LYS A 987 -0.19 -10.96 -21.00
C LYS A 987 -0.53 -10.08 -22.21
N LEU A 988 -0.54 -8.76 -22.08
CA LEU A 988 -0.80 -7.84 -23.20
C LEU A 988 0.26 -8.00 -24.31
N LEU A 989 1.55 -7.91 -23.96
CA LEU A 989 2.63 -8.01 -24.94
C LEU A 989 2.80 -9.44 -25.49
N SER A 990 2.50 -10.47 -24.68
CA SER A 990 2.52 -11.87 -25.12
C SER A 990 1.39 -12.23 -26.09
N GLU A 991 0.25 -11.53 -26.04
CA GLU A 991 -0.85 -11.69 -27.01
C GLU A 991 -0.60 -10.86 -28.28
N ALA A 992 0.02 -9.68 -28.16
CA ALA A 992 0.29 -8.79 -29.29
C ALA A 992 1.51 -9.23 -30.13
N HIS A 993 2.59 -9.69 -29.48
CA HIS A 993 3.86 -10.02 -30.13
C HIS A 993 4.40 -11.40 -29.68
N PRO A 994 3.78 -12.52 -30.11
CA PRO A 994 4.19 -13.87 -29.68
C PRO A 994 5.65 -14.22 -30.01
N SER A 995 6.23 -13.62 -31.05
CA SER A 995 7.65 -13.70 -31.44
C SER A 995 8.62 -13.21 -30.37
N SER A 996 8.16 -12.39 -29.42
CA SER A 996 8.95 -11.89 -28.29
C SER A 996 8.96 -12.82 -27.07
N VAL A 997 8.26 -13.96 -27.12
CA VAL A 997 8.06 -14.90 -26.01
C VAL A 997 8.96 -16.12 -26.13
N VAL A 998 9.92 -16.26 -25.20
CA VAL A 998 10.66 -17.52 -25.01
C VAL A 998 9.96 -18.36 -23.95
N TYR A 999 9.66 -19.61 -24.28
CA TYR A 999 9.06 -20.58 -23.37
C TYR A 999 10.16 -21.37 -22.66
N LEU A 1000 10.11 -21.42 -21.32
CA LEU A 1000 10.85 -22.43 -20.58
C LEU A 1000 9.97 -23.67 -20.45
N GLU A 1001 10.50 -24.83 -20.80
CA GLU A 1001 9.75 -26.08 -20.96
C GLU A 1001 10.29 -27.21 -20.07
N HIS A 1002 11.60 -27.25 -19.80
CA HIS A 1002 12.18 -28.29 -18.95
C HIS A 1002 12.04 -27.93 -17.47
N GLN A 1003 11.23 -28.70 -16.74
CA GLN A 1003 10.93 -28.49 -15.32
C GLN A 1003 11.60 -29.52 -14.39
N TYR A 1004 12.00 -29.07 -13.21
CA TYR A 1004 12.82 -29.81 -12.24
C TYR A 1004 12.10 -30.04 -10.90
N ARG A 1005 10.76 -29.97 -10.89
CA ARG A 1005 9.91 -30.08 -9.68
C ARG A 1005 9.11 -31.37 -9.66
N MET A 1006 8.24 -31.54 -10.64
CA MET A 1006 7.20 -32.57 -10.69
C MET A 1006 7.73 -33.84 -11.34
N ASN A 1007 7.37 -35.00 -10.80
CA ASN A 1007 7.49 -36.25 -11.55
C ASN A 1007 6.55 -36.29 -12.77
N LYS A 1008 6.77 -37.26 -13.66
CA LYS A 1008 6.11 -37.37 -14.97
C LYS A 1008 4.58 -37.40 -14.88
N GLU A 1009 4.04 -38.07 -13.86
CA GLU A 1009 2.60 -38.21 -13.63
C GLU A 1009 1.97 -36.91 -13.12
N ILE A 1010 2.55 -36.26 -12.10
CA ILE A 1010 2.07 -34.96 -11.60
C ILE A 1010 2.16 -33.90 -12.69
N MET A 1011 3.25 -33.87 -13.47
CA MET A 1011 3.42 -32.94 -14.59
C MET A 1011 2.33 -33.13 -15.66
N THR A 1012 1.94 -34.38 -15.95
CA THR A 1012 0.95 -34.71 -16.98
C THR A 1012 -0.41 -34.04 -16.75
N LEU A 1013 -0.80 -33.79 -15.49
CA LEU A 1013 -2.05 -33.09 -15.16
C LEU A 1013 -2.12 -31.70 -15.80
N SER A 1014 -1.21 -30.79 -15.42
CA SER A 1014 -1.19 -29.44 -16.01
C SER A 1014 -0.75 -29.44 -17.47
N ASN A 1015 0.07 -30.42 -17.90
CA ASN A 1015 0.52 -30.47 -19.29
C ASN A 1015 -0.61 -30.83 -20.27
N HIS A 1016 -1.56 -31.66 -19.86
CA HIS A 1016 -2.76 -31.99 -20.65
C HIS A 1016 -3.87 -30.93 -20.53
N LEU A 1017 -4.03 -30.32 -19.35
CA LEU A 1017 -5.13 -29.38 -19.10
C LEU A 1017 -4.85 -27.93 -19.55
N ILE A 1018 -3.57 -27.53 -19.67
CA ILE A 1018 -3.16 -26.11 -19.69
C ILE A 1018 -1.99 -25.79 -20.63
N TYR A 1019 -0.92 -26.59 -20.64
CA TYR A 1019 0.34 -26.24 -21.34
C TYR A 1019 0.52 -26.95 -22.69
N ASP A 1020 -0.54 -27.53 -23.27
CA ASP A 1020 -0.57 -28.15 -24.59
C ASP A 1020 0.59 -29.15 -24.87
N GLY A 1021 0.97 -29.92 -23.85
CA GLY A 1021 2.05 -30.91 -23.95
C GLY A 1021 3.48 -30.36 -23.82
N ARG A 1022 3.69 -29.04 -23.74
CA ARG A 1022 5.01 -28.39 -23.78
C ARG A 1022 5.92 -28.71 -22.59
N LEU A 1023 5.39 -28.93 -21.39
CA LEU A 1023 6.21 -29.23 -20.20
C LEU A 1023 6.94 -30.57 -20.35
N LYS A 1024 8.25 -30.56 -20.05
CA LYS A 1024 9.16 -31.70 -20.13
C LYS A 1024 9.85 -31.90 -18.77
N CYS A 1025 10.09 -33.13 -18.35
CA CYS A 1025 10.93 -33.37 -17.18
C CYS A 1025 12.39 -33.03 -17.54
N GLY A 1026 13.04 -32.15 -16.77
CA GLY A 1026 14.40 -31.69 -17.07
C GLY A 1026 15.51 -32.72 -16.84
N THR A 1027 15.20 -33.84 -16.16
CA THR A 1027 16.01 -35.06 -16.12
C THR A 1027 15.11 -36.29 -15.93
N GLU A 1028 15.60 -37.48 -16.31
CA GLU A 1028 14.88 -38.74 -16.07
C GLU A 1028 14.78 -39.06 -14.56
N ALA A 1029 15.76 -38.62 -13.76
CA ALA A 1029 15.71 -38.69 -12.31
C ALA A 1029 14.54 -37.89 -11.72
N VAL A 1030 14.24 -36.70 -12.26
CA VAL A 1030 13.04 -35.91 -11.91
C VAL A 1030 11.78 -36.66 -12.35
N ALA A 1031 11.77 -37.22 -13.57
CA ALA A 1031 10.61 -37.91 -14.12
C ALA A 1031 10.10 -39.08 -13.24
N HIS A 1032 11.01 -39.79 -12.57
CA HIS A 1032 10.73 -40.98 -11.75
C HIS A 1032 10.73 -40.76 -10.23
N MET A 1033 10.72 -39.53 -9.72
CA MET A 1033 10.74 -39.30 -8.26
C MET A 1033 9.46 -39.78 -7.55
N THR A 1034 9.57 -40.85 -6.75
CA THR A 1034 8.53 -41.33 -5.83
C THR A 1034 8.73 -40.73 -4.42
N LEU A 1035 7.68 -40.77 -3.58
CA LEU A 1035 7.74 -40.28 -2.21
C LEU A 1035 8.49 -41.26 -1.30
N ASP A 1036 9.56 -40.78 -0.67
CA ASP A 1036 10.29 -41.47 0.40
C ASP A 1036 9.41 -41.60 1.66
N ILE A 1037 9.04 -42.84 2.00
CA ILE A 1037 8.27 -43.22 3.19
C ILE A 1037 9.02 -44.35 3.92
N PRO A 1038 9.87 -44.03 4.92
CA PRO A 1038 10.79 -44.99 5.53
C PRO A 1038 10.14 -46.27 6.09
N SER A 1039 8.95 -46.18 6.69
CA SER A 1039 8.29 -47.32 7.34
C SER A 1039 7.37 -48.14 6.41
N PHE A 1040 7.31 -47.85 5.10
CA PHE A 1040 6.32 -48.47 4.19
C PHE A 1040 6.55 -49.98 3.97
N SER A 1041 7.81 -50.42 3.97
CA SER A 1041 8.19 -51.82 3.70
C SER A 1041 7.89 -52.80 4.84
N GLY A 1042 7.53 -52.32 6.04
CA GLY A 1042 7.06 -53.17 7.15
C GLY A 1042 5.67 -53.78 6.93
N GLY A 1043 4.94 -53.29 5.91
CA GLY A 1043 3.56 -53.66 5.60
C GLY A 1043 2.52 -53.05 6.55
N SER A 1044 1.26 -53.03 6.14
CA SER A 1044 0.13 -52.43 6.87
C SER A 1044 -0.24 -53.08 8.21
N LYS A 1045 0.57 -54.02 8.72
CA LYS A 1045 0.40 -54.65 10.05
C LYS A 1045 0.31 -53.62 11.18
N GLY A 1046 0.91 -52.43 11.03
CA GLY A 1046 0.77 -51.29 11.94
C GLY A 1046 -0.42 -50.34 11.68
N LEU A 1047 -1.02 -50.34 10.47
CA LEU A 1047 -2.22 -49.54 10.17
C LEU A 1047 -3.49 -50.06 10.84
N HIS A 1048 -3.51 -51.35 11.18
CA HIS A 1048 -4.68 -52.06 11.71
C HIS A 1048 -4.56 -52.28 13.22
N VAL A 1049 -4.45 -51.21 14.01
CA VAL A 1049 -4.55 -51.28 15.48
C VAL A 1049 -6.01 -51.56 15.88
N PHE A 1050 -6.39 -52.85 15.84
CA PHE A 1050 -7.73 -53.32 16.19
C PHE A 1050 -8.00 -53.20 17.70
N THR A 1051 -8.56 -52.07 18.14
CA THR A 1051 -9.14 -51.98 19.49
C THR A 1051 -10.45 -52.78 19.53
N LYS A 1052 -10.58 -53.75 20.46
CA LYS A 1052 -11.75 -54.65 20.60
C LYS A 1052 -13.11 -53.93 20.54
N LYS A 1053 -13.19 -52.71 21.07
CA LYS A 1053 -14.38 -51.84 21.06
C LYS A 1053 -15.03 -51.61 19.69
N ASN A 1054 -14.28 -51.73 18.58
CA ASN A 1054 -14.87 -51.53 17.25
C ASN A 1054 -15.79 -52.68 16.83
N ALA A 1055 -15.55 -53.91 17.31
CA ALA A 1055 -16.39 -55.07 17.00
C ALA A 1055 -17.75 -55.00 17.72
N GLU A 1056 -17.77 -54.50 18.95
CA GLU A 1056 -18.97 -54.33 19.79
C GLU A 1056 -20.01 -53.34 19.21
N HIS A 1057 -19.62 -52.54 18.21
CA HIS A 1057 -20.45 -51.49 17.62
C HIS A 1057 -20.89 -51.77 16.17
N GLY A 1058 -20.68 -52.99 15.65
CA GLY A 1058 -21.23 -53.44 14.36
C GLY A 1058 -20.76 -52.68 13.11
N ARG A 1059 -19.55 -52.09 13.14
CA ARG A 1059 -18.98 -51.31 12.02
C ARG A 1059 -18.13 -52.21 11.11
N ALA A 1060 -18.06 -51.92 9.80
CA ALA A 1060 -17.29 -52.78 8.90
C ALA A 1060 -15.79 -52.70 9.22
N LEU A 1061 -15.15 -53.87 9.29
CA LEU A 1061 -13.70 -53.96 9.44
C LEU A 1061 -13.06 -53.83 8.06
N CYS A 1062 -12.03 -52.99 7.93
CA CYS A 1062 -11.21 -52.99 6.74
C CYS A 1062 -10.44 -54.32 6.65
N SER A 1063 -10.85 -55.20 5.73
CA SER A 1063 -10.08 -56.37 5.33
C SER A 1063 -8.69 -55.91 4.86
N GLY A 1064 -7.63 -56.57 5.35
CA GLY A 1064 -6.24 -56.16 5.09
C GLY A 1064 -5.81 -56.20 3.62
N ASN A 1065 -6.61 -56.83 2.75
CA ASN A 1065 -6.34 -56.91 1.31
C ASN A 1065 -6.89 -55.70 0.52
N SER A 1066 -7.60 -54.76 1.16
CA SER A 1066 -8.32 -53.66 0.48
C SER A 1066 -8.34 -52.35 1.29
N CYS A 1067 -7.19 -51.94 1.85
CA CYS A 1067 -7.09 -50.69 2.61
C CYS A 1067 -7.02 -49.45 1.70
N TRP A 1068 -8.04 -48.57 1.78
CA TRP A 1068 -8.05 -47.31 1.04
C TRP A 1068 -6.90 -46.39 1.46
N LEU A 1069 -6.59 -46.31 2.77
CA LEU A 1069 -5.54 -45.43 3.29
C LEU A 1069 -4.14 -45.88 2.87
N GLU A 1070 -3.91 -47.18 2.71
CA GLU A 1070 -2.66 -47.74 2.17
C GLU A 1070 -2.48 -47.39 0.68
N GLN A 1071 -3.54 -47.47 -0.13
CA GLN A 1071 -3.52 -46.97 -1.51
C GLN A 1071 -3.30 -45.44 -1.59
N VAL A 1072 -3.82 -44.68 -0.62
CA VAL A 1072 -3.65 -43.23 -0.57
C VAL A 1072 -2.20 -42.84 -0.30
N ILE A 1073 -1.50 -43.54 0.59
CA ILE A 1073 -0.10 -43.22 0.93
C ILE A 1073 0.94 -43.85 -0.02
N ASP A 1074 0.60 -44.94 -0.73
CA ASP A 1074 1.51 -45.70 -1.63
C ASP A 1074 2.42 -44.80 -2.50
N PRO A 1075 3.76 -44.87 -2.36
CA PRO A 1075 4.71 -44.16 -3.20
C PRO A 1075 4.59 -44.43 -4.71
N LYS A 1076 4.04 -45.57 -5.12
CA LYS A 1076 3.83 -45.95 -6.52
C LYS A 1076 2.61 -45.26 -7.16
N ARG A 1077 1.78 -44.58 -6.38
CA ARG A 1077 0.64 -43.78 -6.87
C ARG A 1077 0.92 -42.29 -6.61
N PRO A 1078 1.72 -41.62 -7.47
CA PRO A 1078 2.13 -40.23 -7.25
C PRO A 1078 0.99 -39.23 -7.45
N VAL A 1079 -0.06 -39.58 -8.20
CA VAL A 1079 -1.30 -38.81 -8.31
C VAL A 1079 -2.46 -39.66 -7.80
N LEU A 1080 -3.32 -39.08 -6.95
CA LEU A 1080 -4.56 -39.73 -6.55
C LEU A 1080 -5.69 -38.71 -6.30
N PHE A 1081 -6.86 -38.96 -6.91
CA PHE A 1081 -8.12 -38.32 -6.56
C PHE A 1081 -8.96 -39.23 -5.66
N ILE A 1082 -9.49 -38.63 -4.60
CA ILE A 1082 -10.30 -39.28 -3.57
C ILE A 1082 -11.69 -38.65 -3.63
N ASP A 1083 -12.60 -39.39 -4.27
CA ASP A 1083 -14.01 -39.02 -4.39
C ASP A 1083 -14.71 -39.12 -3.03
N THR A 1084 -15.32 -38.01 -2.60
CA THR A 1084 -16.02 -37.94 -1.31
C THR A 1084 -17.52 -38.25 -1.39
N ASP A 1085 -18.09 -38.47 -2.58
CA ASP A 1085 -19.55 -38.58 -2.81
C ASP A 1085 -20.26 -39.67 -2.00
N GLN A 1086 -19.56 -40.73 -1.58
CA GLN A 1086 -20.12 -41.84 -0.81
C GLN A 1086 -20.05 -41.65 0.71
N ILE A 1087 -19.40 -40.59 1.20
CA ILE A 1087 -19.37 -40.20 2.60
C ILE A 1087 -20.31 -38.98 2.79
N PRO A 1088 -21.01 -38.83 3.94
CA PRO A 1088 -21.71 -37.58 4.29
C PRO A 1088 -20.71 -36.42 4.49
N ALA A 1089 -20.25 -35.85 3.39
CA ALA A 1089 -19.23 -34.81 3.30
C ALA A 1089 -19.77 -33.55 2.64
N GLU A 1090 -20.95 -33.09 3.08
CA GLU A 1090 -21.60 -31.88 2.57
C GLU A 1090 -20.89 -30.60 3.04
N GLU A 1091 -20.96 -29.54 2.22
CA GLU A 1091 -20.40 -28.23 2.58
C GLU A 1091 -21.27 -27.50 3.62
N SER A 1092 -20.65 -27.05 4.71
CA SER A 1092 -21.28 -26.19 5.71
C SER A 1092 -21.12 -24.72 5.33
N ARG A 1093 -22.25 -24.00 5.22
CA ARG A 1093 -22.28 -22.55 4.94
C ARG A 1093 -22.73 -21.78 6.18
N LEU A 1094 -21.87 -20.88 6.67
CA LEU A 1094 -22.21 -19.92 7.74
C LEU A 1094 -22.60 -18.55 7.17
N SER A 1095 -22.16 -18.25 5.95
CA SER A 1095 -22.58 -17.09 5.15
C SER A 1095 -22.29 -17.37 3.67
N ALA A 1096 -22.64 -16.43 2.77
CA ALA A 1096 -22.27 -16.52 1.36
C ALA A 1096 -20.74 -16.59 1.11
N THR A 1097 -19.92 -16.08 2.03
CA THR A 1097 -18.45 -16.05 1.91
C THR A 1097 -17.73 -17.05 2.83
N VAL A 1098 -18.45 -17.64 3.80
CA VAL A 1098 -17.89 -18.58 4.79
C VAL A 1098 -18.42 -19.99 4.52
N ILE A 1099 -17.70 -20.70 3.65
CA ILE A 1099 -17.93 -22.10 3.28
C ILE A 1099 -16.80 -22.96 3.86
N ASN A 1100 -17.11 -24.07 4.51
CA ASN A 1100 -16.14 -25.09 4.91
C ASN A 1100 -16.73 -26.50 4.72
N ASN A 1101 -15.91 -27.52 4.89
CA ASN A 1101 -16.34 -28.91 4.85
C ASN A 1101 -15.69 -29.63 6.03
N THR A 1102 -16.47 -29.78 7.10
CA THR A 1102 -16.03 -30.38 8.37
C THR A 1102 -15.62 -31.84 8.18
N THR A 1103 -16.31 -32.60 7.33
CA THR A 1103 -15.97 -34.00 7.04
C THR A 1103 -14.65 -34.12 6.26
N GLU A 1104 -14.37 -33.23 5.31
CA GLU A 1104 -13.04 -33.17 4.66
C GLU A 1104 -11.93 -32.86 5.68
N ALA A 1105 -12.15 -31.91 6.60
CA ALA A 1105 -11.09 -31.41 7.48
C ALA A 1105 -10.81 -32.27 8.74
N THR A 1106 -11.84 -32.80 9.40
CA THR A 1106 -11.81 -32.96 10.87
C THR A 1106 -11.23 -34.28 11.37
N LEU A 1107 -10.25 -34.19 12.28
CA LEU A 1107 -9.89 -35.17 13.32
C LEU A 1107 -9.06 -34.49 14.42
N VAL A 1108 -8.71 -35.22 15.50
CA VAL A 1108 -7.88 -34.76 16.63
C VAL A 1108 -8.55 -33.68 17.51
N HIS A 1109 -9.39 -34.14 18.44
CA HIS A 1109 -9.39 -33.62 19.82
C HIS A 1109 -9.94 -34.64 20.83
N GLN A 1110 -9.16 -35.68 21.15
CA GLN A 1110 -9.39 -36.58 22.30
C GLN A 1110 -8.07 -37.11 22.91
N VAL A 1111 -7.34 -36.23 23.60
CA VAL A 1111 -6.57 -36.60 24.80
C VAL A 1111 -6.75 -35.45 25.80
N GLY A 1112 -7.29 -35.76 26.98
CA GLY A 1112 -7.81 -34.76 27.93
C GLY A 1112 -9.27 -35.10 28.30
N ASP A 1113 -9.59 -34.96 29.58
CA ASP A 1113 -10.94 -35.05 30.17
C ASP A 1113 -11.78 -36.29 29.80
N ALA A 1114 -11.23 -37.47 30.14
CA ALA A 1114 -11.99 -38.72 30.23
C ALA A 1114 -12.83 -38.85 31.53
N LEU A 1115 -12.84 -37.83 32.39
CA LEU A 1115 -13.70 -37.73 33.57
C LEU A 1115 -14.63 -36.52 33.47
N ARG A 1116 -15.86 -36.68 33.99
CA ARG A 1116 -16.93 -35.66 34.06
C ARG A 1116 -17.41 -35.10 32.71
N ILE A 1117 -18.34 -35.82 32.09
CA ILE A 1117 -19.76 -35.41 31.97
C ILE A 1117 -20.58 -36.63 31.52
N LYS A 1118 -21.61 -37.00 32.28
CA LYS A 1118 -22.69 -37.89 31.84
C LYS A 1118 -23.82 -37.03 31.25
N THR A 1119 -24.66 -37.65 30.42
CA THR A 1119 -25.88 -37.08 29.79
C THR A 1119 -25.68 -35.98 28.73
N CYS A 1120 -26.56 -36.00 27.73
CA CYS A 1120 -26.84 -34.93 26.77
C CYS A 1120 -25.72 -34.40 25.83
N LEU A 1121 -24.98 -35.26 25.11
CA LEU A 1121 -24.46 -34.89 23.76
C LEU A 1121 -24.10 -36.06 22.81
N HIS A 1122 -24.78 -37.22 22.88
CA HIS A 1122 -24.37 -38.42 22.14
C HIS A 1122 -24.42 -38.32 20.60
N ALA A 1123 -25.05 -37.29 20.01
CA ALA A 1123 -25.14 -37.11 18.56
C ALA A 1123 -23.98 -36.29 17.93
N CYS A 1124 -23.12 -35.63 18.73
CA CYS A 1124 -22.26 -34.54 18.22
C CYS A 1124 -20.73 -34.73 18.37
N LYS A 1125 -20.24 -35.93 18.72
CA LYS A 1125 -18.80 -36.21 18.92
C LYS A 1125 -18.22 -37.34 18.07
N VAL A 1126 -18.91 -37.77 17.00
CA VAL A 1126 -18.54 -38.94 16.18
C VAL A 1126 -18.76 -38.67 14.68
N LEU A 1127 -18.03 -37.70 14.08
CA LEU A 1127 -18.11 -37.34 12.64
C LEU A 1127 -16.77 -36.80 12.05
N THR A 1128 -15.68 -37.59 12.03
CA THR A 1128 -14.31 -37.03 11.82
C THR A 1128 -13.29 -38.04 11.23
N GLN A 1129 -12.80 -37.92 9.97
CA GLN A 1129 -11.58 -38.64 9.48
C GLN A 1129 -10.72 -38.01 8.34
N GLY A 1130 -11.25 -37.87 7.12
CA GLY A 1130 -10.55 -38.08 5.82
C GLY A 1130 -9.11 -37.54 5.66
N LEU A 1131 -8.97 -36.23 5.45
CA LEU A 1131 -7.70 -35.59 5.06
C LEU A 1131 -6.62 -35.74 6.13
N LEU A 1132 -6.96 -35.52 7.40
CA LEU A 1132 -5.99 -35.47 8.48
C LEU A 1132 -5.35 -36.84 8.76
N LYS A 1133 -6.08 -37.94 8.51
CA LYS A 1133 -5.50 -39.29 8.57
C LYS A 1133 -4.37 -39.50 7.58
N THR A 1134 -4.51 -38.96 6.38
CA THR A 1134 -3.47 -39.07 5.35
C THR A 1134 -2.19 -38.39 5.84
N ILE A 1135 -2.32 -37.23 6.49
CA ILE A 1135 -1.20 -36.50 7.08
C ILE A 1135 -0.59 -37.27 8.26
N GLU A 1136 -1.36 -37.58 9.32
CA GLU A 1136 -0.83 -38.31 10.49
C GLU A 1136 -0.27 -39.70 10.13
N MET A 1137 -0.79 -40.36 9.10
CA MET A 1137 -0.23 -41.61 8.58
C MET A 1137 1.14 -41.39 7.94
N LEU A 1138 1.27 -40.41 7.03
CA LEU A 1138 2.57 -40.07 6.42
C LEU A 1138 3.60 -39.69 7.52
N LEU A 1139 3.19 -38.91 8.52
CA LEU A 1139 4.06 -38.53 9.65
C LEU A 1139 4.45 -39.73 10.52
N SER A 1140 3.52 -40.63 10.85
CA SER A 1140 3.82 -41.83 11.65
C SER A 1140 4.68 -42.85 10.89
N MET A 1141 4.64 -42.84 9.55
CA MET A 1141 5.55 -43.60 8.69
C MET A 1141 6.92 -42.92 8.43
N GLY A 1142 7.21 -41.80 9.09
CA GLY A 1142 8.53 -41.16 9.05
C GLY A 1142 8.69 -40.02 8.04
N VAL A 1143 7.63 -39.63 7.31
CA VAL A 1143 7.69 -38.42 6.47
C VAL A 1143 7.77 -37.19 7.38
N SER A 1144 8.77 -36.32 7.16
CA SER A 1144 8.92 -35.09 7.96
C SER A 1144 7.75 -34.12 7.70
N GLU A 1145 7.22 -33.50 8.77
CA GLU A 1145 6.22 -32.43 8.69
C GLU A 1145 6.58 -31.35 7.66
N THR A 1146 7.88 -31.00 7.55
CA THR A 1146 8.40 -29.99 6.61
C THR A 1146 8.24 -30.37 5.14
N LYS A 1147 8.19 -31.68 4.82
CA LYS A 1147 8.01 -32.25 3.47
C LYS A 1147 6.53 -32.25 3.02
N VAL A 1148 5.58 -31.93 3.90
CA VAL A 1148 4.12 -32.01 3.66
C VAL A 1148 3.48 -30.62 3.56
N GLY A 1149 2.60 -30.45 2.58
CA GLY A 1149 1.79 -29.25 2.38
C GLY A 1149 0.30 -29.54 2.27
N VAL A 1150 -0.52 -28.60 2.71
CA VAL A 1150 -1.98 -28.65 2.57
C VAL A 1150 -2.50 -27.38 1.91
N ILE A 1151 -3.32 -27.55 0.87
CA ILE A 1151 -3.89 -26.49 0.04
C ILE A 1151 -5.41 -26.58 0.07
N THR A 1152 -6.07 -25.43 0.22
CA THR A 1152 -7.53 -25.34 0.07
C THR A 1152 -7.94 -23.96 -0.45
N PRO A 1153 -8.99 -23.81 -1.29
CA PRO A 1153 -9.40 -22.50 -1.78
C PRO A 1153 -10.04 -21.60 -0.71
N TYR A 1154 -10.63 -22.17 0.35
CA TYR A 1154 -11.44 -21.42 1.32
C TYR A 1154 -10.69 -21.15 2.64
N ARG A 1155 -10.59 -19.87 3.03
CA ARG A 1155 -9.90 -19.44 4.29
C ARG A 1155 -10.52 -20.05 5.55
N SER A 1156 -11.82 -20.31 5.53
CA SER A 1156 -12.58 -21.01 6.58
C SER A 1156 -12.15 -22.47 6.73
N GLN A 1157 -11.94 -23.19 5.62
CA GLN A 1157 -11.39 -24.54 5.64
C GLN A 1157 -9.93 -24.55 6.15
N LEU A 1158 -9.12 -23.58 5.72
CA LEU A 1158 -7.75 -23.40 6.20
C LEU A 1158 -7.68 -23.28 7.73
N ARG A 1159 -8.55 -22.45 8.34
CA ARG A 1159 -8.58 -22.29 9.81
C ARG A 1159 -8.95 -23.58 10.52
N LEU A 1160 -9.93 -24.30 9.99
CA LEU A 1160 -10.36 -25.57 10.54
C LEU A 1160 -9.20 -26.57 10.50
N ILE A 1161 -8.57 -26.78 9.35
CA ILE A 1161 -7.40 -27.65 9.20
C ILE A 1161 -6.24 -27.23 10.14
N GLN A 1162 -5.96 -25.93 10.29
CA GLN A 1162 -4.94 -25.43 11.23
C GLN A 1162 -5.29 -25.68 12.70
N GLN A 1163 -6.56 -25.56 13.10
CA GLN A 1163 -7.04 -25.85 14.45
C GLN A 1163 -6.89 -27.34 14.81
N LEU A 1164 -6.95 -28.22 13.81
CA LEU A 1164 -6.91 -29.67 13.96
C LEU A 1164 -5.47 -30.21 13.90
N LEU A 1165 -4.60 -29.57 13.10
CA LEU A 1165 -3.14 -29.76 13.12
C LEU A 1165 -2.45 -29.05 14.30
N LYS A 1166 -3.18 -28.73 15.39
CA LYS A 1166 -2.66 -28.00 16.55
C LYS A 1166 -1.67 -28.86 17.36
N GLY A 1167 -0.40 -28.77 16.95
CA GLY A 1167 0.73 -29.56 17.43
C GLY A 1167 1.75 -29.81 16.30
N ARG A 1168 1.27 -29.96 15.06
CA ARG A 1168 2.03 -30.14 13.81
C ARG A 1168 2.51 -28.82 13.21
N GLY A 1169 3.21 -28.03 14.02
CA GLY A 1169 3.60 -26.66 13.68
C GLY A 1169 4.50 -26.50 12.44
N ARG A 1170 5.00 -27.59 11.86
CA ARG A 1170 5.84 -27.58 10.65
C ARG A 1170 5.13 -28.04 9.37
N VAL A 1171 3.88 -28.53 9.45
CA VAL A 1171 3.05 -28.85 8.29
C VAL A 1171 2.47 -27.55 7.71
N GLU A 1172 2.69 -27.31 6.43
CA GLU A 1172 2.37 -26.01 5.83
C GLU A 1172 0.96 -25.95 5.24
N VAL A 1173 0.04 -25.23 5.91
CA VAL A 1173 -1.39 -25.12 5.56
C VAL A 1173 -1.74 -23.71 5.08
N HIS A 1174 -1.95 -23.52 3.77
CA HIS A 1174 -2.19 -22.20 3.15
C HIS A 1174 -3.28 -22.26 2.06
N THR A 1175 -3.84 -21.09 1.68
CA THR A 1175 -4.71 -21.01 0.49
C THR A 1175 -3.89 -21.08 -0.79
N ILE A 1176 -4.52 -21.42 -1.91
CA ILE A 1176 -3.88 -21.49 -3.24
C ILE A 1176 -3.02 -20.24 -3.51
N ASP A 1177 -3.58 -19.04 -3.29
CA ASP A 1177 -2.92 -17.75 -3.48
C ASP A 1177 -1.66 -17.59 -2.60
N LYS A 1178 -1.70 -18.09 -1.35
CA LYS A 1178 -0.55 -18.05 -0.42
C LYS A 1178 0.46 -19.17 -0.64
N TYR A 1179 0.14 -20.17 -1.48
CA TYR A 1179 1.03 -21.27 -1.87
C TYR A 1179 1.81 -20.99 -3.17
N GLN A 1180 1.52 -19.89 -3.87
CA GLN A 1180 2.25 -19.53 -5.10
C GLN A 1180 3.75 -19.34 -4.83
N GLY A 1181 4.59 -19.64 -5.83
CA GLY A 1181 6.05 -19.75 -5.70
C GLY A 1181 6.53 -21.04 -5.01
N ARG A 1182 5.90 -21.46 -3.91
CA ARG A 1182 6.31 -22.58 -3.04
C ARG A 1182 6.13 -23.96 -3.70
N ASP A 1183 6.66 -25.00 -3.05
CA ASP A 1183 6.41 -26.44 -3.33
C ASP A 1183 6.70 -27.35 -2.12
N LYS A 1184 6.32 -28.63 -2.22
CA LYS A 1184 6.55 -29.69 -1.22
C LYS A 1184 6.75 -31.05 -1.89
N GLU A 1185 7.34 -31.99 -1.16
CA GLU A 1185 7.49 -33.38 -1.60
C GLU A 1185 6.12 -34.06 -1.74
N CYS A 1186 5.24 -33.88 -0.74
CA CYS A 1186 3.84 -34.31 -0.76
C CYS A 1186 2.89 -33.12 -0.56
N VAL A 1187 1.87 -33.01 -1.40
CA VAL A 1187 0.80 -31.99 -1.27
C VAL A 1187 -0.57 -32.67 -1.19
N VAL A 1188 -1.38 -32.21 -0.23
CA VAL A 1188 -2.77 -32.61 -0.07
C VAL A 1188 -3.69 -31.42 -0.38
N VAL A 1189 -4.67 -31.62 -1.26
CA VAL A 1189 -5.62 -30.58 -1.69
C VAL A 1189 -7.03 -30.92 -1.20
N SER A 1190 -7.68 -29.99 -0.52
CA SER A 1190 -9.08 -30.06 -0.09
C SER A 1190 -9.90 -29.07 -0.92
N LEU A 1191 -10.77 -29.59 -1.80
CA LEU A 1191 -11.59 -28.77 -2.71
C LEU A 1191 -12.86 -28.22 -2.05
N VAL A 1192 -13.29 -28.77 -0.90
CA VAL A 1192 -14.37 -28.31 -0.01
C VAL A 1192 -15.79 -28.47 -0.56
N ARG A 1193 -15.99 -28.22 -1.85
CA ARG A 1193 -17.32 -28.05 -2.45
C ARG A 1193 -17.98 -29.39 -2.74
N SER A 1194 -19.15 -29.55 -2.13
CA SER A 1194 -19.92 -30.79 -2.08
C SER A 1194 -21.36 -30.43 -1.75
N ASN A 1195 -22.22 -30.38 -2.78
CA ASN A 1195 -23.63 -29.98 -2.63
C ASN A 1195 -24.50 -30.53 -3.76
N ALA A 1196 -25.73 -30.92 -3.44
CA ALA A 1196 -26.70 -31.49 -4.40
C ALA A 1196 -27.03 -30.58 -5.60
N ASN A 1197 -26.83 -29.26 -5.46
CA ASN A 1197 -27.06 -28.28 -6.52
C ASN A 1197 -25.88 -28.18 -7.52
N GLY A 1198 -24.79 -28.93 -7.33
CA GLY A 1198 -23.66 -28.97 -8.26
C GLY A 1198 -22.82 -27.68 -8.32
N LEU A 1199 -22.93 -26.80 -7.31
CA LEU A 1199 -22.32 -25.47 -7.34
C LEU A 1199 -20.85 -25.53 -6.88
N THR A 1200 -19.91 -25.38 -7.82
CA THR A 1200 -18.46 -25.32 -7.55
C THR A 1200 -17.98 -23.97 -7.02
N GLY A 1201 -18.64 -22.87 -7.38
CA GLY A 1201 -18.23 -21.51 -7.01
C GLY A 1201 -16.95 -21.03 -7.72
N ASP A 1202 -16.77 -19.71 -7.78
CA ASP A 1202 -15.88 -19.08 -8.76
C ASP A 1202 -14.39 -19.31 -8.49
N LEU A 1203 -14.01 -19.56 -7.23
CA LEU A 1203 -12.65 -19.95 -6.83
C LEU A 1203 -12.21 -21.30 -7.44
N LEU A 1204 -13.14 -22.18 -7.81
CA LEU A 1204 -12.88 -23.45 -8.49
C LEU A 1204 -13.11 -23.39 -10.01
N LYS A 1205 -13.77 -22.35 -10.53
CA LYS A 1205 -13.93 -22.12 -11.97
C LYS A 1205 -12.65 -21.54 -12.60
N ASP A 1206 -11.87 -20.75 -11.85
CA ASP A 1206 -10.62 -20.18 -12.33
C ASP A 1206 -9.51 -21.24 -12.43
N TRP A 1207 -9.31 -21.75 -13.64
CA TRP A 1207 -8.35 -22.82 -13.95
C TRP A 1207 -6.91 -22.50 -13.52
N ARG A 1208 -6.53 -21.22 -13.43
CA ARG A 1208 -5.21 -20.76 -12.95
C ARG A 1208 -5.00 -21.08 -11.47
N ARG A 1209 -6.07 -21.06 -10.65
CA ARG A 1209 -6.04 -21.51 -9.25
C ARG A 1209 -5.84 -23.02 -9.16
N LEU A 1210 -6.55 -23.79 -9.97
CA LEU A 1210 -6.36 -25.24 -10.04
C LEU A 1210 -4.93 -25.58 -10.48
N ASN A 1211 -4.41 -24.92 -11.52
CA ASN A 1211 -3.04 -25.07 -11.99
C ASN A 1211 -2.01 -24.89 -10.88
N VAL A 1212 -2.10 -23.78 -10.14
CA VAL A 1212 -1.20 -23.51 -9.02
C VAL A 1212 -1.30 -24.62 -7.99
N ALA A 1213 -2.50 -25.04 -7.58
CA ALA A 1213 -2.69 -26.11 -6.59
C ALA A 1213 -2.05 -27.45 -7.02
N LEU A 1214 -2.29 -27.91 -8.25
CA LEU A 1214 -1.75 -29.18 -8.76
C LEU A 1214 -0.21 -29.13 -8.89
N THR A 1215 0.37 -27.99 -9.26
CA THR A 1215 1.81 -27.83 -9.56
C THR A 1215 2.68 -27.48 -8.34
N ARG A 1216 2.17 -27.66 -7.12
CA ARG A 1216 2.95 -27.52 -5.87
C ARG A 1216 3.62 -28.82 -5.41
N ALA A 1217 3.17 -29.98 -5.88
CA ALA A 1217 3.74 -31.28 -5.53
C ALA A 1217 5.01 -31.58 -6.35
N LYS A 1218 5.98 -32.28 -5.73
CA LYS A 1218 7.12 -32.87 -6.44
C LYS A 1218 6.93 -34.37 -6.70
N ARG A 1219 6.59 -35.12 -5.64
CA ARG A 1219 6.62 -36.59 -5.62
C ARG A 1219 5.24 -37.21 -5.46
N LYS A 1220 4.36 -36.58 -4.67
CA LYS A 1220 2.99 -37.07 -4.43
C LYS A 1220 1.96 -35.95 -4.29
N LEU A 1221 0.84 -36.10 -4.98
CA LEU A 1221 -0.29 -35.19 -5.01
C LEU A 1221 -1.57 -35.97 -4.69
N ILE A 1222 -2.28 -35.53 -3.65
CA ILE A 1222 -3.49 -36.17 -3.15
C ILE A 1222 -4.63 -35.14 -3.15
N VAL A 1223 -5.72 -35.40 -3.86
CA VAL A 1223 -6.81 -34.43 -4.06
C VAL A 1223 -8.13 -35.01 -3.54
N PHE A 1224 -8.79 -34.31 -2.61
CA PHE A 1224 -10.09 -34.65 -2.06
C PHE A 1224 -11.19 -33.74 -2.63
N GLY A 1225 -12.35 -34.31 -2.99
CA GLY A 1225 -13.57 -33.55 -3.29
C GLY A 1225 -14.71 -34.39 -3.87
N SER A 1226 -15.90 -33.78 -3.98
CA SER A 1226 -17.12 -34.42 -4.51
C SER A 1226 -17.10 -34.52 -6.04
N ARG A 1227 -17.06 -35.73 -6.60
CA ARG A 1227 -17.11 -35.94 -8.06
C ARG A 1227 -18.37 -35.33 -8.68
N SER A 1228 -19.54 -35.61 -8.11
CA SER A 1228 -20.85 -35.14 -8.57
C SER A 1228 -20.99 -33.62 -8.60
N THR A 1229 -20.35 -32.92 -7.65
CA THR A 1229 -20.29 -31.45 -7.61
C THR A 1229 -19.28 -30.90 -8.62
N LEU A 1230 -18.08 -31.48 -8.69
CA LEU A 1230 -16.98 -30.95 -9.52
C LEU A 1230 -17.24 -31.12 -11.03
N GLN A 1231 -17.82 -32.23 -11.46
CA GLN A 1231 -18.08 -32.54 -12.89
C GLN A 1231 -18.98 -31.55 -13.63
N GLN A 1232 -19.68 -30.66 -12.92
CA GLN A 1232 -20.54 -29.64 -13.52
C GLN A 1232 -19.75 -28.54 -14.22
N THR A 1233 -18.50 -28.30 -13.81
CA THR A 1233 -17.60 -27.33 -14.46
C THR A 1233 -16.75 -28.04 -15.53
N ALA A 1234 -16.75 -27.54 -16.76
CA ALA A 1234 -16.10 -28.22 -17.91
C ALA A 1234 -14.62 -28.55 -17.66
N LEU A 1235 -13.84 -27.62 -17.10
CA LEU A 1235 -12.44 -27.85 -16.71
C LEU A 1235 -12.28 -29.02 -15.71
N LEU A 1236 -13.10 -29.03 -14.66
CA LEU A 1236 -13.04 -30.04 -13.61
C LEU A 1236 -13.51 -31.40 -14.12
N ARG A 1237 -14.43 -31.43 -15.09
CA ARG A 1237 -14.79 -32.64 -15.84
C ARG A 1237 -13.61 -33.18 -16.64
N SER A 1238 -12.86 -32.33 -17.34
CA SER A 1238 -11.64 -32.74 -18.06
C SER A 1238 -10.55 -33.26 -17.12
N PHE A 1239 -10.39 -32.64 -15.94
CA PHE A 1239 -9.51 -33.15 -14.88
C PHE A 1239 -9.95 -34.54 -14.39
N LEU A 1240 -11.23 -34.74 -14.07
CA LEU A 1240 -11.78 -36.03 -13.65
C LEU A 1240 -11.58 -37.11 -14.75
N GLN A 1241 -11.92 -36.80 -16.00
CA GLN A 1241 -11.70 -37.69 -17.15
C GLN A 1241 -10.23 -38.08 -17.33
N LEU A 1242 -9.28 -37.16 -17.18
CA LEU A 1242 -7.86 -37.47 -17.25
C LEU A 1242 -7.42 -38.41 -16.12
N VAL A 1243 -7.88 -38.15 -14.89
CA VAL A 1243 -7.60 -38.96 -13.70
C VAL A 1243 -8.20 -40.36 -13.81
N GLU A 1244 -9.40 -40.50 -14.37
CA GLU A 1244 -10.06 -41.77 -14.67
C GLU A 1244 -9.30 -42.55 -15.75
N ASN A 1245 -8.99 -41.93 -16.89
CA ASN A 1245 -8.22 -42.53 -18.00
C ASN A 1245 -6.80 -42.96 -17.60
N LYS A 1246 -6.28 -42.51 -16.45
CA LYS A 1246 -4.97 -42.88 -15.90
C LYS A 1246 -5.02 -43.85 -14.72
N GLY A 1247 -6.21 -44.23 -14.24
CA GLY A 1247 -6.34 -45.05 -13.03
C GLY A 1247 -5.90 -44.32 -11.74
N TRP A 1248 -5.92 -42.98 -11.76
CA TRP A 1248 -5.59 -42.12 -10.62
C TRP A 1248 -6.80 -41.83 -9.71
N VAL A 1249 -7.95 -42.47 -9.92
CA VAL A 1249 -9.04 -42.51 -8.93
C VAL A 1249 -8.74 -43.58 -7.89
N SER A 1250 -9.22 -43.43 -6.66
CA SER A 1250 -9.29 -44.54 -5.69
C SER A 1250 -10.00 -45.76 -6.32
N ILE A 1251 -9.35 -46.93 -6.32
CA ILE A 1251 -9.90 -48.14 -6.97
C ILE A 1251 -11.15 -48.65 -6.22
N TYR A 1252 -11.19 -48.39 -4.91
CA TYR A 1252 -12.37 -48.55 -4.09
C TYR A 1252 -13.02 -47.18 -3.88
N THR A 1253 -14.32 -47.06 -4.18
CA THR A 1253 -15.14 -45.98 -3.64
C THR A 1253 -15.05 -46.01 -2.12
N LEU A 1254 -14.95 -44.83 -1.49
CA LEU A 1254 -14.96 -44.77 -0.04
C LEU A 1254 -16.27 -45.37 0.47
N ALA A 1255 -16.20 -46.40 1.32
CA ALA A 1255 -17.38 -46.96 1.96
C ALA A 1255 -18.10 -45.88 2.79
N LYS A 1256 -19.42 -46.04 2.99
CA LYS A 1256 -20.23 -45.14 3.84
C LYS A 1256 -19.76 -45.05 5.29
N ASP A 1257 -18.91 -46.00 5.71
CA ASP A 1257 -18.22 -46.08 6.99
C ASP A 1257 -16.68 -46.17 6.84
N ALA A 1258 -16.09 -45.80 5.70
CA ALA A 1258 -14.64 -45.68 5.54
C ALA A 1258 -14.03 -44.68 6.56
N GLN A 1259 -14.83 -43.67 6.95
CA GLN A 1259 -14.59 -42.76 8.06
C GLN A 1259 -14.77 -43.40 9.46
N TRP A 1260 -14.78 -44.74 9.57
CA TRP A 1260 -14.70 -45.49 10.85
C TRP A 1260 -13.62 -46.58 10.87
N MET A 1261 -13.01 -46.92 9.72
CA MET A 1261 -12.27 -48.19 9.53
C MET A 1261 -10.87 -48.32 10.18
N HIS A 1262 -10.19 -47.22 10.51
CA HIS A 1262 -8.81 -47.26 11.03
C HIS A 1262 -8.64 -46.47 12.33
N TYR A 1263 -7.65 -46.82 13.14
CA TYR A 1263 -7.12 -45.97 14.22
C TYR A 1263 -5.67 -45.65 13.91
N VAL A 1264 -5.33 -44.36 13.84
CA VAL A 1264 -3.96 -43.89 13.60
C VAL A 1264 -3.45 -43.31 14.91
N PRO A 1265 -2.46 -43.92 15.58
CA PRO A 1265 -1.83 -43.31 16.75
C PRO A 1265 -1.11 -42.03 16.33
N GLN A 1266 -1.21 -40.97 17.13
CA GLN A 1266 -0.49 -39.73 16.86
C GLN A 1266 1.02 -40.00 16.85
N ALA A 1267 1.72 -39.60 15.78
CA ALA A 1267 3.17 -39.71 15.74
C ALA A 1267 3.77 -38.84 16.87
N PRO A 1268 4.78 -39.31 17.63
CA PRO A 1268 5.27 -38.60 18.80
C PRO A 1268 5.73 -37.17 18.46
N ASN A 1269 5.36 -36.20 19.30
CA ASN A 1269 5.76 -34.80 19.11
C ASN A 1269 7.30 -34.71 19.09
N GLN A 1270 7.87 -34.27 17.97
CA GLN A 1270 9.28 -33.96 17.87
C GLN A 1270 9.57 -32.67 18.64
N SER A 1271 9.80 -32.81 19.95
CA SER A 1271 10.33 -31.73 20.77
C SER A 1271 11.64 -31.20 20.15
N PRO A 1272 11.92 -29.89 20.26
CA PRO A 1272 13.20 -29.36 19.83
C PRO A 1272 14.29 -30.07 20.65
N ARG A 1273 15.17 -30.82 19.98
CA ARG A 1273 16.38 -31.37 20.61
C ARG A 1273 17.10 -30.21 21.27
N LYS A 1274 17.24 -30.23 22.60
CA LYS A 1274 18.18 -29.33 23.30
C LYS A 1274 19.53 -29.47 22.60
N ARG A 1275 20.16 -28.35 22.24
CA ARG A 1275 21.58 -28.39 21.85
C ARG A 1275 22.36 -28.98 23.03
N SER A 1276 23.05 -30.08 22.79
CA SER A 1276 24.14 -30.52 23.67
C SER A 1276 25.19 -29.41 23.68
N PRO A 1277 25.71 -28.97 24.84
CA PRO A 1277 26.71 -27.92 24.88
C PRO A 1277 28.03 -28.42 24.27
N LYS A 1278 28.40 -27.79 23.15
CA LYS A 1278 29.73 -27.66 22.55
C LYS A 1278 29.73 -26.34 21.78
#